data_AF-A0A9D9MMB2-F1
#
_entry.id   AF-A0A9D9MMB2-F1
#
_cell.length_a   1.000
_cell.length_b   1.000
_cell.length_c   1.000
_cell.angle_alpha   90.00
_cell.angle_beta   90.00
_cell.angle_gamma   90.00
#
_symmetry.space_group_name_H-M   'P 1'
#
loop_
_entity.id
_entity.type
_entity.pdbx_description
1 polymer ?
#
loop_
_entity_poly.entity_id
_entity_poly.type
_entity_poly.pdbx_seq_one_letter_code
_entity_poly.pdbx_strand_id
1 'polypeptide(L)'
;MPTPTPTANAVPAIAFPESLPVSARREEIAQALREHQVIIVCGETGSGKTTQLPKIALTLGRGLGAGGKGLIGHTQPRRIAASSVAKRIAQELESPLGEVVGYKVRFQDRLQRGASVKLMTDGILLAETQSDPLLRAYDTLIIDEAHERSLNIDFLLGYLRQILPRRPDLKIVVTSATIDAERFAQHFASRHGPAPVIQVSGRLYPVEQRWRPFEESREFGLDDAIGEAVDELWREGAGDVLVFLPGEREIREAADHLRKHHPPGVEILPLFARLSQQEQDRVFEPHGAPRIVLATNVAETSLTVPGIRYVIDAGTARVKRYSYRNKVEQLQIEPVSQAAANQRAGRCGRVSNGICVRLYDEKDFAGRPRFTDPEILRSSLAGVILRMKSLGLGDVEDFPFLEPPPRRAIADGYQLLSELGAVDELNQLTAIGRELAKLPLDPRVGRMILEARDRQALTEVLIIAAAFSLQDVRDRPLEQQQAADNAHKKFDDERSEFSGDLKLWKWLEDSKGGHGEHKLSSRKQEQLLRENFISPRRVREWRDLHAQLHTVVAEHGWRLNASPATYEQLHLSLLAGLLGNIGCKSEDEDWYLGARGIRFHRHPGTHLSKKPGRWIVAAELVETTRLFGRGIAAIDPAWLPGIAAHVIKTQLLEPHWEKKAAEVIALERATLYGIVVYNNRRVNFGNVDAKAAREIFIREALVNGEWDTRLPFVAANRKLIAQVQELEHKSRRQDVLVDDELIHAFYDAQIPAEVVSGATLERWYREESKRQPRLLMLTREELMRHEAAGITTAAFPKTIRLGGIDCAANYLHEPGDAKDGITVTVPIYVLNQVSEERCEWLVPGMLRDKVLALVKTLHQRPRSRLVPLPAYAEEFVAEAEFAQGDLVEVLLRHVRERTQLAVQRNDFKREQLSPHLAMNFRIVDEHGRQLGTGRNLAVLKAELGGQARSAFQALAALKVGAAPAAPMGVAPAAAKPAPGPAAAAPAPAAKASEKYTAWTFGELPELLELRKGGQSLVGFPALIDGHDHVEIEVFDEPELAAAKHRGGLRRLVALQIRDALKYLEKNIPDLQKMAVAYMPLGTAEELREQIVELALDRAFLAEPLPTDAASFARRVEEGRGRLTLIANEIARAAGTVLAEWSAAQRKLKDSKPAKDTAEDVAAQLGRLVGKRFVVTTPWTALAHLPRYLKGVHMRLDKWRADPARDAQRLAELRPLEQRYLRALAERKGQADARLDEFRWLLEELRISLFAQELRTPQPVSVKRLEKAWDQLQR
;
A
#
# COMPACT_ATOMS: atom_id res chain seq x y z
N MET A 1 -37.91 -1.75 -50.73
CA MET A 1 -39.13 -1.57 -49.92
C MET A 1 -38.73 -1.47 -48.46
N PRO A 2 -39.05 -0.38 -47.73
CA PRO A 2 -39.08 -0.43 -46.28
C PRO A 2 -40.21 -1.37 -45.84
N THR A 3 -39.98 -2.20 -44.81
CA THR A 3 -41.05 -2.99 -44.19
C THR A 3 -42.02 -2.05 -43.47
N PRO A 4 -43.34 -2.22 -43.60
CA PRO A 4 -44.31 -1.36 -42.92
C PRO A 4 -44.15 -1.45 -41.40
N THR A 5 -44.23 -0.31 -40.72
CA THR A 5 -44.11 -0.21 -39.27
C THR A 5 -45.31 -0.91 -38.61
N PRO A 6 -45.12 -1.91 -37.73
CA PRO A 6 -46.23 -2.73 -37.25
C PRO A 6 -47.06 -1.98 -36.21
N THR A 7 -48.30 -1.65 -36.60
CA THR A 7 -49.35 -1.08 -35.75
C THR A 7 -49.48 -1.83 -34.42
N ALA A 8 -49.80 -1.11 -33.35
CA ALA A 8 -50.04 -1.72 -32.05
C ALA A 8 -51.22 -2.70 -32.08
N ASN A 9 -51.12 -3.74 -31.25
CA ASN A 9 -52.19 -4.68 -31.00
C ASN A 9 -53.30 -3.96 -30.20
N ALA A 10 -54.57 -4.31 -30.45
CA ALA A 10 -55.69 -3.64 -29.79
C ALA A 10 -55.66 -3.93 -28.28
N VAL A 11 -55.65 -2.88 -27.46
CA VAL A 11 -55.69 -2.99 -26.00
C VAL A 11 -57.15 -3.21 -25.55
N PRO A 12 -57.47 -4.30 -24.82
CA PRO A 12 -58.81 -4.53 -24.29
C PRO A 12 -59.27 -3.47 -23.27
N ALA A 13 -60.55 -3.49 -22.91
CA ALA A 13 -61.13 -2.56 -21.95
C ALA A 13 -60.44 -2.68 -20.56
N ILE A 14 -59.91 -1.56 -20.06
CA ILE A 14 -59.06 -1.56 -18.86
C ILE A 14 -59.91 -1.39 -17.60
N ALA A 15 -60.13 -2.49 -16.86
CA ALA A 15 -60.78 -2.48 -15.55
C ALA A 15 -59.77 -2.34 -14.40
N PHE A 16 -60.15 -1.62 -13.34
CA PHE A 16 -59.36 -1.41 -12.12
C PHE A 16 -60.03 -2.04 -10.90
N PRO A 17 -59.36 -2.89 -10.10
CA PRO A 17 -59.95 -3.43 -8.88
C PRO A 17 -60.02 -2.35 -7.78
N GLU A 18 -61.23 -1.90 -7.43
CA GLU A 18 -61.45 -0.85 -6.41
C GLU A 18 -61.06 -1.28 -4.97
N SER A 19 -60.74 -2.57 -4.77
CA SER A 19 -60.16 -3.09 -3.53
C SER A 19 -58.68 -2.76 -3.35
N LEU A 20 -57.96 -2.38 -4.42
CA LEU A 20 -56.53 -2.05 -4.37
C LEU A 20 -56.33 -0.55 -4.08
N PRO A 21 -55.51 -0.17 -3.07
CA PRO A 21 -55.27 1.23 -2.72
C PRO A 21 -54.81 2.13 -3.87
N VAL A 22 -54.01 1.61 -4.82
CA VAL A 22 -53.57 2.40 -5.98
C VAL A 22 -54.71 2.76 -6.95
N SER A 23 -55.76 1.93 -7.04
CA SER A 23 -56.93 2.18 -7.90
C SER A 23 -57.70 3.42 -7.42
N ALA A 24 -57.84 3.58 -6.10
CA ALA A 24 -58.49 4.74 -5.49
C ALA A 24 -57.71 6.06 -5.68
N ARG A 25 -56.42 6.00 -6.06
CA ARG A 25 -55.58 7.18 -6.39
C ARG A 25 -55.30 7.29 -7.90
N ARG A 26 -55.99 6.51 -8.75
CA ARG A 26 -55.69 6.44 -10.21
C ARG A 26 -55.76 7.79 -10.92
N GLU A 27 -56.68 8.67 -10.53
CA GLU A 27 -56.94 9.94 -11.21
C GLU A 27 -55.85 10.99 -10.90
N GLU A 28 -55.41 11.06 -9.64
CA GLU A 28 -54.24 11.83 -9.20
C GLU A 28 -52.95 11.35 -9.89
N ILE A 29 -52.71 10.03 -9.92
CA ILE A 29 -51.56 9.44 -10.62
C ILE A 29 -51.62 9.75 -12.12
N ALA A 30 -52.80 9.63 -12.74
CA ALA A 30 -53.01 9.94 -14.14
C ALA A 30 -52.85 11.43 -14.46
N GLN A 31 -53.18 12.32 -13.52
CA GLN A 31 -52.97 13.77 -13.65
C GLN A 31 -51.48 14.12 -13.52
N ALA A 32 -50.81 13.66 -12.46
CA ALA A 32 -49.39 13.89 -12.27
C ALA A 32 -48.54 13.34 -13.43
N LEU A 33 -48.90 12.17 -13.99
CA LEU A 33 -48.23 11.60 -15.16
C LEU A 33 -48.49 12.37 -16.46
N ARG A 34 -49.60 13.13 -16.56
CA ARG A 34 -49.82 14.11 -17.64
C ARG A 34 -48.92 15.33 -17.44
N GLU A 35 -48.97 15.95 -16.27
CA GLU A 35 -48.35 17.26 -15.96
C GLU A 35 -46.83 17.19 -15.81
N HIS A 36 -46.29 16.19 -15.11
CA HIS A 36 -44.87 16.08 -14.78
C HIS A 36 -44.14 15.03 -15.64
N GLN A 37 -42.88 15.26 -15.95
CA GLN A 37 -42.07 14.32 -16.74
C GLN A 37 -41.65 13.07 -15.93
N VAL A 38 -41.44 13.24 -14.63
CA VAL A 38 -41.14 12.18 -13.66
C VAL A 38 -42.14 12.26 -12.52
N ILE A 39 -42.64 11.12 -12.03
CA ILE A 39 -43.41 11.02 -10.79
C ILE A 39 -42.85 9.93 -9.89
N ILE A 40 -42.96 10.10 -8.57
CA ILE A 40 -42.57 9.10 -7.56
C ILE A 40 -43.85 8.52 -6.94
N VAL A 41 -44.03 7.21 -6.97
CA VAL A 41 -45.22 6.53 -6.42
C VAL A 41 -44.81 5.59 -5.28
N CYS A 42 -45.10 6.01 -4.06
CA CYS A 42 -44.72 5.31 -2.84
C CYS A 42 -45.92 4.57 -2.23
N GLY A 43 -45.69 3.38 -1.68
CA GLY A 43 -46.72 2.58 -1.00
C GLY A 43 -46.26 1.15 -0.78
N GLU A 44 -46.80 0.44 0.22
CA GLU A 44 -46.27 -0.88 0.60
C GLU A 44 -46.43 -1.95 -0.49
N THR A 45 -45.73 -3.07 -0.31
CA THR A 45 -45.92 -4.27 -1.15
C THR A 45 -47.34 -4.80 -0.99
N GLY A 46 -48.05 -5.02 -2.11
CA GLY A 46 -49.47 -5.41 -2.13
C GLY A 46 -50.46 -4.27 -2.41
N SER A 47 -50.04 -3.00 -2.34
CA SER A 47 -50.88 -1.82 -2.67
C SER A 47 -51.37 -1.74 -4.13
N GLY A 48 -50.83 -2.58 -5.02
CA GLY A 48 -51.21 -2.70 -6.43
C GLY A 48 -50.33 -1.94 -7.43
N LYS A 49 -49.36 -1.11 -6.98
CA LYS A 49 -48.50 -0.26 -7.83
C LYS A 49 -48.05 -0.97 -9.12
N THR A 50 -47.31 -2.07 -8.95
CA THR A 50 -46.69 -2.89 -9.99
C THR A 50 -47.68 -3.42 -11.04
N THR A 51 -48.94 -3.69 -10.69
CA THR A 51 -49.92 -4.21 -11.67
C THR A 51 -50.80 -3.11 -12.27
N GLN A 52 -51.10 -2.03 -11.55
CA GLN A 52 -52.01 -0.99 -12.03
C GLN A 52 -51.31 0.21 -12.70
N LEU A 53 -50.06 0.55 -12.34
CA LEU A 53 -49.35 1.69 -12.96
C LEU A 53 -49.22 1.58 -14.50
N PRO A 54 -48.90 0.40 -15.09
CA PRO A 54 -48.92 0.23 -16.54
C PRO A 54 -50.31 0.42 -17.14
N LYS A 55 -51.36 -0.03 -16.44
CA LYS A 55 -52.77 0.11 -16.86
C LYS A 55 -53.20 1.58 -16.85
N ILE A 56 -52.78 2.36 -15.85
CA ILE A 56 -52.98 3.82 -15.81
C ILE A 56 -52.26 4.51 -16.97
N ALA A 57 -51.00 4.13 -17.27
CA ALA A 57 -50.28 4.67 -18.42
C ALA A 57 -50.99 4.36 -19.76
N LEU A 58 -51.48 3.13 -19.96
CA LEU A 58 -52.26 2.75 -21.14
C LEU A 58 -53.52 3.62 -21.32
N THR A 59 -54.26 3.93 -20.24
CA THR A 59 -55.44 4.83 -20.32
C THR A 59 -55.10 6.27 -20.75
N LEU A 60 -53.83 6.68 -20.64
CA LEU A 60 -53.34 7.99 -21.12
C LEU A 60 -52.83 7.94 -22.58
N GLY A 61 -53.07 6.83 -23.31
CA GLY A 61 -52.59 6.66 -24.69
C GLY A 61 -51.07 6.51 -24.80
N ARG A 62 -50.43 5.94 -23.76
CA ARG A 62 -49.03 5.52 -23.78
C ARG A 62 -48.93 4.05 -24.19
N GLY A 63 -47.75 3.63 -24.66
CA GLY A 63 -47.53 2.24 -25.08
C GLY A 63 -48.15 1.86 -26.42
N LEU A 64 -48.47 2.83 -27.28
CA LEU A 64 -49.14 2.59 -28.57
C LEU A 64 -48.20 2.08 -29.70
N GLY A 65 -47.18 1.31 -29.33
CA GLY A 65 -46.40 0.43 -30.23
C GLY A 65 -45.63 1.13 -31.36
N ALA A 66 -45.19 0.33 -32.34
CA ALA A 66 -44.37 0.75 -33.47
C ALA A 66 -45.21 1.39 -34.59
N GLY A 67 -45.85 2.50 -34.24
CA GLY A 67 -46.78 3.28 -35.06
C GLY A 67 -47.43 4.42 -34.28
N GLY A 68 -47.43 4.33 -32.94
CA GLY A 68 -47.72 5.41 -32.01
C GLY A 68 -46.44 6.00 -31.39
N LYS A 69 -46.52 6.37 -30.10
CA LYS A 69 -45.47 7.14 -29.39
C LYS A 69 -44.31 6.30 -28.86
N GLY A 70 -44.48 4.99 -28.68
CA GLY A 70 -43.48 4.07 -28.13
C GLY A 70 -44.08 2.97 -27.25
N LEU A 71 -43.24 2.23 -26.54
CA LEU A 71 -43.62 1.21 -25.56
C LEU A 71 -43.69 1.77 -24.13
N ILE A 72 -44.49 1.13 -23.27
CA ILE A 72 -44.32 1.22 -21.81
C ILE A 72 -43.30 0.15 -21.41
N GLY A 73 -42.09 0.58 -21.03
CA GLY A 73 -41.09 -0.29 -20.43
C GLY A 73 -41.25 -0.32 -18.91
N HIS A 74 -41.22 -1.49 -18.31
CA HIS A 74 -41.40 -1.65 -16.86
C HIS A 74 -40.32 -2.57 -16.32
N THR A 75 -39.38 -2.02 -15.55
CA THR A 75 -38.29 -2.79 -14.97
C THR A 75 -38.69 -3.44 -13.64
N GLN A 76 -37.92 -4.46 -13.26
CA GLN A 76 -38.05 -5.27 -12.07
C GLN A 76 -36.65 -5.75 -11.66
N PRO A 77 -36.32 -5.82 -10.36
CA PRO A 77 -35.00 -6.32 -9.93
C PRO A 77 -34.79 -7.82 -10.20
N ARG A 78 -35.87 -8.62 -10.33
CA ARG A 78 -35.79 -10.09 -10.34
C ARG A 78 -36.50 -10.70 -11.56
N ARG A 79 -35.84 -11.68 -12.22
CA ARG A 79 -36.37 -12.38 -13.42
C ARG A 79 -37.77 -12.98 -13.19
N ILE A 80 -37.98 -13.58 -12.01
CA ILE A 80 -39.27 -14.18 -11.64
C ILE A 80 -40.36 -13.11 -11.58
N ALA A 81 -40.11 -11.98 -10.89
CA ALA A 81 -41.04 -10.87 -10.77
C ALA A 81 -41.46 -10.30 -12.14
N ALA A 82 -40.52 -10.02 -13.03
CA ALA A 82 -40.84 -9.59 -14.40
C ALA A 82 -41.78 -10.57 -15.13
N SER A 83 -41.56 -11.87 -14.99
CA SER A 83 -42.38 -12.91 -15.63
C SER A 83 -43.76 -13.12 -14.97
N SER A 84 -43.87 -12.97 -13.64
CA SER A 84 -45.13 -13.15 -12.91
C SER A 84 -46.02 -11.90 -13.00
N VAL A 85 -45.43 -10.72 -12.93
CA VAL A 85 -46.12 -9.44 -13.16
C VAL A 85 -46.66 -9.38 -14.59
N ALA A 86 -45.87 -9.76 -15.60
CA ALA A 86 -46.34 -9.82 -16.98
C ALA A 86 -47.55 -10.77 -17.15
N LYS A 87 -47.48 -11.98 -16.58
CA LYS A 87 -48.63 -12.92 -16.54
C LYS A 87 -49.85 -12.28 -15.90
N ARG A 88 -49.67 -11.62 -14.76
CA ARG A 88 -50.76 -11.04 -13.97
C ARG A 88 -51.43 -9.86 -14.67
N ILE A 89 -50.66 -8.94 -15.27
CA ILE A 89 -51.23 -7.81 -16.02
C ILE A 89 -51.89 -8.31 -17.31
N ALA A 90 -51.31 -9.28 -18.01
CA ALA A 90 -51.94 -9.90 -19.18
C ALA A 90 -53.31 -10.50 -18.83
N GLN A 91 -53.40 -11.23 -17.70
CA GLN A 91 -54.65 -11.78 -17.16
C GLN A 91 -55.65 -10.69 -16.75
N GLU A 92 -55.22 -9.61 -16.08
CA GLU A 92 -56.07 -8.47 -15.71
C GLU A 92 -56.48 -7.56 -16.88
N LEU A 93 -55.93 -7.78 -18.08
CA LEU A 93 -56.33 -7.16 -19.34
C LEU A 93 -56.99 -8.17 -20.29
N GLU A 94 -57.34 -9.37 -19.80
CA GLU A 94 -57.99 -10.45 -20.57
C GLU A 94 -57.26 -10.80 -21.89
N SER A 95 -55.93 -10.67 -21.88
CA SER A 95 -55.08 -10.72 -23.08
C SER A 95 -54.06 -11.88 -23.05
N PRO A 96 -53.73 -12.50 -24.19
CA PRO A 96 -52.67 -13.51 -24.26
C PRO A 96 -51.29 -12.95 -23.90
N LEU A 97 -50.58 -13.66 -23.00
CA LEU A 97 -49.22 -13.26 -22.59
C LEU A 97 -48.25 -13.27 -23.79
N GLY A 98 -47.79 -12.07 -24.13
CA GLY A 98 -46.93 -11.73 -25.26
C GLY A 98 -47.57 -10.73 -26.22
N GLU A 99 -48.90 -10.66 -26.30
CA GLU A 99 -49.63 -9.90 -27.33
C GLU A 99 -49.77 -8.41 -27.00
N VAL A 100 -50.41 -8.06 -25.88
CA VAL A 100 -50.50 -6.67 -25.39
C VAL A 100 -49.45 -6.41 -24.31
N VAL A 101 -49.29 -7.37 -23.40
CA VAL A 101 -48.27 -7.37 -22.34
C VAL A 101 -47.34 -8.55 -22.59
N GLY A 102 -46.04 -8.28 -22.72
CA GLY A 102 -44.99 -9.29 -22.81
C GLY A 102 -43.89 -9.07 -21.77
N TYR A 103 -42.91 -9.96 -21.76
CA TYR A 103 -41.70 -9.77 -20.96
C TYR A 103 -40.42 -10.11 -21.71
N LYS A 104 -39.35 -9.38 -21.39
CA LYS A 104 -37.98 -9.66 -21.83
C LYS A 104 -37.06 -9.64 -20.61
N VAL A 105 -36.74 -10.82 -20.09
CA VAL A 105 -35.69 -10.98 -19.07
C VAL A 105 -34.41 -11.47 -19.73
N ARG A 106 -33.31 -11.52 -18.98
CA ARG A 106 -32.08 -12.18 -19.45
C ARG A 106 -32.44 -13.57 -20.01
N PHE A 107 -32.27 -13.73 -21.32
CA PHE A 107 -32.43 -14.98 -22.07
C PHE A 107 -33.84 -15.58 -22.19
N GLN A 108 -34.89 -14.81 -21.92
CA GLN A 108 -36.25 -15.15 -22.36
C GLN A 108 -36.94 -13.88 -22.87
N ASP A 109 -37.29 -13.86 -24.14
CA ASP A 109 -38.12 -12.83 -24.75
C ASP A 109 -39.47 -13.45 -25.13
N ARG A 110 -40.54 -12.93 -24.54
CA ARG A 110 -41.94 -13.28 -24.81
C ARG A 110 -42.71 -11.99 -25.01
N LEU A 111 -42.34 -11.26 -26.05
CA LEU A 111 -42.95 -10.03 -26.54
C LEU A 111 -43.22 -10.21 -28.04
N GLN A 112 -44.47 -10.04 -28.47
CA GLN A 112 -44.84 -10.06 -29.88
C GLN A 112 -44.64 -8.67 -30.51
N ARG A 113 -44.63 -8.61 -31.85
CA ARG A 113 -44.76 -7.33 -32.55
C ARG A 113 -46.13 -6.72 -32.25
N GLY A 114 -46.19 -5.39 -32.15
CA GLY A 114 -47.42 -4.66 -31.80
C GLY A 114 -47.73 -4.57 -30.30
N ALA A 115 -47.01 -5.27 -29.42
CA ALA A 115 -47.23 -5.20 -27.97
C ALA A 115 -47.03 -3.80 -27.38
N SER A 116 -47.70 -3.51 -26.27
CA SER A 116 -47.73 -2.19 -25.63
C SER A 116 -46.89 -2.09 -24.36
N VAL A 117 -46.89 -3.14 -23.54
CA VAL A 117 -46.18 -3.17 -22.26
C VAL A 117 -45.10 -4.26 -22.28
N LYS A 118 -43.86 -3.88 -21.96
CA LYS A 118 -42.70 -4.77 -21.87
C LYS A 118 -42.18 -4.78 -20.45
N LEU A 119 -42.47 -5.85 -19.71
CA LEU A 119 -41.83 -6.14 -18.43
C LEU A 119 -40.39 -6.61 -18.68
N MET A 120 -39.42 -6.16 -17.90
CA MET A 120 -38.03 -6.57 -18.06
C MET A 120 -37.26 -6.53 -16.74
N THR A 121 -36.09 -7.15 -16.71
CA THR A 121 -35.13 -6.90 -15.62
C THR A 121 -34.38 -5.58 -15.85
N ASP A 122 -33.95 -4.88 -14.80
CA ASP A 122 -33.18 -3.62 -14.92
C ASP A 122 -31.98 -3.77 -15.87
N GLY A 123 -31.24 -4.88 -15.75
CA GLY A 123 -30.11 -5.23 -16.61
C GLY A 123 -30.45 -5.41 -18.10
N ILE A 124 -31.73 -5.55 -18.48
CA ILE A 124 -32.18 -5.58 -19.89
C ILE A 124 -32.46 -4.18 -20.42
N LEU A 125 -33.08 -3.29 -19.63
CA LEU A 125 -33.17 -1.88 -20.00
C LEU A 125 -31.76 -1.27 -20.12
N LEU A 126 -30.89 -1.61 -19.17
CA LEU A 126 -29.50 -1.23 -19.18
C LEU A 126 -28.74 -1.84 -20.37
N ALA A 127 -29.02 -3.08 -20.77
CA ALA A 127 -28.47 -3.67 -22.00
C ALA A 127 -28.83 -2.82 -23.24
N GLU A 128 -30.10 -2.45 -23.38
CA GLU A 128 -30.62 -1.75 -24.55
C GLU A 128 -30.10 -0.30 -24.69
N THR A 129 -29.56 0.33 -23.63
CA THR A 129 -28.85 1.64 -23.73
C THR A 129 -27.66 1.66 -24.69
N GLN A 130 -27.08 0.50 -25.04
CA GLN A 130 -25.95 0.41 -25.98
C GLN A 130 -26.36 0.46 -27.44
N SER A 131 -27.55 -0.05 -27.79
CA SER A 131 -28.10 -0.01 -29.15
C SER A 131 -29.09 1.14 -29.36
N ASP A 132 -29.73 1.62 -28.29
CA ASP A 132 -30.61 2.79 -28.27
C ASP A 132 -30.21 3.76 -27.14
N PRO A 133 -29.14 4.59 -27.33
CA PRO A 133 -28.65 5.52 -26.30
C PRO A 133 -29.57 6.70 -25.96
N LEU A 134 -30.81 6.69 -26.42
CA LEU A 134 -31.87 7.63 -26.05
C LEU A 134 -33.16 6.93 -25.63
N LEU A 135 -33.17 5.59 -25.56
CA LEU A 135 -34.32 4.74 -25.22
C LEU A 135 -35.59 5.09 -26.01
N ARG A 136 -35.41 5.40 -27.31
CA ARG A 136 -36.46 5.76 -28.28
C ARG A 136 -37.52 4.68 -28.48
N ALA A 137 -37.21 3.41 -28.16
CA ALA A 137 -38.22 2.35 -28.12
C ALA A 137 -39.35 2.59 -27.10
N TYR A 138 -39.17 3.48 -26.13
CA TYR A 138 -40.08 3.71 -25.01
C TYR A 138 -40.64 5.13 -24.97
N ASP A 139 -41.94 5.26 -24.67
CA ASP A 139 -42.59 6.54 -24.35
C ASP A 139 -42.78 6.75 -22.83
N THR A 140 -42.67 5.66 -22.06
CA THR A 140 -42.89 5.61 -20.62
C THR A 140 -41.99 4.55 -20.02
N LEU A 141 -41.29 4.87 -18.93
CA LEU A 141 -40.46 3.92 -18.17
C LEU A 141 -40.90 3.86 -16.71
N ILE A 142 -41.24 2.67 -16.23
CA ILE A 142 -41.60 2.39 -14.84
C ILE A 142 -40.42 1.66 -14.19
N ILE A 143 -39.70 2.34 -13.29
CA ILE A 143 -38.61 1.78 -12.49
C ILE A 143 -39.21 1.34 -11.15
N ASP A 144 -39.53 0.05 -11.04
CA ASP A 144 -40.26 -0.51 -9.90
C ASP A 144 -39.30 -1.02 -8.82
N GLU A 145 -39.77 -1.06 -7.57
CA GLU A 145 -39.00 -1.55 -6.42
C GLU A 145 -37.65 -0.84 -6.24
N ALA A 146 -37.55 0.45 -6.61
CA ALA A 146 -36.29 1.22 -6.60
C ALA A 146 -35.61 1.31 -5.22
N HIS A 147 -36.36 1.02 -4.16
CA HIS A 147 -35.90 0.87 -2.79
C HIS A 147 -34.96 -0.34 -2.55
N GLU A 148 -34.87 -1.32 -3.47
CA GLU A 148 -33.82 -2.36 -3.41
C GLU A 148 -32.42 -1.78 -3.71
N ARG A 149 -32.33 -0.57 -4.30
CA ARG A 149 -31.08 0.20 -4.54
C ARG A 149 -29.93 -0.64 -5.13
N SER A 150 -30.28 -1.44 -6.15
CA SER A 150 -29.31 -2.26 -6.89
C SER A 150 -28.40 -1.40 -7.77
N LEU A 151 -27.24 -1.94 -8.12
CA LEU A 151 -26.24 -1.25 -8.95
C LEU A 151 -26.80 -0.86 -10.33
N ASN A 152 -27.73 -1.68 -10.87
CA ASN A 152 -28.42 -1.39 -12.13
C ASN A 152 -29.46 -0.27 -11.98
N ILE A 153 -30.19 -0.23 -10.86
CA ILE A 153 -31.20 0.80 -10.59
C ILE A 153 -30.52 2.16 -10.41
N ASP A 154 -29.53 2.27 -9.52
CA ASP A 154 -28.83 3.54 -9.28
C ASP A 154 -28.14 4.08 -10.55
N PHE A 155 -27.60 3.20 -11.41
CA PHE A 155 -27.10 3.57 -12.73
C PHE A 155 -28.22 4.11 -13.64
N LEU A 156 -29.33 3.36 -13.76
CA LEU A 156 -30.45 3.74 -14.64
C LEU A 156 -31.06 5.08 -14.21
N LEU A 157 -31.21 5.34 -12.92
CA LEU A 157 -31.74 6.61 -12.42
C LEU A 157 -30.85 7.80 -12.80
N GLY A 158 -29.52 7.65 -12.74
CA GLY A 158 -28.57 8.68 -13.22
C GLY A 158 -28.54 8.84 -14.73
N TYR A 159 -28.60 7.72 -15.47
CA TYR A 159 -28.62 7.72 -16.93
C TYR A 159 -29.90 8.39 -17.47
N LEU A 160 -31.05 8.04 -16.88
CA LEU A 160 -32.34 8.66 -17.18
C LEU A 160 -32.29 10.16 -16.88
N ARG A 161 -31.74 10.56 -15.73
CA ARG A 161 -31.52 11.97 -15.36
C ARG A 161 -30.72 12.75 -16.41
N GLN A 162 -29.70 12.15 -17.02
CA GLN A 162 -28.94 12.76 -18.13
C GLN A 162 -29.72 12.84 -19.45
N ILE A 163 -30.57 11.86 -19.80
CA ILE A 163 -31.30 11.87 -21.08
C ILE A 163 -32.65 12.60 -21.07
N LEU A 164 -33.28 12.84 -19.91
CA LEU A 164 -34.58 13.52 -19.79
C LEU A 164 -34.64 14.89 -20.51
N PRO A 165 -33.63 15.77 -20.46
CA PRO A 165 -33.63 17.03 -21.23
C PRO A 165 -33.62 16.84 -22.75
N ARG A 166 -33.20 15.66 -23.23
CA ARG A 166 -33.13 15.27 -24.64
C ARG A 166 -34.33 14.41 -25.08
N ARG A 167 -35.20 14.03 -24.13
CA ARG A 167 -36.41 13.21 -24.32
C ARG A 167 -37.62 13.84 -23.56
N PRO A 168 -38.06 15.06 -23.91
CA PRO A 168 -39.19 15.73 -23.25
C PRO A 168 -40.53 14.97 -23.38
N ASP A 169 -40.60 14.04 -24.35
CA ASP A 169 -41.72 13.15 -24.61
C ASP A 169 -41.80 11.95 -23.65
N LEU A 170 -40.65 11.48 -23.16
CA LEU A 170 -40.50 10.33 -22.27
C LEU A 170 -41.03 10.65 -20.87
N LYS A 171 -41.91 9.79 -20.35
CA LYS A 171 -42.38 9.83 -18.97
C LYS A 171 -41.65 8.80 -18.11
N ILE A 172 -41.42 9.11 -16.84
CA ILE A 172 -40.84 8.18 -15.85
C ILE A 172 -41.75 8.06 -14.64
N VAL A 173 -41.94 6.83 -14.17
CA VAL A 173 -42.54 6.51 -12.87
C VAL A 173 -41.49 5.75 -12.06
N VAL A 174 -41.10 6.28 -10.89
CA VAL A 174 -40.23 5.55 -9.95
C VAL A 174 -41.11 5.07 -8.79
N THR A 175 -41.01 3.79 -8.42
CA THR A 175 -41.79 3.26 -7.28
C THR A 175 -40.91 2.88 -6.10
N SER A 176 -41.46 3.06 -4.89
CA SER A 176 -40.80 2.68 -3.64
C SER A 176 -41.79 2.06 -2.65
N ALA A 177 -41.31 1.12 -1.84
CA ALA A 177 -42.01 0.62 -0.66
C ALA A 177 -41.47 1.24 0.64
N THR A 178 -40.54 2.20 0.56
CA THR A 178 -39.96 2.93 1.70
C THR A 178 -40.19 4.44 1.56
N ILE A 179 -40.03 5.14 2.68
CA ILE A 179 -40.26 6.60 2.81
C ILE A 179 -39.09 7.43 2.23
N ASP A 180 -38.07 6.81 1.63
CA ASP A 180 -36.95 7.51 0.94
C ASP A 180 -37.36 8.18 -0.40
N ALA A 181 -38.65 8.49 -0.55
CA ALA A 181 -39.29 9.13 -1.69
C ALA A 181 -38.64 10.47 -2.04
N GLU A 182 -38.29 11.24 -0.99
CA GLU A 182 -37.76 12.59 -1.09
C GLU A 182 -36.42 12.63 -1.84
N ARG A 183 -35.54 11.63 -1.65
CA ARG A 183 -34.28 11.55 -2.41
C ARG A 183 -34.54 11.32 -3.89
N PHE A 184 -35.45 10.42 -4.26
CA PHE A 184 -35.83 10.22 -5.67
C PHE A 184 -36.47 11.49 -6.26
N ALA A 185 -37.29 12.20 -5.47
CA ALA A 185 -37.93 13.45 -5.88
C ALA A 185 -36.91 14.58 -6.14
N GLN A 186 -35.90 14.71 -5.27
CA GLN A 186 -34.79 15.66 -5.40
C GLN A 186 -33.84 15.31 -6.56
N HIS A 187 -33.52 14.02 -6.75
CA HIS A 187 -32.68 13.54 -7.86
C HIS A 187 -33.24 13.93 -9.23
N PHE A 188 -34.57 13.87 -9.40
CA PHE A 188 -35.24 14.30 -10.62
C PHE A 188 -35.71 15.75 -10.62
N ALA A 189 -35.34 16.57 -9.63
CA ALA A 189 -35.78 17.95 -9.51
C ALA A 189 -35.48 18.77 -10.77
N SER A 190 -36.47 19.56 -11.19
CA SER A 190 -36.44 20.36 -12.42
C SER A 190 -36.49 21.86 -12.09
N ARG A 191 -36.51 22.70 -13.12
CA ARG A 191 -36.82 24.14 -12.98
C ARG A 191 -38.21 24.43 -12.34
N HIS A 192 -39.06 23.41 -12.22
CA HIS A 192 -40.38 23.47 -11.59
C HIS A 192 -40.40 22.86 -10.17
N GLY A 193 -39.24 22.56 -9.59
CA GLY A 193 -39.12 21.91 -8.27
C GLY A 193 -38.88 20.39 -8.34
N PRO A 194 -38.89 19.69 -7.20
CA PRO A 194 -38.74 18.23 -7.12
C PRO A 194 -39.84 17.50 -7.90
N ALA A 195 -39.60 16.23 -8.27
CA ALA A 195 -40.64 15.40 -8.88
C ALA A 195 -41.75 15.09 -7.84
N PRO A 196 -43.04 15.15 -8.18
CA PRO A 196 -44.13 14.94 -7.23
C PRO A 196 -44.11 13.52 -6.64
N VAL A 197 -44.31 13.45 -5.32
CA VAL A 197 -44.45 12.20 -4.58
C VAL A 197 -45.93 11.93 -4.32
N ILE A 198 -46.41 10.79 -4.79
CA ILE A 198 -47.77 10.30 -4.53
C ILE A 198 -47.69 9.16 -3.52
N GLN A 199 -48.37 9.31 -2.38
CA GLN A 199 -48.38 8.32 -1.31
C GLN A 199 -49.66 7.47 -1.35
N VAL A 200 -49.48 6.18 -1.62
CA VAL A 200 -50.52 5.15 -1.75
C VAL A 200 -50.47 4.26 -0.51
N SER A 201 -51.06 4.74 0.58
CA SER A 201 -51.13 4.02 1.85
C SER A 201 -51.83 2.67 1.70
N GLY A 202 -51.21 1.59 2.19
CA GLY A 202 -51.84 0.27 2.20
C GLY A 202 -53.00 0.18 3.19
N ARG A 203 -53.87 -0.82 2.99
CA ARG A 203 -54.73 -1.34 4.06
C ARG A 203 -53.95 -2.41 4.84
N LEU A 204 -52.88 -2.00 5.53
CA LEU A 204 -52.23 -2.87 6.50
C LEU A 204 -53.03 -2.87 7.80
N TYR A 205 -53.13 -4.04 8.42
CA TYR A 205 -53.61 -4.20 9.78
C TYR A 205 -52.49 -3.81 10.76
N PRO A 206 -52.83 -3.32 11.97
CA PRO A 206 -51.84 -3.04 13.00
C PRO A 206 -50.93 -4.24 13.30
N VAL A 207 -49.64 -3.96 13.47
CA VAL A 207 -48.63 -4.92 13.93
C VAL A 207 -48.13 -4.51 15.29
N GLU A 208 -48.35 -5.35 16.30
CA GLU A 208 -47.75 -5.18 17.63
C GLU A 208 -46.24 -5.48 17.56
N GLN A 209 -45.41 -4.67 18.21
CA GLN A 209 -43.95 -4.88 18.28
C GLN A 209 -43.58 -5.34 19.69
N ARG A 210 -42.91 -6.49 19.81
CA ARG A 210 -42.44 -7.04 21.09
C ARG A 210 -40.93 -7.17 21.08
N TRP A 211 -40.26 -6.59 22.06
CA TRP A 211 -38.81 -6.66 22.22
C TRP A 211 -38.44 -7.82 23.16
N ARG A 212 -37.58 -8.73 22.70
CA ARG A 212 -37.11 -9.92 23.42
C ARG A 212 -35.60 -10.12 23.21
N PRO A 213 -34.74 -9.18 23.65
CA PRO A 213 -33.30 -9.41 23.66
C PRO A 213 -32.96 -10.64 24.52
N PHE A 214 -31.98 -11.42 24.07
CA PHE A 214 -31.43 -12.56 24.82
C PHE A 214 -29.91 -12.42 24.96
N GLU A 215 -29.34 -13.02 26.00
CA GLU A 215 -27.90 -13.15 26.17
C GLU A 215 -27.46 -14.55 25.73
N GLU A 216 -26.58 -14.63 24.73
CA GLU A 216 -26.09 -15.92 24.21
C GLU A 216 -25.14 -16.56 25.23
N SER A 217 -25.49 -17.77 25.69
CA SER A 217 -24.79 -18.52 26.72
C SER A 217 -24.47 -19.95 26.25
N ARG A 218 -23.94 -20.79 27.14
CA ARG A 218 -23.67 -22.20 26.82
C ARG A 218 -24.94 -23.08 26.82
N GLU A 219 -26.01 -22.62 27.47
CA GLU A 219 -27.23 -23.40 27.74
C GLU A 219 -28.49 -22.77 27.13
N PHE A 220 -28.35 -21.58 26.52
CA PHE A 220 -29.41 -20.82 25.86
C PHE A 220 -28.82 -19.96 24.75
N GLY A 221 -29.32 -20.08 23.52
CA GLY A 221 -28.88 -19.33 22.35
C GLY A 221 -30.03 -18.91 21.45
N LEU A 222 -29.72 -18.62 20.18
CA LEU A 222 -30.68 -18.11 19.20
C LEU A 222 -31.87 -19.06 18.98
N ASP A 223 -31.62 -20.38 18.93
CA ASP A 223 -32.65 -21.36 18.65
C ASP A 223 -33.67 -21.48 19.80
N ASP A 224 -33.19 -21.42 21.05
CA ASP A 224 -34.02 -21.43 22.25
C ASP A 224 -34.88 -20.14 22.35
N ALA A 225 -34.28 -18.98 22.04
CA ALA A 225 -34.99 -17.71 21.95
C ALA A 225 -36.09 -17.69 20.88
N ILE A 226 -35.90 -18.43 19.77
CA ILE A 226 -36.94 -18.63 18.75
C ILE A 226 -38.04 -19.57 19.28
N GLY A 227 -37.68 -20.64 20.01
CA GLY A 227 -38.62 -21.53 20.68
C GLY A 227 -39.55 -20.80 21.64
N GLU A 228 -38.98 -20.04 22.59
CA GLU A 228 -39.76 -19.23 23.55
C GLU A 228 -40.63 -18.18 22.87
N ALA A 229 -40.15 -17.55 21.79
CA ALA A 229 -40.93 -16.58 21.03
C ALA A 229 -42.10 -17.21 20.27
N VAL A 230 -41.94 -18.43 19.71
CA VAL A 230 -43.06 -19.19 19.12
C VAL A 230 -44.09 -19.55 20.18
N ASP A 231 -43.65 -20.04 21.33
CA ASP A 231 -44.52 -20.36 22.46
C ASP A 231 -45.28 -19.14 22.98
N GLU A 232 -44.65 -17.95 23.05
CA GLU A 232 -45.32 -16.70 23.40
C GLU A 232 -46.41 -16.36 22.37
N LEU A 233 -46.07 -16.38 21.08
CA LEU A 233 -46.96 -16.01 19.99
C LEU A 233 -48.19 -16.94 19.88
N TRP A 234 -48.05 -18.23 20.18
CA TRP A 234 -49.19 -19.16 20.16
C TRP A 234 -50.08 -19.11 21.41
N ARG A 235 -49.62 -18.52 22.52
CA ARG A 235 -50.51 -18.17 23.66
C ARG A 235 -51.51 -17.07 23.29
N GLU A 236 -51.19 -16.21 22.31
CA GLU A 236 -52.09 -15.21 21.69
C GLU A 236 -53.04 -15.84 20.64
N GLY A 237 -52.98 -17.16 20.47
CA GLY A 237 -53.82 -17.98 19.60
C GLY A 237 -53.13 -18.45 18.32
N ALA A 238 -53.77 -19.38 17.62
CA ALA A 238 -53.22 -20.02 16.43
C ALA A 238 -52.94 -19.05 15.27
N GLY A 239 -51.87 -19.31 14.52
CA GLY A 239 -51.48 -18.57 13.32
C GLY A 239 -50.05 -18.89 12.89
N ASP A 240 -49.76 -18.69 11.60
CA ASP A 240 -48.47 -19.06 11.03
C ASP A 240 -47.37 -18.05 11.37
N VAL A 241 -46.17 -18.55 11.64
CA VAL A 241 -45.01 -17.79 12.10
C VAL A 241 -43.96 -17.69 10.98
N LEU A 242 -43.47 -16.49 10.69
CA LEU A 242 -42.34 -16.24 9.78
C LEU A 242 -41.11 -15.79 10.58
N VAL A 243 -40.08 -16.63 10.63
CA VAL A 243 -38.82 -16.34 11.33
C VAL A 243 -37.77 -15.86 10.32
N PHE A 244 -37.18 -14.68 10.56
CA PHE A 244 -36.10 -14.13 9.74
C PHE A 244 -34.72 -14.46 10.33
N LEU A 245 -33.90 -15.18 9.55
CA LEU A 245 -32.59 -15.70 9.92
C LEU A 245 -31.50 -15.32 8.89
N PRO A 246 -30.22 -15.22 9.30
CA PRO A 246 -29.16 -14.71 8.43
C PRO A 246 -28.62 -15.72 7.40
N GLY A 247 -28.96 -17.02 7.46
CA GLY A 247 -28.42 -17.98 6.49
C GLY A 247 -28.96 -19.42 6.57
N GLU A 248 -28.54 -20.24 5.61
CA GLU A 248 -28.93 -21.65 5.46
C GLU A 248 -28.56 -22.52 6.67
N ARG A 249 -27.44 -22.21 7.34
CA ARG A 249 -26.99 -22.97 8.52
C ARG A 249 -27.93 -22.71 9.70
N GLU A 250 -28.15 -21.43 9.99
CA GLU A 250 -28.96 -20.97 11.11
C GLU A 250 -30.44 -21.40 10.93
N ILE A 251 -30.94 -21.46 9.68
CA ILE A 251 -32.26 -22.04 9.35
C ILE A 251 -32.34 -23.55 9.65
N ARG A 252 -31.26 -24.31 9.48
CA ARG A 252 -31.25 -25.76 9.79
C ARG A 252 -31.15 -26.02 11.29
N GLU A 253 -30.28 -25.27 11.98
CA GLU A 253 -30.09 -25.33 13.43
C GLU A 253 -31.44 -25.04 14.15
N ALA A 254 -32.09 -23.92 13.82
CA ALA A 254 -33.43 -23.59 14.32
C ALA A 254 -34.52 -24.62 13.93
N ALA A 255 -34.49 -25.18 12.72
CA ALA A 255 -35.45 -26.21 12.30
C ALA A 255 -35.35 -27.48 13.16
N ASP A 256 -34.12 -27.93 13.45
CA ASP A 256 -33.86 -29.15 14.21
C ASP A 256 -33.94 -28.93 15.72
N HIS A 257 -33.91 -27.70 16.21
CA HIS A 257 -34.36 -27.33 17.56
C HIS A 257 -35.90 -27.38 17.65
N LEU A 258 -36.60 -26.63 16.79
CA LEU A 258 -38.07 -26.50 16.84
C LEU A 258 -38.80 -27.83 16.66
N ARG A 259 -38.23 -28.78 15.89
CA ARG A 259 -38.72 -30.17 15.73
C ARG A 259 -38.63 -31.04 16.99
N LYS A 260 -37.80 -30.66 17.97
CA LYS A 260 -37.65 -31.34 19.27
C LYS A 260 -38.50 -30.68 20.35
N HIS A 261 -38.65 -29.35 20.28
CA HIS A 261 -39.43 -28.55 21.21
C HIS A 261 -40.94 -28.77 21.05
N HIS A 262 -41.43 -28.84 19.81
CA HIS A 262 -42.86 -28.93 19.51
C HIS A 262 -43.34 -30.38 19.27
N PRO A 263 -44.60 -30.71 19.62
CA PRO A 263 -45.18 -32.02 19.38
C PRO A 263 -45.40 -32.32 17.87
N PRO A 264 -45.50 -33.60 17.47
CA PRO A 264 -45.79 -33.97 16.08
C PRO A 264 -47.11 -33.37 15.57
N GLY A 265 -47.01 -32.48 14.59
CA GLY A 265 -48.18 -31.80 14.00
C GLY A 265 -47.88 -30.42 13.40
N VAL A 266 -46.81 -29.76 13.84
CA VAL A 266 -46.35 -28.46 13.29
C VAL A 266 -45.59 -28.63 11.97
N GLU A 267 -45.90 -27.82 10.96
CA GLU A 267 -45.12 -27.75 9.73
C GLU A 267 -43.92 -26.79 9.85
N ILE A 268 -42.71 -27.32 9.96
CA ILE A 268 -41.47 -26.52 10.01
C ILE A 268 -40.80 -26.54 8.63
N LEU A 269 -40.94 -25.43 7.88
CA LEU A 269 -40.50 -25.30 6.48
C LEU A 269 -39.38 -24.25 6.32
N PRO A 270 -38.24 -24.59 5.67
CA PRO A 270 -37.21 -23.61 5.33
C PRO A 270 -37.58 -22.79 4.07
N LEU A 271 -37.09 -21.55 3.99
CA LEU A 271 -37.24 -20.68 2.81
C LEU A 271 -35.96 -19.87 2.54
N PHE A 272 -35.04 -20.45 1.76
CA PHE A 272 -33.81 -19.79 1.30
C PHE A 272 -33.49 -20.11 -0.15
N ALA A 273 -32.73 -19.24 -0.81
CA ALA A 273 -32.59 -19.21 -2.28
C ALA A 273 -32.02 -20.50 -2.93
N ARG A 274 -31.27 -21.32 -2.19
CA ARG A 274 -30.67 -22.57 -2.67
C ARG A 274 -31.68 -23.73 -2.82
N LEU A 275 -32.82 -23.67 -2.13
CA LEU A 275 -33.84 -24.72 -2.17
C LEU A 275 -34.32 -25.00 -3.60
N SER A 276 -34.74 -26.23 -3.89
CA SER A 276 -35.39 -26.56 -5.16
C SER A 276 -36.70 -25.78 -5.30
N GLN A 277 -37.19 -25.63 -6.55
CA GLN A 277 -38.44 -24.90 -6.78
C GLN A 277 -39.60 -25.55 -6.02
N GLN A 278 -39.68 -26.89 -6.00
CA GLN A 278 -40.71 -27.62 -5.26
C GLN A 278 -40.66 -27.35 -3.74
N GLU A 279 -39.47 -27.28 -3.14
CA GLU A 279 -39.33 -26.96 -1.71
C GLU A 279 -39.73 -25.50 -1.39
N GLN A 280 -39.50 -24.56 -2.31
CA GLN A 280 -39.99 -23.19 -2.18
C GLN A 280 -41.51 -23.12 -2.37
N ASP A 281 -42.06 -23.84 -3.37
CA ASP A 281 -43.48 -23.87 -3.71
C ASP A 281 -44.34 -24.42 -2.55
N ARG A 282 -43.84 -25.39 -1.77
CA ARG A 282 -44.49 -25.91 -0.54
C ARG A 282 -44.87 -24.84 0.47
N VAL A 283 -44.14 -23.72 0.53
CA VAL A 283 -44.44 -22.60 1.44
C VAL A 283 -45.71 -21.83 1.02
N PHE A 284 -46.17 -22.03 -0.21
CA PHE A 284 -47.39 -21.44 -0.80
C PHE A 284 -48.52 -22.46 -0.95
N GLU A 285 -48.28 -23.75 -0.66
CA GLU A 285 -49.30 -24.78 -0.68
C GLU A 285 -50.29 -24.60 0.49
N PRO A 286 -51.62 -24.72 0.25
CA PRO A 286 -52.63 -24.67 1.31
C PRO A 286 -52.45 -25.76 2.36
N HIS A 287 -52.78 -25.41 3.61
CA HIS A 287 -52.66 -26.29 4.79
C HIS A 287 -53.72 -25.97 5.85
N GLY A 288 -53.89 -26.89 6.81
CA GLY A 288 -54.74 -26.72 7.99
C GLY A 288 -54.01 -27.00 9.32
N ALA A 289 -52.68 -27.14 9.31
CA ALA A 289 -51.85 -27.33 10.49
C ALA A 289 -50.94 -26.09 10.71
N PRO A 290 -50.60 -25.70 11.94
CA PRO A 290 -49.78 -24.51 12.20
C PRO A 290 -48.40 -24.62 11.52
N ARG A 291 -48.00 -23.57 10.79
CA ARG A 291 -46.74 -23.54 10.04
C ARG A 291 -45.74 -22.53 10.62
N ILE A 292 -44.49 -22.95 10.73
CA ILE A 292 -43.33 -22.10 11.02
C ILE A 292 -42.45 -22.07 9.77
N VAL A 293 -42.29 -20.88 9.18
CA VAL A 293 -41.47 -20.65 7.98
C VAL A 293 -40.15 -19.99 8.39
N LEU A 294 -39.04 -20.68 8.18
CA LEU A 294 -37.69 -20.25 8.56
C LEU A 294 -36.97 -19.67 7.33
N ALA A 295 -36.93 -18.33 7.22
CA ALA A 295 -36.59 -17.62 6.00
C ALA A 295 -35.37 -16.70 6.11
N THR A 296 -34.67 -16.48 5.00
CA THR A 296 -33.77 -15.32 4.85
C THR A 296 -34.52 -14.12 4.24
N ASN A 297 -33.81 -13.03 3.93
CA ASN A 297 -34.36 -11.83 3.25
C ASN A 297 -35.08 -12.12 1.91
N VAL A 298 -35.09 -13.37 1.40
CA VAL A 298 -35.97 -13.80 0.30
C VAL A 298 -37.44 -13.45 0.56
N ALA A 299 -37.91 -13.53 1.81
CA ALA A 299 -39.27 -13.16 2.20
C ALA A 299 -39.48 -11.65 2.49
N GLU A 300 -38.40 -10.85 2.56
CA GLU A 300 -38.40 -9.47 3.09
C GLU A 300 -38.96 -8.43 2.11
N THR A 301 -38.76 -8.62 0.80
CA THR A 301 -39.28 -7.75 -0.27
C THR A 301 -40.26 -8.49 -1.18
N SER A 302 -39.76 -9.17 -2.21
CA SER A 302 -40.49 -9.55 -3.43
C SER A 302 -41.35 -10.83 -3.33
N LEU A 303 -41.46 -11.46 -2.17
CA LEU A 303 -42.18 -12.73 -1.99
C LEU A 303 -43.19 -12.64 -0.84
N THR A 304 -44.41 -13.11 -1.07
CA THR A 304 -45.55 -12.96 -0.16
C THR A 304 -46.04 -14.32 0.31
N VAL A 305 -45.50 -14.81 1.42
CA VAL A 305 -45.98 -16.04 2.08
C VAL A 305 -47.42 -15.81 2.58
N PRO A 306 -48.40 -16.68 2.26
CA PRO A 306 -49.76 -16.58 2.78
C PRO A 306 -49.84 -17.02 4.26
N GLY A 307 -50.96 -16.77 4.93
CA GLY A 307 -51.24 -17.29 6.28
C GLY A 307 -50.52 -16.59 7.45
N ILE A 308 -49.34 -16.00 7.21
CA ILE A 308 -48.49 -15.39 8.24
C ILE A 308 -49.25 -14.38 9.11
N ARG A 309 -49.49 -14.77 10.38
CA ARG A 309 -50.06 -13.93 11.45
C ARG A 309 -48.97 -13.38 12.38
N TYR A 310 -47.82 -14.02 12.43
CA TYR A 310 -46.73 -13.66 13.36
C TYR A 310 -45.37 -13.60 12.67
N VAL A 311 -44.49 -12.73 13.18
CA VAL A 311 -43.10 -12.60 12.72
C VAL A 311 -42.16 -12.73 13.93
N ILE A 312 -41.05 -13.43 13.74
CA ILE A 312 -39.89 -13.38 14.64
C ILE A 312 -38.71 -12.85 13.83
N ASP A 313 -38.07 -11.79 14.29
CA ASP A 313 -36.92 -11.18 13.64
C ASP A 313 -35.66 -11.35 14.51
N ALA A 314 -34.72 -12.19 14.05
CA ALA A 314 -33.40 -12.32 14.67
C ALA A 314 -32.50 -11.08 14.44
N GLY A 315 -33.00 -10.04 13.78
CA GLY A 315 -32.37 -8.73 13.68
C GLY A 315 -31.15 -8.66 12.78
N THR A 316 -30.69 -9.78 12.22
CA THR A 316 -29.48 -9.85 11.38
C THR A 316 -29.79 -10.29 9.96
N ALA A 317 -28.84 -10.03 9.06
CA ALA A 317 -28.80 -10.54 7.69
C ALA A 317 -27.36 -10.80 7.27
N ARG A 318 -27.15 -11.72 6.31
CA ARG A 318 -25.84 -11.94 5.70
C ARG A 318 -25.67 -11.03 4.48
N VAL A 319 -24.86 -9.99 4.63
CA VAL A 319 -24.67 -8.91 3.66
C VAL A 319 -23.39 -9.14 2.85
N LYS A 320 -23.49 -8.94 1.54
CA LYS A 320 -22.33 -8.93 0.64
C LYS A 320 -21.62 -7.57 0.71
N ARG A 321 -20.33 -7.59 1.03
CA ARG A 321 -19.43 -6.43 1.14
C ARG A 321 -18.18 -6.64 0.27
N TYR A 322 -17.72 -5.60 -0.42
CA TYR A 322 -16.50 -5.64 -1.22
C TYR A 322 -15.33 -4.93 -0.53
N SER A 323 -14.21 -5.64 -0.33
CA SER A 323 -13.01 -5.11 0.32
C SER A 323 -12.04 -4.54 -0.72
N TYR A 324 -12.18 -3.25 -1.06
CA TYR A 324 -11.30 -2.53 -2.00
C TYR A 324 -9.79 -2.56 -1.65
N ARG A 325 -9.40 -3.01 -0.45
CA ARG A 325 -7.98 -3.19 -0.09
C ARG A 325 -7.44 -4.51 -0.63
N ASN A 326 -8.22 -5.57 -0.46
CA ASN A 326 -7.84 -6.93 -0.83
C ASN A 326 -8.31 -7.28 -2.26
N LYS A 327 -9.27 -6.51 -2.79
CA LYS A 327 -10.09 -6.76 -3.99
C LYS A 327 -10.92 -8.06 -3.92
N VAL A 328 -11.36 -8.44 -2.71
CA VAL A 328 -12.12 -9.68 -2.45
C VAL A 328 -13.54 -9.39 -1.97
N GLU A 329 -14.43 -10.36 -2.15
CA GLU A 329 -15.80 -10.33 -1.64
C GLU A 329 -15.89 -10.98 -0.26
N GLN A 330 -16.70 -10.38 0.61
CA GLN A 330 -16.92 -10.82 1.99
C GLN A 330 -18.42 -11.00 2.22
N LEU A 331 -18.80 -12.06 2.95
CA LEU A 331 -20.18 -12.33 3.36
C LEU A 331 -20.27 -12.18 4.88
N GLN A 332 -20.48 -10.94 5.34
CA GLN A 332 -20.55 -10.61 6.75
C GLN A 332 -21.98 -10.82 7.27
N ILE A 333 -22.15 -11.15 8.56
CA ILE A 333 -23.45 -11.11 9.23
C ILE A 333 -23.52 -9.77 9.95
N GLU A 334 -24.51 -8.95 9.61
CA GLU A 334 -24.67 -7.57 10.07
C GLU A 334 -26.09 -7.35 10.63
N PRO A 335 -26.30 -6.45 11.59
CA PRO A 335 -27.64 -6.02 12.01
C PRO A 335 -28.39 -5.35 10.86
N VAL A 336 -29.68 -5.65 10.70
CA VAL A 336 -30.51 -5.05 9.64
C VAL A 336 -30.92 -3.61 9.96
N SER A 337 -31.05 -2.80 8.91
CA SER A 337 -31.52 -1.41 9.01
C SER A 337 -32.95 -1.31 9.55
N GLN A 338 -33.32 -0.14 10.09
CA GLN A 338 -34.67 0.10 10.61
C GLN A 338 -35.75 -0.13 9.53
N ALA A 339 -35.50 0.29 8.29
CA ALA A 339 -36.40 0.03 7.17
C ALA A 339 -36.56 -1.47 6.89
N ALA A 340 -35.48 -2.26 6.90
CA ALA A 340 -35.55 -3.71 6.69
C ALA A 340 -36.31 -4.41 7.84
N ALA A 341 -35.98 -4.12 9.10
CA ALA A 341 -36.71 -4.63 10.27
C ALA A 341 -38.20 -4.22 10.30
N ASN A 342 -38.55 -3.06 9.73
CA ASN A 342 -39.95 -2.65 9.57
C ASN A 342 -40.64 -3.37 8.40
N GLN A 343 -39.94 -3.63 7.28
CA GLN A 343 -40.47 -4.46 6.19
C GLN A 343 -40.63 -5.94 6.57
N ARG A 344 -39.78 -6.46 7.47
CA ARG A 344 -39.93 -7.79 8.10
C ARG A 344 -41.19 -7.83 8.96
N ALA A 345 -41.36 -6.87 9.88
CA ALA A 345 -42.56 -6.77 10.72
C ALA A 345 -43.85 -6.62 9.89
N GLY A 346 -43.82 -5.83 8.82
CA GLY A 346 -44.96 -5.66 7.90
C GLY A 346 -45.40 -6.93 7.14
N ARG A 347 -44.75 -8.08 7.35
CA ARG A 347 -45.16 -9.36 6.74
C ARG A 347 -46.38 -9.99 7.40
N CYS A 348 -46.60 -9.79 8.71
CA CYS A 348 -47.79 -10.30 9.41
C CYS A 348 -49.02 -9.37 9.33
N GLY A 349 -48.85 -8.05 9.20
CA GLY A 349 -49.95 -7.07 9.12
C GLY A 349 -50.77 -7.06 7.83
N ARG A 350 -50.76 -8.15 7.05
CA ARG A 350 -51.31 -8.20 5.68
C ARG A 350 -52.72 -8.76 5.55
N VAL A 351 -53.11 -9.67 6.44
CA VAL A 351 -54.38 -10.42 6.36
C VAL A 351 -55.24 -10.20 7.61
N SER A 352 -54.59 -9.99 8.76
CA SER A 352 -55.19 -9.68 10.05
C SER A 352 -54.22 -8.85 10.88
N ASN A 353 -54.64 -8.40 12.07
CA ASN A 353 -53.71 -7.91 13.08
C ASN A 353 -52.64 -8.97 13.36
N GLY A 354 -51.39 -8.53 13.47
CA GLY A 354 -50.23 -9.41 13.65
C GLY A 354 -49.33 -8.97 14.80
N ILE A 355 -48.41 -9.84 15.20
CA ILE A 355 -47.40 -9.56 16.21
C ILE A 355 -46.02 -9.81 15.61
N CYS A 356 -45.06 -8.94 15.89
CA CYS A 356 -43.66 -9.06 15.50
C CYS A 356 -42.78 -9.09 16.75
N VAL A 357 -42.19 -10.24 17.06
CA VAL A 357 -41.15 -10.37 18.10
C VAL A 357 -39.79 -10.04 17.48
N ARG A 358 -39.01 -9.19 18.15
CA ARG A 358 -37.64 -8.82 17.78
C ARG A 358 -36.70 -9.37 18.83
N LEU A 359 -35.77 -10.24 18.44
CA LEU A 359 -34.82 -10.91 19.35
C LEU A 359 -33.63 -10.02 19.73
N TYR A 360 -33.90 -8.73 19.91
CA TYR A 360 -32.96 -7.65 20.18
C TYR A 360 -33.71 -6.50 20.88
N ASP A 361 -33.01 -5.55 21.47
CA ASP A 361 -33.63 -4.47 22.24
C ASP A 361 -33.97 -3.23 21.39
N GLU A 362 -34.84 -2.37 21.94
CA GLU A 362 -35.34 -1.16 21.27
C GLU A 362 -34.26 -0.08 21.08
N LYS A 363 -33.26 -0.03 21.97
CA LYS A 363 -32.16 0.94 21.93
C LYS A 363 -31.11 0.54 20.88
N ASP A 364 -30.84 -0.75 20.70
CA ASP A 364 -30.12 -1.26 19.52
C ASP A 364 -30.85 -0.82 18.25
N PHE A 365 -32.12 -1.19 18.06
CA PHE A 365 -32.91 -0.79 16.89
C PHE A 365 -32.86 0.72 16.60
N ALA A 366 -33.05 1.55 17.63
CA ALA A 366 -33.00 3.00 17.52
C ALA A 366 -31.60 3.53 17.09
N GLY A 367 -30.53 2.82 17.45
CA GLY A 367 -29.15 3.10 17.04
C GLY A 367 -28.77 2.60 15.65
N ARG A 368 -29.55 1.69 15.03
CA ARG A 368 -29.25 1.13 13.70
C ARG A 368 -29.46 2.15 12.57
N PRO A 369 -28.78 2.01 11.42
CA PRO A 369 -29.04 2.83 10.24
C PRO A 369 -30.51 2.79 9.80
N ARG A 370 -31.06 3.94 9.38
CA ARG A 370 -32.46 4.04 8.91
C ARG A 370 -32.74 3.19 7.68
N PHE A 371 -31.80 3.13 6.75
CA PHE A 371 -31.88 2.40 5.48
C PHE A 371 -30.68 1.48 5.31
N THR A 372 -30.80 0.47 4.45
CA THR A 372 -29.71 -0.43 4.08
C THR A 372 -28.82 0.24 3.03
N ASP A 373 -27.50 0.09 3.13
CA ASP A 373 -26.56 0.69 2.18
C ASP A 373 -26.89 0.28 0.73
N PRO A 374 -26.96 1.23 -0.23
CA PRO A 374 -27.15 0.93 -1.64
C PRO A 374 -25.97 0.12 -2.20
N GLU A 375 -26.22 -0.73 -3.21
CA GLU A 375 -25.24 -1.69 -3.71
C GLU A 375 -23.96 -1.00 -4.25
N ILE A 376 -24.11 0.20 -4.82
CA ILE A 376 -23.02 1.04 -5.35
C ILE A 376 -21.94 1.40 -4.32
N LEU A 377 -22.25 1.35 -3.02
CA LEU A 377 -21.28 1.61 -1.94
C LEU A 377 -20.60 0.34 -1.40
N ARG A 378 -20.98 -0.85 -1.89
CA ARG A 378 -20.51 -2.14 -1.35
C ARG A 378 -20.19 -3.24 -2.37
N SER A 379 -20.33 -2.98 -3.67
CA SER A 379 -19.91 -3.84 -4.78
C SER A 379 -18.74 -3.24 -5.57
N SER A 380 -18.09 -4.02 -6.44
CA SER A 380 -17.04 -3.51 -7.35
C SER A 380 -17.64 -2.71 -8.51
N LEU A 381 -17.02 -1.59 -8.87
CA LEU A 381 -17.54 -0.66 -9.87
C LEU A 381 -17.00 -0.87 -11.29
N ALA A 382 -16.07 -1.81 -11.50
CA ALA A 382 -15.41 -1.99 -12.80
C ALA A 382 -16.38 -2.18 -13.98
N GLY A 383 -17.45 -2.97 -13.80
CA GLY A 383 -18.50 -3.16 -14.82
C GLY A 383 -19.31 -1.90 -15.11
N VAL A 384 -19.56 -1.06 -14.09
CA VAL A 384 -20.22 0.25 -14.25
C VAL A 384 -19.32 1.22 -15.01
N ILE A 385 -18.07 1.39 -14.57
CA ILE A 385 -17.10 2.33 -15.17
C ILE A 385 -16.85 1.98 -16.65
N LEU A 386 -16.68 0.69 -16.95
CA LEU A 386 -16.55 0.17 -18.32
C LEU A 386 -17.75 0.58 -19.19
N ARG A 387 -18.98 0.46 -18.65
CA ARG A 387 -20.21 0.84 -19.35
C ARG A 387 -20.35 2.36 -19.51
N MET A 388 -19.96 3.15 -18.51
CA MET A 388 -19.99 4.62 -18.57
C MET A 388 -19.05 5.16 -19.66
N LYS A 389 -17.80 4.68 -19.70
CA LYS A 389 -16.84 5.05 -20.74
C LYS A 389 -17.26 4.55 -22.12
N SER A 390 -17.90 3.38 -22.22
CA SER A 390 -18.43 2.83 -23.47
C SER A 390 -19.60 3.64 -24.02
N LEU A 391 -20.46 4.18 -23.15
CA LEU A 391 -21.59 5.04 -23.49
C LEU A 391 -21.24 6.54 -23.57
N GLY A 392 -20.00 6.93 -23.27
CA GLY A 392 -19.54 8.32 -23.35
C GLY A 392 -20.12 9.27 -22.28
N LEU A 393 -20.45 8.76 -21.08
CA LEU A 393 -21.24 9.48 -20.06
C LEU A 393 -20.46 10.47 -19.19
N GLY A 394 -19.24 10.83 -19.59
CA GLY A 394 -18.34 11.70 -18.82
C GLY A 394 -17.40 10.93 -17.87
N ASP A 395 -17.06 11.57 -16.76
CA ASP A 395 -16.34 10.97 -15.65
C ASP A 395 -17.28 10.49 -14.53
N VAL A 396 -16.78 9.58 -13.70
CA VAL A 396 -17.62 8.78 -12.78
C VAL A 396 -18.02 9.62 -11.57
N GLU A 397 -17.15 10.54 -11.18
CA GLU A 397 -17.32 11.53 -10.12
C GLU A 397 -18.43 12.56 -10.40
N ASP A 398 -18.65 12.92 -11.68
CA ASP A 398 -19.62 13.93 -12.12
C ASP A 398 -20.98 13.33 -12.56
N PHE A 399 -21.06 12.00 -12.67
CA PHE A 399 -22.30 11.33 -13.05
C PHE A 399 -23.34 11.42 -11.94
N PRO A 400 -24.61 11.76 -12.24
CA PRO A 400 -25.64 11.97 -11.23
C PRO A 400 -26.17 10.64 -10.67
N PHE A 401 -25.38 9.98 -9.83
CA PHE A 401 -25.85 8.89 -8.97
C PHE A 401 -26.72 9.42 -7.84
N LEU A 402 -27.70 8.63 -7.39
CA LEU A 402 -28.58 8.98 -6.26
C LEU A 402 -27.81 9.10 -4.94
N GLU A 403 -26.81 8.24 -4.73
CA GLU A 403 -25.74 8.41 -3.75
C GLU A 403 -24.41 8.10 -4.45
N PRO A 404 -23.45 9.05 -4.53
CA PRO A 404 -22.24 8.87 -5.34
C PRO A 404 -21.26 7.87 -4.69
N PRO A 405 -20.59 7.02 -5.49
CA PRO A 405 -19.58 6.10 -4.97
C PRO A 405 -18.37 6.84 -4.39
N PRO A 406 -17.72 6.31 -3.34
CA PRO A 406 -16.51 6.92 -2.79
C PRO A 406 -15.37 6.83 -3.80
N ARG A 407 -14.55 7.88 -3.93
CA ARG A 407 -13.40 7.94 -4.86
C ARG A 407 -12.47 6.70 -4.80
N ARG A 408 -12.34 6.09 -3.62
CA ARG A 408 -11.63 4.81 -3.41
C ARG A 408 -12.19 3.66 -4.26
N ALA A 409 -13.51 3.54 -4.38
CA ALA A 409 -14.18 2.52 -5.19
C ALA A 409 -14.01 2.78 -6.69
N ILE A 410 -14.04 4.05 -7.11
CA ILE A 410 -13.82 4.47 -8.50
C ILE A 410 -12.39 4.12 -8.93
N ALA A 411 -11.39 4.54 -8.14
CA ALA A 411 -9.98 4.21 -8.38
C ALA A 411 -9.70 2.70 -8.35
N ASP A 412 -10.36 1.95 -7.45
CA ASP A 412 -10.25 0.50 -7.39
C ASP A 412 -10.78 -0.19 -8.65
N GLY A 413 -11.91 0.30 -9.19
CA GLY A 413 -12.52 -0.17 -10.42
C GLY A 413 -11.69 0.14 -11.66
N TYR A 414 -11.12 1.35 -11.78
CA TYR A 414 -10.16 1.67 -12.86
C TYR A 414 -8.91 0.78 -12.80
N GLN A 415 -8.35 0.52 -11.60
CA GLN A 415 -7.25 -0.43 -11.44
C GLN A 415 -7.60 -1.86 -11.88
N LEU A 416 -8.85 -2.30 -11.70
CA LEU A 416 -9.31 -3.60 -12.20
C LEU A 416 -9.47 -3.59 -13.73
N LEU A 417 -9.99 -2.52 -14.32
CA LEU A 417 -10.02 -2.40 -15.78
C LEU A 417 -8.61 -2.33 -16.38
N SER A 418 -7.63 -1.74 -15.69
CA SER A 418 -6.21 -1.74 -16.06
C SER A 418 -5.58 -3.14 -15.90
N GLU A 419 -5.85 -3.87 -14.81
CA GLU A 419 -5.49 -5.28 -14.64
C GLU A 419 -5.95 -6.14 -15.83
N LEU A 420 -7.16 -5.93 -16.32
CA LEU A 420 -7.74 -6.62 -17.48
C LEU A 420 -7.26 -6.11 -18.85
N GLY A 421 -6.49 -5.02 -18.90
CA GLY A 421 -6.07 -4.36 -20.15
C GLY A 421 -7.20 -3.62 -20.88
N ALA A 422 -8.31 -3.33 -20.21
CA ALA A 422 -9.50 -2.67 -20.75
C ALA A 422 -9.39 -1.13 -20.77
N VAL A 423 -8.54 -0.54 -19.91
CA VAL A 423 -8.18 0.89 -19.96
C VAL A 423 -6.66 1.09 -19.98
N ASP A 424 -6.24 2.21 -20.57
CA ASP A 424 -4.85 2.69 -20.56
C ASP A 424 -4.52 3.57 -19.33
N GLU A 425 -3.32 4.13 -19.29
CA GLU A 425 -2.84 5.01 -18.20
C GLU A 425 -3.62 6.33 -18.09
N LEU A 426 -4.34 6.72 -19.14
CA LEU A 426 -5.22 7.90 -19.20
C LEU A 426 -6.70 7.53 -18.91
N ASN A 427 -6.94 6.31 -18.43
CA ASN A 427 -8.26 5.72 -18.17
C ASN A 427 -9.20 5.68 -19.40
N GLN A 428 -8.65 5.70 -20.61
CA GLN A 428 -9.41 5.60 -21.86
C GLN A 428 -9.57 4.14 -22.28
N LEU A 429 -10.68 3.81 -22.96
CA LEU A 429 -10.95 2.43 -23.38
C LEU A 429 -10.02 1.97 -24.51
N THR A 430 -9.26 0.91 -24.24
CA THR A 430 -8.45 0.19 -25.22
C THR A 430 -9.33 -0.55 -26.24
N ALA A 431 -8.72 -1.18 -27.26
CA ALA A 431 -9.46 -2.09 -28.14
C ALA A 431 -10.14 -3.23 -27.35
N ILE A 432 -9.42 -3.83 -26.38
CA ILE A 432 -9.94 -4.84 -25.46
C ILE A 432 -11.13 -4.28 -24.67
N GLY A 433 -11.04 -3.07 -24.11
CA GLY A 433 -12.14 -2.45 -23.38
C GLY A 433 -13.40 -2.22 -24.21
N ARG A 434 -13.23 -1.82 -25.48
CA ARG A 434 -14.35 -1.60 -26.42
C ARG A 434 -15.04 -2.89 -26.85
N GLU A 435 -14.31 -4.00 -26.93
CA GLU A 435 -14.91 -5.33 -27.18
C GLU A 435 -15.58 -5.87 -25.91
N LEU A 436 -14.88 -5.79 -24.77
CA LEU A 436 -15.35 -6.25 -23.47
C LEU A 436 -16.67 -5.58 -23.05
N ALA A 437 -16.80 -4.28 -23.30
CA ALA A 437 -18.01 -3.53 -22.99
C ALA A 437 -19.27 -4.00 -23.75
N LYS A 438 -19.14 -4.68 -24.89
CA LYS A 438 -20.27 -5.25 -25.65
C LYS A 438 -20.85 -6.50 -24.98
N LEU A 439 -20.08 -7.18 -24.12
CA LEU A 439 -20.51 -8.40 -23.46
C LEU A 439 -21.36 -8.07 -22.21
N PRO A 440 -22.57 -8.65 -22.06
CA PRO A 440 -23.43 -8.43 -20.89
C PRO A 440 -22.99 -9.33 -19.71
N LEU A 441 -21.75 -9.14 -19.26
CA LEU A 441 -21.02 -9.98 -18.30
C LEU A 441 -20.17 -9.14 -17.33
N ASP A 442 -19.67 -9.79 -16.28
CA ASP A 442 -18.59 -9.22 -15.46
C ASP A 442 -17.31 -9.03 -16.30
N PRO A 443 -16.55 -7.92 -16.13
CA PRO A 443 -15.32 -7.66 -16.88
C PRO A 443 -14.27 -8.78 -16.82
N ARG A 444 -14.11 -9.49 -15.69
CA ARG A 444 -13.18 -10.62 -15.60
C ARG A 444 -13.62 -11.75 -16.51
N VAL A 445 -14.89 -12.16 -16.40
CA VAL A 445 -15.47 -13.27 -17.18
C VAL A 445 -15.46 -12.97 -18.67
N GLY A 446 -15.86 -11.75 -19.06
CA GLY A 446 -15.79 -11.32 -20.45
C GLY A 446 -14.35 -11.30 -21.00
N ARG A 447 -13.36 -10.91 -20.18
CA ARG A 447 -11.94 -10.89 -20.57
C ARG A 447 -11.38 -12.29 -20.80
N MET A 448 -11.84 -13.30 -20.05
CA MET A 448 -11.47 -14.71 -20.27
C MET A 448 -12.04 -15.23 -21.60
N ILE A 449 -13.33 -14.99 -21.87
CA ILE A 449 -13.98 -15.42 -23.12
C ILE A 449 -13.32 -14.74 -24.33
N LEU A 450 -12.97 -13.45 -24.22
CA LEU A 450 -12.26 -12.71 -25.26
C LEU A 450 -10.86 -13.31 -25.56
N GLU A 451 -10.09 -13.67 -24.53
CA GLU A 451 -8.80 -14.36 -24.72
C GLU A 451 -8.98 -15.76 -25.34
N ALA A 452 -10.03 -16.47 -24.93
CA ALA A 452 -10.33 -17.83 -25.39
C ALA A 452 -10.68 -17.92 -26.88
N ARG A 453 -11.26 -16.86 -27.45
CA ARG A 453 -11.44 -16.69 -28.90
C ARG A 453 -10.09 -16.78 -29.63
N ASP A 454 -9.14 -15.97 -29.19
CA ASP A 454 -7.85 -15.79 -29.87
C ASP A 454 -6.88 -16.95 -29.58
N ARG A 455 -7.07 -17.66 -28.45
CA ARG A 455 -6.31 -18.88 -28.08
C ARG A 455 -6.94 -20.20 -28.53
N GLN A 456 -8.08 -20.18 -29.23
CA GLN A 456 -8.83 -21.39 -29.63
C GLN A 456 -9.22 -22.29 -28.43
N ALA A 457 -9.66 -21.69 -27.33
CA ALA A 457 -10.18 -22.38 -26.12
C ALA A 457 -11.63 -21.97 -25.79
N LEU A 458 -12.34 -21.42 -26.77
CA LEU A 458 -13.61 -20.75 -26.57
C LEU A 458 -14.72 -21.69 -26.09
N THR A 459 -14.78 -22.92 -26.58
CA THR A 459 -15.78 -23.93 -26.18
C THR A 459 -15.65 -24.25 -24.68
N GLU A 460 -14.42 -24.51 -24.23
CA GLU A 460 -14.08 -24.85 -22.86
C GLU A 460 -14.33 -23.67 -21.91
N VAL A 461 -13.89 -22.47 -22.29
CA VAL A 461 -14.05 -21.27 -21.46
C VAL A 461 -15.52 -20.82 -21.38
N LEU A 462 -16.36 -21.08 -22.39
CA LEU A 462 -17.80 -20.83 -22.28
C LEU A 462 -18.48 -21.75 -21.25
N ILE A 463 -18.08 -23.02 -21.18
CA ILE A 463 -18.59 -23.98 -20.18
C ILE A 463 -18.20 -23.53 -18.77
N ILE A 464 -16.93 -23.16 -18.57
CA ILE A 464 -16.39 -22.70 -17.29
C ILE A 464 -16.97 -21.35 -16.87
N ALA A 465 -17.07 -20.38 -17.78
CA ALA A 465 -17.68 -19.08 -17.51
C ALA A 465 -19.16 -19.21 -17.08
N ALA A 466 -19.89 -20.16 -17.66
CA ALA A 466 -21.25 -20.48 -17.25
C ALA A 466 -21.29 -21.17 -15.86
N ALA A 467 -20.34 -22.04 -15.54
CA ALA A 467 -20.24 -22.68 -14.22
C ALA A 467 -19.96 -21.64 -13.11
N PHE A 468 -18.98 -20.77 -13.33
CA PHE A 468 -18.52 -19.78 -12.36
C PHE A 468 -19.52 -18.64 -12.12
N SER A 469 -20.40 -18.37 -13.10
CA SER A 469 -21.48 -17.40 -12.97
C SER A 469 -22.69 -17.93 -12.19
N LEU A 470 -22.62 -19.16 -11.66
CA LEU A 470 -23.72 -19.89 -11.03
C LEU A 470 -23.27 -20.60 -9.73
N GLN A 471 -24.21 -21.22 -9.04
CA GLN A 471 -23.90 -22.12 -7.94
C GLN A 471 -23.53 -23.50 -8.48
N ASP A 472 -22.45 -24.09 -7.93
CA ASP A 472 -21.97 -25.44 -8.27
C ASP A 472 -23.14 -26.47 -8.30
N VAL A 473 -23.18 -27.25 -9.38
CA VAL A 473 -24.21 -28.26 -9.61
C VAL A 473 -24.05 -29.49 -8.73
N ARG A 474 -22.87 -29.70 -8.14
CA ARG A 474 -22.60 -30.71 -7.12
C ARG A 474 -23.36 -30.40 -5.84
N ASP A 475 -24.02 -31.40 -5.26
CA ASP A 475 -24.65 -31.32 -3.94
C ASP A 475 -23.83 -32.13 -2.93
N ARG A 476 -23.60 -31.57 -1.72
CA ARG A 476 -22.78 -32.21 -0.69
C ARG A 476 -23.52 -32.16 0.67
N PRO A 477 -24.55 -33.00 0.88
CA PRO A 477 -25.37 -32.98 2.09
C PRO A 477 -24.54 -33.32 3.33
N LEU A 478 -24.83 -32.69 4.47
CA LEU A 478 -24.08 -32.89 5.74
C LEU A 478 -24.06 -34.35 6.20
N GLU A 479 -25.19 -35.05 6.09
CA GLU A 479 -25.34 -36.47 6.45
C GLU A 479 -24.61 -37.43 5.49
N GLN A 480 -24.36 -37.00 4.25
CA GLN A 480 -23.94 -37.87 3.15
C GLN A 480 -22.64 -37.39 2.47
N GLN A 481 -21.86 -36.53 3.15
CA GLN A 481 -20.64 -35.92 2.60
C GLN A 481 -19.68 -36.96 2.00
N GLN A 482 -19.42 -38.05 2.71
CA GLN A 482 -18.49 -39.08 2.27
C GLN A 482 -18.99 -39.86 1.03
N ALA A 483 -20.31 -39.99 0.85
CA ALA A 483 -20.90 -40.58 -0.34
C ALA A 483 -20.84 -39.62 -1.54
N ALA A 484 -21.16 -38.35 -1.34
CA ALA A 484 -21.01 -37.30 -2.35
C ALA A 484 -19.56 -37.17 -2.82
N ASP A 485 -18.61 -37.05 -1.89
CA ASP A 485 -17.17 -36.97 -2.20
C ASP A 485 -16.68 -38.17 -3.02
N ASN A 486 -17.17 -39.38 -2.72
CA ASN A 486 -16.83 -40.59 -3.48
C ASN A 486 -17.50 -40.63 -4.86
N ALA A 487 -18.73 -40.13 -5.01
CA ALA A 487 -19.40 -40.01 -6.30
C ALA A 487 -18.77 -38.93 -7.20
N HIS A 488 -18.22 -37.87 -6.60
CA HIS A 488 -17.63 -36.73 -7.31
C HIS A 488 -16.18 -36.95 -7.76
N LYS A 489 -15.38 -37.77 -7.06
CA LYS A 489 -13.98 -38.10 -7.39
C LYS A 489 -13.68 -38.40 -8.87
N LYS A 490 -14.63 -38.98 -9.60
CA LYS A 490 -14.50 -39.29 -11.04
C LYS A 490 -14.45 -38.05 -11.94
N PHE A 491 -14.83 -36.89 -11.43
CA PHE A 491 -14.74 -35.59 -12.09
C PHE A 491 -13.46 -34.83 -11.73
N ASP A 492 -12.73 -35.24 -10.69
CA ASP A 492 -11.54 -34.53 -10.22
C ASP A 492 -10.45 -34.47 -11.30
N ASP A 493 -9.62 -33.42 -11.25
CA ASP A 493 -8.41 -33.33 -12.05
C ASP A 493 -7.15 -33.43 -11.22
N GLU A 494 -6.05 -33.80 -11.87
CA GLU A 494 -4.74 -33.81 -11.21
C GLU A 494 -4.31 -32.41 -10.76
N ARG A 495 -4.68 -31.37 -11.51
CA ARG A 495 -4.12 -30.02 -11.33
C ARG A 495 -5.06 -28.85 -11.60
N SER A 496 -6.31 -29.05 -12.04
CA SER A 496 -7.26 -27.95 -12.27
C SER A 496 -8.73 -28.31 -12.03
N GLU A 497 -9.39 -27.61 -11.09
CA GLU A 497 -10.84 -27.75 -10.87
C GLU A 497 -11.63 -27.30 -12.10
N PHE A 498 -11.12 -26.32 -12.85
CA PHE A 498 -11.66 -25.88 -14.14
C PHE A 498 -11.71 -27.03 -15.15
N SER A 499 -10.63 -27.82 -15.24
CA SER A 499 -10.61 -29.06 -16.05
C SER A 499 -11.57 -30.13 -15.50
N GLY A 500 -11.79 -30.16 -14.19
CA GLY A 500 -12.76 -31.05 -13.54
C GLY A 500 -14.22 -30.71 -13.88
N ASP A 501 -14.54 -29.42 -14.01
CA ASP A 501 -15.84 -28.98 -14.50
C ASP A 501 -16.06 -29.32 -15.99
N LEU A 502 -15.00 -29.33 -16.81
CA LEU A 502 -15.08 -29.86 -18.19
C LEU A 502 -15.34 -31.38 -18.21
N LYS A 503 -14.74 -32.16 -17.31
CA LYS A 503 -15.02 -33.61 -17.16
C LYS A 503 -16.46 -33.86 -16.71
N LEU A 504 -16.94 -33.09 -15.74
CA LEU A 504 -18.32 -33.14 -15.28
C LEU A 504 -19.28 -32.78 -16.41
N TRP A 505 -19.04 -31.68 -17.14
CA TRP A 505 -19.84 -31.28 -18.29
C TRP A 505 -19.88 -32.37 -19.37
N LYS A 506 -18.73 -32.97 -19.71
CA LYS A 506 -18.69 -34.09 -20.65
C LYS A 506 -19.56 -35.27 -20.17
N TRP A 507 -19.41 -35.70 -18.92
CA TRP A 507 -20.23 -36.77 -18.35
C TRP A 507 -21.73 -36.42 -18.34
N LEU A 508 -22.09 -35.15 -18.11
CA LEU A 508 -23.48 -34.69 -18.19
C LEU A 508 -24.04 -34.82 -19.61
N GLU A 509 -23.25 -34.57 -20.65
CA GLU A 509 -23.66 -34.76 -22.05
C GLU A 509 -23.65 -36.24 -22.47
N ASP A 510 -22.60 -36.99 -22.17
CA ASP A 510 -22.51 -38.44 -22.42
C ASP A 510 -23.72 -39.19 -21.79
N SER A 511 -24.08 -38.83 -20.56
CA SER A 511 -25.23 -39.41 -19.83
C SER A 511 -26.63 -39.04 -20.38
N LYS A 512 -26.72 -38.27 -21.47
CA LYS A 512 -27.98 -38.18 -22.26
C LYS A 512 -28.19 -39.43 -23.12
N GLY A 513 -27.10 -40.07 -23.57
CA GLY A 513 -27.11 -41.02 -24.68
C GLY A 513 -27.30 -40.33 -26.05
N GLY A 514 -26.74 -40.93 -27.10
CA GLY A 514 -26.79 -40.38 -28.47
C GLY A 514 -25.61 -40.80 -29.36
N HIS A 515 -24.47 -41.18 -28.78
CA HIS A 515 -23.32 -41.72 -29.50
C HIS A 515 -23.45 -43.25 -29.71
N GLY A 516 -24.47 -43.66 -30.46
CA GLY A 516 -24.76 -45.08 -30.79
C GLY A 516 -25.63 -45.82 -29.78
N GLU A 517 -25.71 -45.37 -28.53
CA GLU A 517 -26.58 -45.96 -27.49
C GLU A 517 -27.99 -45.34 -27.43
N HIS A 518 -28.96 -46.10 -26.90
CA HIS A 518 -30.32 -45.62 -26.64
C HIS A 518 -30.32 -44.45 -25.66
N LYS A 519 -30.80 -43.29 -26.13
CA LYS A 519 -30.99 -42.06 -25.34
C LYS A 519 -31.80 -42.34 -24.05
N LEU A 520 -31.27 -41.95 -22.90
CA LEU A 520 -31.97 -42.14 -21.62
C LEU A 520 -33.24 -41.28 -21.59
N SER A 521 -34.35 -41.87 -21.12
CA SER A 521 -35.55 -41.10 -20.81
C SER A 521 -35.25 -40.05 -19.73
N SER A 522 -35.86 -38.86 -19.81
CA SER A 522 -35.58 -37.75 -18.89
C SER A 522 -35.66 -38.13 -17.40
N ARG A 523 -36.58 -39.03 -17.03
CA ARG A 523 -36.72 -39.54 -15.66
C ARG A 523 -35.55 -40.43 -15.21
N LYS A 524 -35.02 -41.28 -16.11
CA LYS A 524 -33.81 -42.09 -15.85
C LYS A 524 -32.55 -41.22 -15.76
N GLN A 525 -32.41 -40.21 -16.62
CA GLN A 525 -31.29 -39.27 -16.50
C GLN A 525 -31.39 -38.47 -15.19
N GLU A 526 -32.57 -37.97 -14.83
CA GLU A 526 -32.74 -37.23 -13.57
C GLU A 526 -32.43 -38.08 -12.34
N GLN A 527 -32.83 -39.36 -12.33
CA GLN A 527 -32.46 -40.31 -11.29
C GLN A 527 -30.93 -40.49 -11.21
N LEU A 528 -30.25 -40.73 -12.35
CA LEU A 528 -28.80 -40.88 -12.40
C LEU A 528 -28.05 -39.63 -11.88
N LEU A 529 -28.55 -38.43 -12.14
CA LEU A 529 -27.98 -37.20 -11.57
C LEU A 529 -28.12 -37.17 -10.04
N ARG A 530 -29.30 -37.49 -9.51
CA ARG A 530 -29.57 -37.54 -8.06
C ARG A 530 -28.71 -38.60 -7.36
N GLU A 531 -28.58 -39.80 -7.93
CA GLU A 531 -27.72 -40.90 -7.44
C GLU A 531 -26.23 -40.53 -7.39
N ASN A 532 -25.80 -39.57 -8.21
CA ASN A 532 -24.42 -39.06 -8.25
C ASN A 532 -24.27 -37.70 -7.53
N PHE A 533 -25.25 -37.33 -6.69
CA PHE A 533 -25.25 -36.08 -5.92
C PHE A 533 -25.06 -34.83 -6.80
N ILE A 534 -25.79 -34.75 -7.92
CA ILE A 534 -25.79 -33.62 -8.86
C ILE A 534 -27.21 -33.08 -9.03
N SER A 535 -27.37 -31.77 -8.87
CA SER A 535 -28.66 -31.08 -8.93
C SER A 535 -29.22 -31.01 -10.37
N PRO A 536 -30.34 -31.68 -10.69
CA PRO A 536 -30.96 -31.60 -12.02
C PRO A 536 -31.55 -30.21 -12.33
N ARG A 537 -31.69 -29.36 -11.31
CA ARG A 537 -32.02 -27.95 -11.43
C ARG A 537 -30.80 -27.16 -11.89
N ARG A 538 -29.71 -27.16 -11.11
CA ARG A 538 -28.51 -26.36 -11.43
C ARG A 538 -27.82 -26.82 -12.72
N VAL A 539 -27.89 -28.11 -13.08
CA VAL A 539 -27.45 -28.60 -14.40
C VAL A 539 -28.25 -27.98 -15.55
N ARG A 540 -29.55 -27.73 -15.39
CA ARG A 540 -30.33 -26.99 -16.40
C ARG A 540 -29.94 -25.51 -16.41
N GLU A 541 -29.80 -24.88 -15.25
CA GLU A 541 -29.37 -23.47 -15.14
C GLU A 541 -27.97 -23.25 -15.76
N TRP A 542 -27.04 -24.21 -15.61
CA TRP A 542 -25.71 -24.22 -16.25
C TRP A 542 -25.78 -24.43 -17.76
N ARG A 543 -26.61 -25.38 -18.24
CA ARG A 543 -26.83 -25.62 -19.67
C ARG A 543 -27.47 -24.43 -20.37
N ASP A 544 -28.47 -23.84 -19.73
CA ASP A 544 -29.09 -22.60 -20.14
C ASP A 544 -28.02 -21.52 -20.29
N LEU A 545 -27.21 -21.25 -19.25
CA LEU A 545 -26.20 -20.19 -19.31
C LEU A 545 -25.09 -20.47 -20.32
N HIS A 546 -24.67 -21.72 -20.52
CA HIS A 546 -23.73 -22.09 -21.58
C HIS A 546 -24.31 -21.78 -22.98
N ALA A 547 -25.53 -22.24 -23.27
CA ALA A 547 -26.21 -21.95 -24.54
C ALA A 547 -26.42 -20.44 -24.76
N GLN A 548 -26.60 -19.69 -23.68
CA GLN A 548 -26.77 -18.23 -23.69
C GLN A 548 -25.47 -17.49 -23.99
N LEU A 549 -24.35 -17.88 -23.38
CA LEU A 549 -23.02 -17.34 -23.73
C LEU A 549 -22.67 -17.70 -25.17
N HIS A 550 -22.93 -18.94 -25.60
CA HIS A 550 -22.78 -19.38 -26.99
C HIS A 550 -23.62 -18.54 -27.96
N THR A 551 -24.84 -18.14 -27.58
CA THR A 551 -25.69 -17.27 -28.41
C THR A 551 -25.06 -15.89 -28.58
N VAL A 552 -24.60 -15.26 -27.50
CA VAL A 552 -23.90 -13.95 -27.57
C VAL A 552 -22.64 -14.03 -28.43
N VAL A 553 -21.87 -15.11 -28.30
CA VAL A 553 -20.67 -15.38 -29.12
C VAL A 553 -21.02 -15.53 -30.60
N ALA A 554 -22.10 -16.25 -30.93
CA ALA A 554 -22.57 -16.40 -32.30
C ALA A 554 -23.14 -15.10 -32.90
N GLU A 555 -23.84 -14.29 -32.12
CA GLU A 555 -24.31 -12.94 -32.51
C GLU A 555 -23.13 -11.99 -32.85
N HIS A 556 -21.99 -12.16 -32.18
CA HIS A 556 -20.75 -11.45 -32.49
C HIS A 556 -19.94 -12.07 -33.65
N GLY A 557 -20.44 -13.13 -34.28
CA GLY A 557 -19.78 -13.82 -35.40
C GLY A 557 -18.52 -14.61 -35.02
N TRP A 558 -18.28 -14.83 -33.72
CA TRP A 558 -17.11 -15.55 -33.22
C TRP A 558 -17.27 -17.06 -33.44
N ARG A 559 -16.15 -17.75 -33.70
CA ARG A 559 -16.13 -19.20 -34.03
C ARG A 559 -15.59 -20.01 -32.86
N LEU A 560 -16.22 -21.15 -32.58
CA LEU A 560 -15.68 -22.16 -31.66
C LEU A 560 -14.44 -22.85 -32.25
N ASN A 561 -13.61 -23.41 -31.37
CA ASN A 561 -12.48 -24.27 -31.70
C ASN A 561 -12.95 -25.64 -32.23
N ALA A 562 -12.29 -26.12 -33.28
CA ALA A 562 -12.60 -27.41 -33.93
C ALA A 562 -11.93 -28.62 -33.24
N SER A 563 -10.88 -28.38 -32.46
CA SER A 563 -10.19 -29.35 -31.61
C SER A 563 -10.27 -28.92 -30.14
N PRO A 564 -10.29 -29.87 -29.17
CA PRO A 564 -10.22 -29.53 -27.75
C PRO A 564 -8.99 -28.69 -27.42
N ALA A 565 -9.15 -27.72 -26.52
CA ALA A 565 -8.08 -26.84 -26.08
C ALA A 565 -6.98 -27.60 -25.31
N THR A 566 -5.72 -27.24 -25.53
CA THR A 566 -4.65 -27.67 -24.61
C THR A 566 -4.82 -27.02 -23.24
N TYR A 567 -4.26 -27.66 -22.21
CA TYR A 567 -4.25 -27.12 -20.84
C TYR A 567 -3.66 -25.70 -20.78
N GLU A 568 -2.63 -25.40 -21.57
CA GLU A 568 -1.99 -24.08 -21.65
C GLU A 568 -2.90 -23.04 -22.30
N GLN A 569 -3.52 -23.33 -23.46
CA GLN A 569 -4.49 -22.44 -24.11
C GLN A 569 -5.64 -22.09 -23.16
N LEU A 570 -6.17 -23.09 -22.46
CA LEU A 570 -7.23 -22.91 -21.47
C LEU A 570 -6.78 -22.01 -20.30
N HIS A 571 -5.67 -22.32 -19.64
CA HIS A 571 -5.27 -21.60 -18.43
C HIS A 571 -4.70 -20.20 -18.70
N LEU A 572 -4.09 -19.95 -19.86
CA LEU A 572 -3.77 -18.60 -20.32
C LEU A 572 -5.04 -17.76 -20.57
N SER A 573 -6.09 -18.38 -21.13
CA SER A 573 -7.39 -17.71 -21.31
C SER A 573 -8.03 -17.31 -19.99
N LEU A 574 -7.95 -18.19 -18.98
CA LEU A 574 -8.47 -17.94 -17.63
C LEU A 574 -7.63 -16.89 -16.88
N LEU A 575 -6.30 -16.96 -16.98
CA LEU A 575 -5.37 -15.99 -16.37
C LEU A 575 -5.67 -14.55 -16.80
N ALA A 576 -6.08 -14.33 -18.06
CA ALA A 576 -6.45 -13.02 -18.58
C ALA A 576 -7.51 -12.28 -17.74
N GLY A 577 -8.44 -13.00 -17.12
CA GLY A 577 -9.44 -12.44 -16.21
C GLY A 577 -9.07 -12.55 -14.72
N LEU A 578 -8.03 -13.29 -14.36
CA LEU A 578 -7.72 -13.75 -13.00
C LEU A 578 -6.31 -13.37 -12.50
N LEU A 579 -5.63 -12.41 -13.14
CA LEU A 579 -4.28 -11.95 -12.74
C LEU A 579 -4.18 -11.54 -11.27
N GLY A 580 -5.23 -10.92 -10.70
CA GLY A 580 -5.29 -10.58 -9.28
C GLY A 580 -5.45 -11.77 -8.32
N ASN A 581 -5.75 -12.98 -8.82
CA ASN A 581 -6.07 -14.19 -8.05
C ASN A 581 -4.98 -15.27 -8.16
N ILE A 582 -3.80 -14.95 -8.73
CA ILE A 582 -2.65 -15.86 -8.71
C ILE A 582 -2.07 -16.00 -7.29
N GLY A 583 -1.44 -17.13 -7.01
CA GLY A 583 -0.74 -17.37 -5.75
C GLY A 583 0.50 -18.25 -5.91
N CYS A 584 1.60 -17.85 -5.28
CA CYS A 584 2.81 -18.67 -5.14
C CYS A 584 2.87 -19.25 -3.71
N LYS A 585 3.04 -20.57 -3.58
CA LYS A 585 3.03 -21.24 -2.28
C LYS A 585 4.20 -20.80 -1.41
N SER A 586 3.93 -20.59 -0.12
CA SER A 586 4.98 -20.44 0.89
C SER A 586 5.81 -21.72 1.02
N GLU A 587 7.08 -21.59 1.40
CA GLU A 587 7.98 -22.73 1.59
C GLU A 587 7.85 -23.34 3.00
N ASP A 588 7.49 -22.53 4.00
CA ASP A 588 7.40 -22.93 5.42
C ASP A 588 5.98 -23.31 5.89
N GLU A 589 4.93 -22.88 5.20
CA GLU A 589 3.54 -22.91 5.68
C GLU A 589 2.52 -23.25 4.55
N ASP A 590 1.38 -23.85 4.87
CA ASP A 590 0.35 -24.25 3.87
C ASP A 590 -0.59 -23.08 3.47
N TRP A 591 -0.01 -22.00 2.95
CA TRP A 591 -0.72 -20.88 2.31
C TRP A 591 0.00 -20.39 1.04
N TYR A 592 -0.73 -19.61 0.23
CA TYR A 592 -0.25 -19.00 -1.00
C TYR A 592 -0.14 -17.48 -0.85
N LEU A 593 1.01 -16.94 -1.22
CA LEU A 593 1.26 -15.52 -1.38
C LEU A 593 0.54 -15.05 -2.65
N GLY A 594 -0.59 -14.39 -2.46
CA GLY A 594 -1.37 -13.79 -3.54
C GLY A 594 -0.93 -12.37 -3.88
N ALA A 595 -1.55 -11.82 -4.92
CA ALA A 595 -1.33 -10.44 -5.36
C ALA A 595 -1.51 -9.45 -4.19
N ARG A 596 -0.73 -8.37 -4.18
CA ARG A 596 -0.80 -7.29 -3.16
C ARG A 596 -0.39 -7.75 -1.76
N GLY A 597 0.26 -8.92 -1.65
CA GLY A 597 0.76 -9.47 -0.38
C GLY A 597 -0.29 -10.17 0.48
N ILE A 598 -1.49 -10.44 -0.07
CA ILE A 598 -2.51 -11.24 0.62
C ILE A 598 -2.01 -12.66 0.85
N ARG A 599 -2.44 -13.29 1.95
CA ARG A 599 -2.23 -14.72 2.19
C ARG A 599 -3.57 -15.43 2.09
N PHE A 600 -3.66 -16.46 1.27
CA PHE A 600 -4.87 -17.28 1.16
C PHE A 600 -4.56 -18.77 1.26
N HIS A 601 -5.51 -19.53 1.80
CA HIS A 601 -5.43 -20.99 1.83
C HIS A 601 -6.24 -21.61 0.69
N ARG A 602 -5.97 -22.87 0.36
CA ARG A 602 -6.88 -23.69 -0.44
C ARG A 602 -8.19 -23.89 0.34
N HIS A 603 -9.34 -23.68 -0.29
CA HIS A 603 -10.64 -23.95 0.33
C HIS A 603 -10.78 -25.43 0.75
N PRO A 604 -11.39 -25.78 1.90
CA PRO A 604 -11.46 -27.18 2.35
C PRO A 604 -12.15 -28.13 1.35
N GLY A 605 -13.27 -27.69 0.76
CA GLY A 605 -13.87 -28.34 -0.40
C GLY A 605 -13.19 -27.87 -1.69
N THR A 606 -11.95 -28.31 -1.90
CA THR A 606 -11.19 -28.19 -3.15
C THR A 606 -10.80 -29.59 -3.60
N HIS A 607 -11.22 -30.00 -4.79
CA HIS A 607 -11.17 -31.39 -5.23
C HIS A 607 -10.19 -31.58 -6.39
N LEU A 608 -8.95 -31.94 -6.03
CA LEU A 608 -7.88 -32.32 -6.95
C LEU A 608 -7.32 -33.69 -6.55
N SER A 609 -7.04 -34.55 -7.55
CA SER A 609 -6.51 -35.90 -7.32
C SER A 609 -5.01 -35.92 -7.00
N LYS A 610 -4.30 -34.80 -7.18
CA LYS A 610 -2.94 -34.56 -6.66
C LYS A 610 -2.89 -33.27 -5.84
N LYS A 611 -1.81 -33.07 -5.08
CA LYS A 611 -1.60 -31.81 -4.34
C LYS A 611 -1.44 -30.65 -5.34
N PRO A 612 -2.02 -29.45 -5.08
CA PRO A 612 -1.84 -28.30 -5.96
C PRO A 612 -0.36 -27.89 -6.05
N GLY A 613 0.02 -27.33 -7.21
CA GLY A 613 1.40 -26.97 -7.52
C GLY A 613 1.92 -25.74 -6.73
N ARG A 614 3.22 -25.45 -6.89
CA ARG A 614 3.84 -24.26 -6.27
C ARG A 614 3.19 -22.94 -6.73
N TRP A 615 2.75 -22.87 -7.98
CA TRP A 615 2.02 -21.72 -8.52
C TRP A 615 0.60 -22.15 -8.87
N ILE A 616 -0.38 -21.35 -8.45
CA ILE A 616 -1.80 -21.54 -8.78
C ILE A 616 -2.46 -20.23 -9.23
N VAL A 617 -3.60 -20.37 -9.90
CA VAL A 617 -4.64 -19.33 -10.03
C VAL A 617 -5.91 -19.83 -9.35
N ALA A 618 -6.68 -18.92 -8.74
CA ALA A 618 -8.02 -19.20 -8.20
C ALA A 618 -9.10 -18.45 -8.99
N ALA A 619 -10.25 -19.07 -9.21
CA ALA A 619 -11.43 -18.45 -9.80
C ALA A 619 -11.92 -17.27 -8.94
N GLU A 620 -12.00 -17.49 -7.63
CA GLU A 620 -12.38 -16.48 -6.65
C GLU A 620 -11.54 -16.58 -5.37
N LEU A 621 -11.42 -15.46 -4.67
CA LEU A 621 -10.87 -15.36 -3.32
C LEU A 621 -12.01 -14.88 -2.40
N VAL A 622 -12.42 -15.73 -1.45
CA VAL A 622 -13.57 -15.49 -0.57
C VAL A 622 -13.14 -15.55 0.89
N GLU A 623 -13.56 -14.57 1.67
CA GLU A 623 -13.23 -14.47 3.09
C GLU A 623 -14.40 -15.00 3.94
N THR A 624 -14.14 -16.03 4.76
CA THR A 624 -15.12 -16.62 5.70
C THR A 624 -14.54 -16.70 7.11
N THR A 625 -13.96 -17.83 7.52
CA THR A 625 -13.13 -17.93 8.74
C THR A 625 -11.67 -17.57 8.49
N ARG A 626 -11.25 -17.64 7.22
CA ARG A 626 -9.97 -17.16 6.66
C ARG A 626 -10.23 -16.74 5.21
N LEU A 627 -9.22 -16.17 4.55
CA LEU A 627 -9.25 -15.98 3.10
C LEU A 627 -8.93 -17.31 2.40
N PHE A 628 -9.86 -17.77 1.55
CA PHE A 628 -9.74 -19.02 0.79
C PHE A 628 -9.82 -18.78 -0.71
N GLY A 629 -8.97 -19.47 -1.47
CA GLY A 629 -9.11 -19.60 -2.92
C GLY A 629 -9.98 -20.81 -3.28
N ARG A 630 -10.95 -20.61 -4.18
CA ARG A 630 -11.85 -21.63 -4.73
C ARG A 630 -11.72 -21.69 -6.26
N GLY A 631 -11.97 -22.85 -6.85
CA GLY A 631 -11.80 -23.06 -8.30
C GLY A 631 -10.33 -22.88 -8.68
N ILE A 632 -9.45 -23.73 -8.17
CA ILE A 632 -8.00 -23.56 -8.33
C ILE A 632 -7.40 -24.41 -9.45
N ALA A 633 -6.35 -23.89 -10.08
CA ALA A 633 -5.53 -24.61 -11.04
C ALA A 633 -4.05 -24.31 -10.88
N ALA A 634 -3.19 -25.30 -11.09
CA ALA A 634 -1.76 -25.10 -11.19
C ALA A 634 -1.41 -24.39 -12.52
N ILE A 635 -0.50 -23.41 -12.44
CA ILE A 635 -0.03 -22.62 -13.58
C ILE A 635 1.50 -22.65 -13.67
N ASP A 636 2.05 -22.42 -14.86
CA ASP A 636 3.48 -22.15 -15.02
C ASP A 636 3.75 -20.64 -14.85
N PRO A 637 4.70 -20.19 -14.01
CA PRO A 637 5.06 -18.78 -13.92
C PRO A 637 5.63 -18.20 -15.23
N ALA A 638 6.17 -19.01 -16.14
CA ALA A 638 6.64 -18.57 -17.46
C ALA A 638 5.51 -18.07 -18.38
N TRP A 639 4.25 -18.38 -18.07
CA TRP A 639 3.07 -17.85 -18.76
C TRP A 639 2.80 -16.39 -18.45
N LEU A 640 3.10 -15.95 -17.22
CA LEU A 640 2.71 -14.63 -16.71
C LEU A 640 3.29 -13.47 -17.54
N PRO A 641 4.57 -13.47 -17.98
CA PRO A 641 5.11 -12.45 -18.87
C PRO A 641 4.35 -12.27 -20.20
N GLY A 642 3.76 -13.34 -20.74
CA GLY A 642 3.03 -13.29 -22.01
C GLY A 642 1.61 -12.73 -21.91
N ILE A 643 0.98 -12.78 -20.72
CA ILE A 643 -0.42 -12.36 -20.50
C ILE A 643 -0.55 -11.11 -19.62
N ALA A 644 0.49 -10.77 -18.86
CA ALA A 644 0.49 -9.68 -17.88
C ALA A 644 1.58 -8.62 -18.13
N ALA A 645 2.09 -8.54 -19.37
CA ALA A 645 3.19 -7.62 -19.76
C ALA A 645 2.92 -6.14 -19.40
N HIS A 646 1.66 -5.70 -19.47
CA HIS A 646 1.20 -4.35 -19.16
C HIS A 646 1.16 -4.02 -17.64
N VAL A 647 1.30 -5.02 -16.76
CA VAL A 647 1.21 -4.86 -15.29
C VAL A 647 2.38 -5.49 -14.53
N ILE A 648 3.26 -6.23 -15.22
CA ILE A 648 4.53 -6.70 -14.67
C ILE A 648 5.50 -5.53 -14.55
N LYS A 649 6.16 -5.42 -13.39
CA LYS A 649 7.25 -4.49 -13.15
C LYS A 649 8.56 -5.26 -13.17
N THR A 650 9.39 -5.00 -14.17
CA THR A 650 10.76 -5.50 -14.24
C THR A 650 11.72 -4.54 -13.52
N GLN A 651 12.82 -5.08 -13.01
CA GLN A 651 13.93 -4.35 -12.43
C GLN A 651 15.22 -5.00 -12.94
N LEU A 652 16.14 -4.19 -13.45
CA LEU A 652 17.50 -4.64 -13.75
C LEU A 652 18.38 -4.53 -12.51
N LEU A 653 19.23 -5.53 -12.34
CA LEU A 653 20.20 -5.69 -11.26
C LEU A 653 21.56 -6.00 -11.89
N GLU A 654 22.63 -5.59 -11.23
CA GLU A 654 24.01 -6.08 -11.49
C GLU A 654 24.39 -6.12 -13.00
N PRO A 655 24.40 -4.99 -13.72
CA PRO A 655 24.98 -4.93 -15.06
C PRO A 655 26.48 -5.18 -14.97
N HIS A 656 26.96 -6.23 -15.63
CA HIS A 656 28.35 -6.69 -15.59
C HIS A 656 28.81 -7.22 -16.95
N TRP A 657 30.12 -7.23 -17.18
CA TRP A 657 30.70 -7.84 -18.36
C TRP A 657 30.66 -9.37 -18.28
N GLU A 658 30.27 -10.07 -19.36
CA GLU A 658 30.35 -11.52 -19.42
C GLU A 658 31.36 -11.98 -20.49
N LYS A 659 32.58 -12.29 -20.04
CA LYS A 659 33.74 -12.72 -20.83
C LYS A 659 33.44 -13.72 -21.97
N LYS A 660 32.51 -14.66 -21.76
CA LYS A 660 32.13 -15.69 -22.76
C LYS A 660 31.13 -15.21 -23.81
N ALA A 661 30.23 -14.30 -23.45
CA ALA A 661 29.29 -13.69 -24.39
C ALA A 661 29.96 -12.55 -25.18
N ALA A 662 30.99 -11.93 -24.60
CA ALA A 662 31.58 -10.67 -25.06
C ALA A 662 30.56 -9.52 -25.13
N GLU A 663 29.61 -9.51 -24.18
CA GLU A 663 28.55 -8.50 -24.02
C GLU A 663 28.42 -8.11 -22.55
N VAL A 664 27.87 -6.92 -22.28
CA VAL A 664 27.42 -6.53 -20.93
C VAL A 664 26.02 -7.09 -20.69
N ILE A 665 25.87 -7.85 -19.62
CA ILE A 665 24.65 -8.55 -19.24
C ILE A 665 24.15 -7.97 -17.92
N ALA A 666 22.83 -7.77 -17.81
CA ALA A 666 22.16 -7.46 -16.56
C ALA A 666 21.26 -8.63 -16.13
N LEU A 667 20.99 -8.70 -14.83
CA LEU A 667 20.07 -9.66 -14.24
C LEU A 667 18.69 -9.02 -14.04
N GLU A 668 17.70 -9.46 -14.80
CA GLU A 668 16.33 -8.98 -14.69
C GLU A 668 15.53 -9.78 -13.65
N ARG A 669 14.81 -9.04 -12.81
CA ARG A 669 13.81 -9.54 -11.87
C ARG A 669 12.44 -8.99 -12.25
N ALA A 670 11.45 -9.87 -12.44
CA ALA A 670 10.07 -9.48 -12.74
C ALA A 670 9.17 -9.67 -11.52
N THR A 671 8.28 -8.70 -11.29
CA THR A 671 7.25 -8.78 -10.24
C THR A 671 5.86 -8.50 -10.79
N LEU A 672 4.86 -9.26 -10.34
CA LEU A 672 3.45 -9.07 -10.63
C LEU A 672 2.70 -8.86 -9.31
N TYR A 673 2.17 -7.65 -9.11
CA TYR A 673 1.51 -7.21 -7.87
C TYR A 673 2.29 -7.53 -6.58
N GLY A 674 3.63 -7.49 -6.64
CA GLY A 674 4.53 -7.75 -5.51
C GLY A 674 4.97 -9.21 -5.33
N ILE A 675 4.40 -10.17 -6.07
CA ILE A 675 4.93 -11.53 -6.17
C ILE A 675 6.10 -11.50 -7.17
N VAL A 676 7.21 -12.16 -6.87
CA VAL A 676 8.32 -12.35 -7.83
C VAL A 676 7.92 -13.45 -8.82
N VAL A 677 7.86 -13.13 -10.11
CA VAL A 677 7.53 -14.08 -11.20
C VAL A 677 8.79 -14.83 -11.63
N TYR A 678 9.88 -14.09 -11.89
CA TYR A 678 11.22 -14.63 -12.11
C TYR A 678 12.28 -13.70 -11.52
N ASN A 679 13.45 -14.26 -11.28
CA ASN A 679 14.63 -13.55 -10.78
C ASN A 679 15.85 -14.03 -11.56
N ASN A 680 16.87 -13.18 -11.71
CA ASN A 680 18.13 -13.48 -12.40
C ASN A 680 17.98 -13.91 -13.88
N ARG A 681 16.97 -13.38 -14.60
CA ARG A 681 16.88 -13.58 -16.05
C ARG A 681 17.95 -12.72 -16.74
N ARG A 682 18.93 -13.35 -17.39
CA ARG A 682 19.97 -12.63 -18.15
C ARG A 682 19.35 -11.87 -19.32
N VAL A 683 19.69 -10.59 -19.44
CA VAL A 683 19.34 -9.72 -20.58
C VAL A 683 20.58 -8.98 -21.06
N ASN A 684 20.70 -8.77 -22.38
CA ASN A 684 21.74 -7.89 -22.94
C ASN A 684 21.45 -6.44 -22.51
N PHE A 685 22.40 -5.84 -21.79
CA PHE A 685 22.23 -4.52 -21.19
C PHE A 685 22.38 -3.38 -22.20
N GLY A 686 23.17 -3.59 -23.27
CA GLY A 686 23.34 -2.60 -24.35
C GLY A 686 22.04 -2.29 -25.11
N ASN A 687 21.07 -3.22 -25.12
CA ASN A 687 19.72 -2.99 -25.64
C ASN A 687 18.83 -2.12 -24.73
N VAL A 688 19.29 -1.77 -23.51
CA VAL A 688 18.52 -0.99 -22.53
C VAL A 688 19.23 0.33 -22.18
N ASP A 689 20.53 0.27 -21.89
CA ASP A 689 21.40 1.44 -21.75
C ASP A 689 22.73 1.18 -22.47
N ALA A 690 22.75 1.54 -23.76
CA ALA A 690 23.93 1.45 -24.61
C ALA A 690 25.14 2.24 -24.06
N LYS A 691 24.91 3.35 -23.34
CA LYS A 691 25.98 4.20 -22.82
C LYS A 691 26.65 3.54 -21.61
N ALA A 692 25.86 3.11 -20.63
CA ALA A 692 26.38 2.40 -19.46
C ALA A 692 26.98 1.03 -19.84
N ALA A 693 26.40 0.34 -20.83
CA ALA A 693 26.99 -0.87 -21.39
C ALA A 693 28.35 -0.60 -22.06
N ARG A 694 28.52 0.51 -22.79
CA ARG A 694 29.81 0.88 -23.38
C ARG A 694 30.87 1.20 -22.32
N GLU A 695 30.52 1.90 -21.25
CA GLU A 695 31.46 2.17 -20.14
C GLU A 695 31.93 0.87 -19.48
N ILE A 696 31.01 -0.04 -19.12
CA ILE A 696 31.34 -1.34 -18.53
C ILE A 696 32.15 -2.20 -19.53
N PHE A 697 31.82 -2.15 -20.83
CA PHE A 697 32.60 -2.84 -21.86
C PHE A 697 34.04 -2.34 -21.92
N ILE A 698 34.28 -1.03 -21.97
CA ILE A 698 35.65 -0.50 -22.05
C ILE A 698 36.42 -0.86 -20.78
N ARG A 699 35.85 -0.59 -19.59
CA ARG A 699 36.50 -0.86 -18.30
C ARG A 699 36.85 -2.34 -18.10
N GLU A 700 35.87 -3.24 -18.23
CA GLU A 700 36.11 -4.65 -17.92
C GLU A 700 36.82 -5.40 -19.07
N ALA A 701 36.36 -5.23 -20.32
CA ALA A 701 36.88 -6.02 -21.44
C ALA A 701 38.26 -5.56 -21.93
N LEU A 702 38.50 -4.24 -21.96
CA LEU A 702 39.65 -3.64 -22.63
C LEU A 702 40.73 -3.12 -21.66
N VAL A 703 40.33 -2.53 -20.52
CA VAL A 703 41.27 -2.07 -19.47
C VAL A 703 41.64 -3.25 -18.55
N ASN A 704 40.70 -3.77 -17.77
CA ASN A 704 40.91 -4.90 -16.85
C ASN A 704 41.26 -6.21 -17.59
N GLY A 705 41.01 -6.27 -18.91
CA GLY A 705 41.44 -7.36 -19.78
C GLY A 705 40.58 -8.61 -19.71
N GLU A 706 39.34 -8.51 -19.24
CA GLU A 706 38.40 -9.63 -19.09
C GLU A 706 37.84 -10.18 -20.42
N TRP A 707 38.51 -9.96 -21.55
CA TRP A 707 38.08 -10.45 -22.87
C TRP A 707 39.19 -11.19 -23.59
N ASP A 708 38.89 -12.40 -24.07
CA ASP A 708 39.80 -13.20 -24.89
C ASP A 708 39.42 -13.02 -26.37
N THR A 709 40.12 -12.12 -27.06
CA THR A 709 39.92 -11.85 -28.49
C THR A 709 41.22 -12.03 -29.28
N ARG A 710 41.09 -12.13 -30.61
CA ARG A 710 42.20 -12.21 -31.57
C ARG A 710 42.59 -10.84 -32.16
N LEU A 711 41.98 -9.74 -31.69
CA LEU A 711 42.28 -8.38 -32.16
C LEU A 711 43.75 -8.00 -31.84
N PRO A 712 44.57 -7.62 -32.84
CA PRO A 712 46.02 -7.44 -32.64
C PRO A 712 46.41 -6.41 -31.58
N PHE A 713 45.66 -5.30 -31.49
CA PHE A 713 45.97 -4.24 -30.52
C PHE A 713 45.84 -4.71 -29.07
N VAL A 714 44.88 -5.58 -28.73
CA VAL A 714 44.69 -6.07 -27.35
C VAL A 714 45.91 -6.86 -26.88
N ALA A 715 46.47 -7.71 -27.75
CA ALA A 715 47.69 -8.45 -27.45
C ALA A 715 48.93 -7.54 -27.37
N ALA A 716 49.02 -6.51 -28.22
CA ALA A 716 50.10 -5.51 -28.16
C ALA A 716 50.04 -4.69 -26.87
N ASN A 717 48.86 -4.17 -26.52
CA ASN A 717 48.61 -3.33 -25.35
C ASN A 717 48.90 -4.08 -24.05
N ARG A 718 48.37 -5.30 -23.87
CA ARG A 718 48.66 -6.13 -22.67
C ARG A 718 50.15 -6.42 -22.53
N LYS A 719 50.86 -6.69 -23.64
CA LYS A 719 52.31 -6.89 -23.63
C LYS A 719 53.06 -5.61 -23.24
N LEU A 720 52.63 -4.45 -23.72
CA LEU A 720 53.26 -3.18 -23.41
C LEU A 720 53.04 -2.75 -21.96
N ILE A 721 51.82 -2.89 -21.44
CA ILE A 721 51.47 -2.64 -20.02
C ILE A 721 52.35 -3.50 -19.11
N ALA A 722 52.42 -4.81 -19.36
CA ALA A 722 53.28 -5.72 -18.60
C ALA A 722 54.78 -5.33 -18.67
N GLN A 723 55.26 -4.84 -19.81
CA GLN A 723 56.63 -4.34 -19.95
C GLN A 723 56.89 -3.02 -19.19
N VAL A 724 55.88 -2.17 -19.01
CA VAL A 724 56.00 -0.95 -18.18
C VAL A 724 56.03 -1.34 -16.70
N GLN A 725 55.13 -2.23 -16.26
CA GLN A 725 55.10 -2.76 -14.89
C GLN A 725 56.41 -3.52 -14.51
N GLU A 726 57.01 -4.26 -15.45
CA GLU A 726 58.30 -4.94 -15.21
C GLU A 726 59.47 -3.93 -15.06
N LEU A 727 59.41 -2.78 -15.74
CA LEU A 727 60.39 -1.70 -15.62
C LEU A 727 60.19 -0.91 -14.31
N GLU A 728 58.94 -0.66 -13.90
CA GLU A 728 58.57 -0.07 -12.61
C GLU A 728 59.20 -0.86 -11.45
N HIS A 729 58.89 -2.17 -11.34
CA HIS A 729 59.44 -3.07 -10.33
C HIS A 729 60.97 -3.11 -10.29
N LYS A 730 61.64 -2.96 -11.45
CA LYS A 730 63.12 -2.96 -11.54
C LYS A 730 63.75 -1.62 -11.15
N SER A 731 63.04 -0.50 -11.29
CA SER A 731 63.57 0.84 -11.07
C SER A 731 63.49 1.33 -9.61
N ARG A 732 62.55 0.79 -8.82
CA ARG A 732 62.17 1.29 -7.48
C ARG A 732 61.78 2.78 -7.44
N ARG A 733 61.27 3.33 -8.55
CA ARG A 733 60.57 4.63 -8.57
C ARG A 733 59.09 4.41 -8.77
N GLN A 734 58.25 5.09 -7.99
CA GLN A 734 56.79 4.99 -8.07
C GLN A 734 56.16 6.01 -9.04
N ASP A 735 56.99 6.69 -9.83
CA ASP A 735 56.59 7.75 -10.76
C ASP A 735 55.95 7.20 -12.05
N VAL A 736 55.89 5.86 -12.21
CA VAL A 736 55.51 5.15 -13.45
C VAL A 736 54.31 4.22 -13.21
N LEU A 737 53.33 4.66 -12.41
CA LEU A 737 52.08 3.94 -12.24
C LEU A 737 51.25 4.00 -13.53
N VAL A 738 50.95 2.84 -14.11
CA VAL A 738 49.95 2.70 -15.18
C VAL A 738 48.57 2.99 -14.61
N ASP A 739 47.85 3.95 -15.20
CA ASP A 739 46.55 4.43 -14.71
C ASP A 739 45.41 3.89 -15.60
N ASP A 740 44.53 3.10 -14.99
CA ASP A 740 43.37 2.50 -15.65
C ASP A 740 42.37 3.55 -16.18
N GLU A 741 42.29 4.74 -15.57
CA GLU A 741 41.46 5.84 -16.10
C GLU A 741 42.09 6.48 -17.35
N LEU A 742 43.42 6.50 -17.49
CA LEU A 742 44.09 6.94 -18.72
C LEU A 742 43.89 5.94 -19.85
N ILE A 743 43.99 4.63 -19.56
CA ILE A 743 43.69 3.58 -20.55
C ILE A 743 42.21 3.61 -20.94
N HIS A 744 41.30 3.81 -19.97
CA HIS A 744 39.88 4.01 -20.24
C HIS A 744 39.65 5.22 -21.15
N ALA A 745 40.22 6.39 -20.84
CA ALA A 745 40.07 7.61 -21.63
C ALA A 745 40.63 7.47 -23.06
N PHE A 746 41.78 6.79 -23.22
CA PHE A 746 42.36 6.48 -24.53
C PHE A 746 41.41 5.67 -25.41
N TYR A 747 40.77 4.64 -24.85
CA TYR A 747 39.77 3.83 -25.56
C TYR A 747 38.46 4.61 -25.77
N ASP A 748 37.97 5.35 -24.78
CA ASP A 748 36.73 6.14 -24.83
C ASP A 748 36.77 7.22 -25.91
N ALA A 749 37.92 7.88 -26.10
CA ALA A 749 38.13 8.89 -27.13
C ALA A 749 38.17 8.35 -28.57
N GLN A 750 38.40 7.04 -28.76
CA GLN A 750 38.57 6.40 -30.08
C GLN A 750 37.44 5.45 -30.48
N ILE A 751 36.77 4.83 -29.51
CA ILE A 751 35.72 3.82 -29.76
C ILE A 751 34.35 4.53 -29.91
N PRO A 752 33.63 4.37 -31.04
CA PRO A 752 32.33 5.00 -31.25
C PRO A 752 31.26 4.66 -30.20
N ALA A 753 30.22 5.48 -30.09
CA ALA A 753 29.17 5.34 -29.07
C ALA A 753 28.31 4.07 -29.27
N GLU A 754 28.15 3.63 -30.52
CA GLU A 754 27.42 2.44 -30.94
C GLU A 754 28.18 1.12 -30.69
N VAL A 755 29.45 1.19 -30.24
CA VAL A 755 30.26 0.02 -29.93
C VAL A 755 30.14 -0.31 -28.44
N VAL A 756 29.30 -1.29 -28.13
CA VAL A 756 28.88 -1.66 -26.75
C VAL A 756 29.26 -3.10 -26.37
N SER A 757 29.96 -3.81 -27.26
CA SER A 757 30.26 -5.25 -27.12
C SER A 757 31.46 -5.66 -27.97
N GLY A 758 32.03 -6.84 -27.68
CA GLY A 758 33.11 -7.40 -28.50
C GLY A 758 32.70 -7.61 -29.96
N ALA A 759 31.45 -8.05 -30.20
CA ALA A 759 30.92 -8.27 -31.55
C ALA A 759 30.68 -6.97 -32.36
N THR A 760 30.43 -5.84 -31.68
CA THR A 760 30.36 -4.52 -32.34
C THR A 760 31.76 -3.95 -32.58
N LEU A 761 32.68 -4.07 -31.62
CA LEU A 761 34.08 -3.65 -31.79
C LEU A 761 34.79 -4.43 -32.91
N GLU A 762 34.67 -5.76 -32.95
CA GLU A 762 35.29 -6.59 -33.99
C GLU A 762 34.81 -6.27 -35.41
N ARG A 763 33.58 -5.74 -35.54
CA ARG A 763 33.04 -5.27 -36.83
C ARG A 763 33.66 -3.94 -37.23
N TRP A 764 33.55 -2.93 -36.36
CA TRP A 764 34.09 -1.59 -36.59
C TRP A 764 35.61 -1.61 -36.81
N TYR A 765 36.36 -2.28 -35.92
CA TYR A 765 37.82 -2.35 -35.99
C TYR A 765 38.31 -2.99 -37.30
N ARG A 766 37.60 -4.00 -37.83
CA ARG A 766 37.95 -4.67 -39.10
C ARG A 766 37.88 -3.76 -40.31
N GLU A 767 37.04 -2.73 -40.25
CA GLU A 767 36.94 -1.74 -41.31
C GLU A 767 37.94 -0.61 -41.09
N GLU A 768 38.03 -0.07 -39.87
CA GLU A 768 38.79 1.15 -39.61
C GLU A 768 40.31 0.91 -39.44
N SER A 769 40.73 -0.28 -38.98
CA SER A 769 42.16 -0.66 -38.98
C SER A 769 42.80 -0.74 -40.38
N LYS A 770 41.99 -0.83 -41.44
CA LYS A 770 42.47 -0.72 -42.83
C LYS A 770 42.89 0.71 -43.18
N ARG A 771 42.25 1.72 -42.57
CA ARG A 771 42.63 3.13 -42.71
C ARG A 771 43.73 3.53 -41.74
N GLN A 772 43.71 2.96 -40.52
CA GLN A 772 44.67 3.25 -39.46
C GLN A 772 45.31 1.97 -38.89
N PRO A 773 46.45 1.49 -39.43
CA PRO A 773 47.08 0.22 -39.02
C PRO A 773 47.59 0.14 -37.57
N ARG A 774 47.59 1.28 -36.84
CA ARG A 774 47.93 1.36 -35.40
C ARG A 774 46.74 1.73 -34.51
N LEU A 775 45.51 1.69 -35.05
CA LEU A 775 44.28 2.00 -34.30
C LEU A 775 44.20 1.21 -32.99
N LEU A 776 43.85 1.91 -31.90
CA LEU A 776 43.80 1.42 -30.51
C LEU A 776 45.11 0.83 -29.95
N MET A 777 46.27 0.99 -30.62
CA MET A 777 47.56 0.55 -30.05
C MET A 777 48.13 1.63 -29.12
N LEU A 778 48.26 1.31 -27.84
CA LEU A 778 48.92 2.16 -26.85
C LEU A 778 50.41 2.30 -27.17
N THR A 779 50.96 3.48 -26.93
CA THR A 779 52.40 3.75 -26.93
C THR A 779 52.97 3.77 -25.50
N ARG A 780 54.30 3.72 -25.40
CA ARG A 780 54.97 3.87 -24.10
C ARG A 780 54.79 5.29 -23.53
N GLU A 781 54.62 6.29 -24.40
CA GLU A 781 54.50 7.70 -24.02
C GLU A 781 53.11 8.00 -23.42
N GLU A 782 52.06 7.33 -23.89
CA GLU A 782 50.70 7.37 -23.31
C GLU A 782 50.58 6.57 -22.01
N LEU A 783 51.40 5.51 -21.84
CA LEU A 783 51.46 4.69 -20.62
C LEU A 783 52.46 5.18 -19.56
N MET A 784 53.25 6.22 -19.85
CA MET A 784 54.20 6.82 -18.91
C MET A 784 53.80 8.25 -18.60
N ARG A 785 53.64 8.57 -17.31
CA ARG A 785 53.33 9.92 -16.83
C ARG A 785 54.38 10.93 -17.31
N HIS A 786 53.97 11.84 -18.18
CA HIS A 786 54.80 12.93 -18.70
C HIS A 786 54.94 14.10 -17.69
N GLU A 787 55.36 13.80 -16.46
CA GLU A 787 55.51 14.81 -15.38
C GLU A 787 56.95 15.33 -15.26
N ALA A 788 57.38 16.07 -16.28
CA ALA A 788 58.62 16.88 -16.24
C ALA A 788 58.43 18.34 -16.67
N ALA A 789 57.21 18.74 -17.06
CA ALA A 789 56.85 20.13 -17.42
C ALA A 789 56.10 20.89 -16.30
N GLY A 790 55.51 20.19 -15.32
CA GLY A 790 54.67 20.79 -14.27
C GLY A 790 55.28 20.84 -12.87
N ILE A 791 56.34 20.05 -12.57
CA ILE A 791 56.94 19.96 -11.22
C ILE A 791 57.84 21.17 -10.94
N THR A 792 57.21 22.33 -10.76
CA THR A 792 57.87 23.52 -10.23
C THR A 792 58.24 23.30 -8.76
N THR A 793 59.31 23.94 -8.28
CA THR A 793 59.67 23.93 -6.85
C THR A 793 58.64 24.64 -5.96
N ALA A 794 57.64 25.31 -6.55
CA ALA A 794 56.50 25.89 -5.86
C ALA A 794 55.37 24.87 -5.58
N ALA A 795 55.22 23.83 -6.41
CA ALA A 795 54.19 22.79 -6.22
C ALA A 795 54.54 21.84 -5.05
N PHE A 796 55.82 21.49 -4.91
CA PHE A 796 56.37 20.65 -3.85
C PHE A 796 57.55 21.38 -3.15
N PRO A 797 57.28 22.41 -2.34
CA PRO A 797 58.32 23.22 -1.73
C PRO A 797 59.10 22.46 -0.66
N LYS A 798 60.42 22.72 -0.56
CA LYS A 798 61.31 22.11 0.46
C LYS A 798 61.08 22.67 1.87
N THR A 799 60.37 23.79 1.99
CA THR A 799 59.99 24.44 3.24
C THR A 799 58.55 24.91 3.18
N ILE A 800 57.81 24.79 4.29
CA ILE A 800 56.43 25.24 4.42
C ILE A 800 56.34 26.15 5.63
N ARG A 801 55.77 27.34 5.43
CA ARG A 801 55.63 28.31 6.51
C ARG A 801 54.47 27.93 7.45
N LEU A 802 54.80 27.55 8.67
CA LEU A 802 53.87 27.12 9.72
C LEU A 802 54.19 27.86 11.02
N GLY A 803 53.17 28.44 11.68
CA GLY A 803 53.36 29.26 12.88
C GLY A 803 54.35 30.42 12.70
N GLY A 804 54.41 31.01 11.50
CA GLY A 804 55.28 32.13 11.18
C GLY A 804 56.73 31.79 10.81
N ILE A 805 57.20 30.55 11.01
CA ILE A 805 58.55 30.10 10.59
C ILE A 805 58.50 29.13 9.42
N ASP A 806 59.61 28.97 8.71
CA ASP A 806 59.74 28.04 7.59
C ASP A 806 60.20 26.65 8.08
N CYS A 807 59.28 25.69 8.13
CA CYS A 807 59.51 24.31 8.56
C CYS A 807 59.95 23.44 7.36
N ALA A 808 60.97 22.58 7.54
CA ALA A 808 61.48 21.73 6.46
C ALA A 808 60.48 20.63 6.08
N ALA A 809 60.24 20.44 4.78
CA ALA A 809 59.27 19.49 4.22
C ALA A 809 59.98 18.39 3.43
N ASN A 810 59.72 17.13 3.83
CA ASN A 810 60.20 15.93 3.15
C ASN A 810 59.01 15.18 2.54
N TYR A 811 59.21 14.59 1.37
CA TYR A 811 58.20 13.82 0.65
C TYR A 811 58.66 12.37 0.52
N LEU A 812 57.74 11.43 0.74
CA LEU A 812 57.93 10.00 0.50
C LEU A 812 56.67 9.50 -0.22
N HIS A 813 56.83 8.73 -1.30
CA HIS A 813 55.73 8.00 -1.91
C HIS A 813 56.07 6.52 -1.73
N GLU A 814 55.42 5.89 -0.75
CA GLU A 814 55.60 4.47 -0.42
C GLU A 814 54.34 3.95 0.31
N PRO A 815 53.27 3.58 -0.43
CA PRO A 815 51.99 3.16 0.14
C PRO A 815 52.13 2.02 1.16
N GLY A 816 51.97 2.37 2.44
CA GLY A 816 52.12 1.47 3.58
C GLY A 816 53.21 1.88 4.59
N ASP A 817 54.18 2.73 4.23
CA ASP A 817 55.07 3.35 5.23
C ASP A 817 54.30 4.42 6.02
N ALA A 818 54.58 4.51 7.32
CA ALA A 818 53.92 5.47 8.22
C ALA A 818 54.12 6.94 7.80
N LYS A 819 55.15 7.27 7.00
CA LYS A 819 55.52 8.63 6.56
C LYS A 819 55.03 8.98 5.16
N ASP A 820 54.35 8.06 4.46
CA ASP A 820 53.84 8.21 3.09
C ASP A 820 53.11 9.55 2.86
N GLY A 821 53.29 10.18 1.71
CA GLY A 821 52.96 11.58 1.46
C GLY A 821 54.00 12.55 2.04
N ILE A 822 53.53 13.63 2.68
CA ILE A 822 54.38 14.72 3.18
C ILE A 822 54.64 14.63 4.68
N THR A 823 55.91 14.71 5.08
CA THR A 823 56.35 14.85 6.48
C THR A 823 57.04 16.21 6.70
N VAL A 824 56.49 17.04 7.58
CA VAL A 824 57.02 18.37 7.91
C VAL A 824 57.69 18.36 9.28
N THR A 825 58.93 18.85 9.33
CA THR A 825 59.73 18.96 10.57
C THR A 825 59.46 20.29 11.25
N VAL A 826 58.83 20.25 12.42
CA VAL A 826 58.37 21.42 13.19
C VAL A 826 59.19 21.55 14.47
N PRO A 827 59.96 22.65 14.66
CA PRO A 827 60.61 22.95 15.93
C PRO A 827 59.59 23.12 17.06
N ILE A 828 59.85 22.50 18.21
CA ILE A 828 58.87 22.39 19.30
C ILE A 828 58.40 23.75 19.83
N TYR A 829 59.25 24.78 19.83
CA TYR A 829 58.89 26.14 20.26
C TYR A 829 57.82 26.82 19.37
N VAL A 830 57.50 26.28 18.19
CA VAL A 830 56.42 26.79 17.31
C VAL A 830 55.21 25.83 17.22
N LEU A 831 55.28 24.62 17.79
CA LEU A 831 54.20 23.62 17.73
C LEU A 831 52.81 24.19 18.10
N ASN A 832 52.75 25.01 19.16
CA ASN A 832 51.50 25.63 19.62
C ASN A 832 50.97 26.73 18.67
N GLN A 833 51.77 27.22 17.72
CA GLN A 833 51.42 28.28 16.76
C GLN A 833 51.07 27.73 15.37
N VAL A 834 51.21 26.42 15.14
CA VAL A 834 50.84 25.80 13.85
C VAL A 834 49.31 25.73 13.73
N SER A 835 48.74 26.47 12.79
CA SER A 835 47.32 26.38 12.42
C SER A 835 47.00 25.04 11.77
N GLU A 836 45.91 24.41 12.21
CA GLU A 836 45.42 23.15 11.64
C GLU A 836 44.74 23.37 10.28
N GLU A 837 43.96 24.46 10.14
CA GLU A 837 43.39 24.93 8.86
C GLU A 837 44.46 25.00 7.77
N ARG A 838 45.61 25.65 8.05
CA ARG A 838 46.71 25.74 7.07
C ARG A 838 47.25 24.37 6.68
N CYS A 839 47.37 23.45 7.63
CA CYS A 839 47.88 22.10 7.36
C CYS A 839 46.91 21.25 6.52
N GLU A 840 45.61 21.57 6.50
CA GLU A 840 44.63 20.87 5.67
C GLU A 840 44.94 20.96 4.18
N TRP A 841 45.39 22.14 3.72
CA TRP A 841 45.71 22.43 2.32
C TRP A 841 46.96 21.71 1.78
N LEU A 842 47.72 21.01 2.63
CA LEU A 842 49.00 20.37 2.26
C LEU A 842 49.93 21.36 1.52
N VAL A 843 50.34 20.98 0.30
CA VAL A 843 51.07 21.77 -0.70
C VAL A 843 50.31 21.70 -2.04
N PRO A 844 50.50 22.66 -2.97
CA PRO A 844 49.69 22.72 -4.19
C PRO A 844 49.73 21.42 -5.01
N GLY A 845 50.90 20.77 -5.10
CA GLY A 845 51.07 19.51 -5.84
C GLY A 845 50.35 18.29 -5.25
N MET A 846 49.80 18.37 -4.03
CA MET A 846 49.02 17.30 -3.40
C MET A 846 47.53 17.67 -3.22
N LEU A 847 47.12 18.90 -3.57
CA LEU A 847 45.79 19.40 -3.26
C LEU A 847 44.70 18.77 -4.16
N ARG A 848 44.98 18.61 -5.46
CA ARG A 848 44.08 17.99 -6.45
C ARG A 848 43.59 16.62 -5.98
N ASP A 849 44.51 15.75 -5.58
CA ASP A 849 44.17 14.38 -5.23
C ASP A 849 43.41 14.31 -3.89
N LYS A 850 43.72 15.22 -2.95
CA LYS A 850 42.95 15.39 -1.71
C LYS A 850 41.51 15.84 -1.98
N VAL A 851 41.33 16.82 -2.86
CA VAL A 851 40.00 17.33 -3.26
C VAL A 851 39.22 16.26 -4.02
N LEU A 852 39.85 15.55 -4.95
CA LEU A 852 39.25 14.42 -5.68
C LEU A 852 38.80 13.31 -4.72
N ALA A 853 39.64 12.95 -3.75
CA ALA A 853 39.29 11.94 -2.74
C ALA A 853 38.13 12.40 -1.85
N LEU A 854 38.15 13.66 -1.37
CA LEU A 854 37.02 14.26 -0.63
C LEU A 854 35.72 14.19 -1.44
N VAL A 855 35.72 14.69 -2.69
CA VAL A 855 34.55 14.73 -3.57
C VAL A 855 34.02 13.34 -3.92
N LYS A 856 34.90 12.32 -4.02
CA LYS A 856 34.49 10.91 -4.19
C LYS A 856 33.62 10.40 -3.02
N THR A 857 33.79 10.91 -1.80
CA THR A 857 33.00 10.46 -0.62
C THR A 857 31.56 10.99 -0.58
N LEU A 858 31.27 12.07 -1.32
CA LEU A 858 29.95 12.70 -1.35
C LEU A 858 28.84 11.71 -1.73
N HIS A 859 27.64 11.91 -1.16
CA HIS A 859 26.47 11.14 -1.53
C HIS A 859 26.08 11.33 -3.01
N GLN A 860 25.38 10.35 -3.59
CA GLN A 860 25.17 10.23 -5.05
C GLN A 860 24.59 11.49 -5.74
N ARG A 861 23.79 12.29 -5.02
CA ARG A 861 23.00 13.39 -5.59
C ARG A 861 23.82 14.64 -5.96
N PRO A 862 24.70 15.19 -5.11
CA PRO A 862 25.72 16.16 -5.54
C PRO A 862 26.83 15.50 -6.35
N ARG A 863 27.31 14.30 -5.97
CA ARG A 863 28.44 13.67 -6.65
C ARG A 863 28.20 13.46 -8.15
N SER A 864 26.99 13.08 -8.56
CA SER A 864 26.61 12.94 -9.97
C SER A 864 26.56 14.26 -10.76
N ARG A 865 26.43 15.42 -10.09
CA ARG A 865 26.50 16.76 -10.71
C ARG A 865 27.93 17.29 -10.84
N LEU A 866 28.91 16.59 -10.26
CA LEU A 866 30.34 16.94 -10.29
C LEU A 866 31.16 16.01 -11.22
N VAL A 867 30.49 15.11 -11.96
CA VAL A 867 31.16 14.20 -12.90
C VAL A 867 31.49 14.95 -14.20
N PRO A 868 32.75 14.92 -14.70
CA PRO A 868 33.88 14.12 -14.22
C PRO A 868 34.57 14.69 -12.97
N LEU A 869 34.65 13.88 -11.91
CA LEU A 869 35.22 14.31 -10.62
C LEU A 869 36.69 14.78 -10.70
N PRO A 870 37.58 14.20 -11.54
CA PRO A 870 38.94 14.70 -11.70
C PRO A 870 39.00 16.12 -12.27
N ALA A 871 38.18 16.42 -13.27
CA ALA A 871 38.11 17.75 -13.87
C ALA A 871 37.60 18.81 -12.87
N TYR A 872 36.59 18.45 -12.05
CA TYR A 872 36.14 19.30 -10.94
C TYR A 872 37.22 19.56 -9.88
N ALA A 873 38.08 18.57 -9.60
CA ALA A 873 39.18 18.73 -8.66
C ALA A 873 40.33 19.61 -9.21
N GLU A 874 40.54 19.61 -10.54
CA GLU A 874 41.47 20.52 -11.22
C GLU A 874 40.94 21.96 -11.24
N GLU A 875 39.67 22.13 -11.61
CA GLU A 875 38.92 23.39 -11.57
C GLU A 875 38.98 24.05 -10.20
N PHE A 876 38.64 23.31 -9.13
CA PHE A 876 38.72 23.83 -7.76
C PHE A 876 40.13 24.30 -7.37
N VAL A 877 41.18 23.59 -7.80
CA VAL A 877 42.57 23.96 -7.52
C VAL A 877 43.03 25.18 -8.34
N ALA A 878 42.37 25.48 -9.46
CA ALA A 878 42.61 26.69 -10.25
C ALA A 878 41.84 27.92 -9.75
N GLU A 879 40.62 27.74 -9.22
CA GLU A 879 39.75 28.84 -8.76
C GLU A 879 39.91 29.18 -7.26
N ALA A 880 40.32 28.25 -6.40
CA ALA A 880 40.44 28.50 -4.96
C ALA A 880 41.78 29.17 -4.58
N GLU A 881 41.72 30.28 -3.84
CA GLU A 881 42.93 30.92 -3.30
C GLU A 881 43.64 30.01 -2.28
N PHE A 882 44.79 29.47 -2.68
CA PHE A 882 45.52 28.45 -1.94
C PHE A 882 45.83 28.85 -0.49
N ALA A 883 45.49 27.97 0.45
CA ALA A 883 45.81 28.07 1.87
C ALA A 883 45.15 29.25 2.62
N GLN A 884 44.01 29.75 2.13
CA GLN A 884 43.18 30.74 2.85
C GLN A 884 41.89 30.10 3.40
N GLY A 885 41.73 30.17 4.73
CA GLY A 885 40.59 29.59 5.46
C GLY A 885 40.59 28.07 5.53
N ASP A 886 39.47 27.48 5.97
CA ASP A 886 39.28 26.03 6.01
C ASP A 886 39.02 25.44 4.61
N LEU A 887 39.77 24.40 4.26
CA LEU A 887 39.68 23.74 2.95
C LEU A 887 38.28 23.17 2.66
N VAL A 888 37.60 22.63 3.68
CA VAL A 888 36.28 22.01 3.52
C VAL A 888 35.20 23.09 3.35
N GLU A 889 35.30 24.22 4.05
CA GLU A 889 34.37 25.36 3.86
C GLU A 889 34.51 26.04 2.50
N VAL A 890 35.73 26.17 1.96
CA VAL A 890 35.95 26.63 0.57
C VAL A 890 35.37 25.61 -0.42
N LEU A 891 35.60 24.31 -0.19
CA LEU A 891 35.08 23.24 -1.06
C LEU A 891 33.55 23.10 -1.01
N LEU A 892 32.91 23.30 0.15
CA LEU A 892 31.46 23.33 0.32
C LEU A 892 30.82 24.45 -0.50
N ARG A 893 31.42 25.64 -0.47
CA ARG A 893 30.98 26.82 -1.23
C ARG A 893 31.01 26.53 -2.74
N HIS A 894 32.15 26.07 -3.23
CA HIS A 894 32.38 25.76 -4.64
C HIS A 894 31.46 24.61 -5.13
N VAL A 895 31.28 23.55 -4.33
CA VAL A 895 30.31 22.48 -4.63
C VAL A 895 28.87 23.02 -4.66
N ARG A 896 28.49 23.90 -3.73
CA ARG A 896 27.14 24.49 -3.70
C ARG A 896 26.89 25.38 -4.93
N GLU A 897 27.86 26.18 -5.33
CA GLU A 897 27.79 27.06 -6.50
C GLU A 897 27.66 26.26 -7.80
N ARG A 898 28.49 25.22 -7.99
CA ARG A 898 28.46 24.39 -9.21
C ARG A 898 27.27 23.42 -9.26
N THR A 899 26.86 22.83 -8.12
CA THR A 899 25.76 21.84 -8.10
C THR A 899 24.38 22.41 -7.84
N GLN A 900 24.26 23.62 -7.28
CA GLN A 900 23.02 24.21 -6.76
C GLN A 900 22.30 23.30 -5.73
N LEU A 901 23.08 22.52 -4.96
CA LEU A 901 22.60 21.69 -3.85
C LEU A 901 23.29 22.11 -2.55
N ALA A 902 22.54 22.08 -1.44
CA ALA A 902 23.08 22.30 -0.11
C ALA A 902 23.77 21.02 0.41
N VAL A 903 25.06 20.89 0.09
CA VAL A 903 25.96 19.89 0.68
C VAL A 903 26.40 20.39 2.06
N GLN A 904 26.60 19.46 3.01
CA GLN A 904 27.00 19.73 4.39
C GLN A 904 28.43 19.24 4.65
N ARG A 905 29.12 19.80 5.65
CA ARG A 905 30.52 19.42 5.98
C ARG A 905 30.70 17.92 6.20
N ASN A 906 29.69 17.26 6.79
CA ASN A 906 29.68 15.83 7.07
C ASN A 906 29.36 14.93 5.86
N ASP A 907 29.00 15.49 4.69
CA ASP A 907 28.94 14.72 3.45
C ASP A 907 30.35 14.39 2.92
N PHE A 908 31.36 15.18 3.31
CA PHE A 908 32.77 14.92 3.02
C PHE A 908 33.39 14.03 4.12
N LYS A 909 33.58 12.75 3.79
CA LYS A 909 34.02 11.71 4.73
C LYS A 909 35.53 11.67 4.89
N ARG A 910 36.04 12.58 5.73
CA ARG A 910 37.47 12.77 5.99
C ARG A 910 38.15 11.49 6.49
N GLU A 911 37.40 10.61 7.16
CA GLU A 911 37.83 9.31 7.66
C GLU A 911 38.02 8.24 6.56
N GLN A 912 37.59 8.52 5.33
CA GLN A 912 37.78 7.64 4.17
C GLN A 912 38.99 8.03 3.30
N LEU A 913 39.75 9.06 3.70
CA LEU A 913 40.96 9.49 3.00
C LEU A 913 42.16 8.61 3.35
N SER A 914 42.97 8.26 2.36
CA SER A 914 44.25 7.57 2.58
C SER A 914 45.22 8.46 3.39
N PRO A 915 46.04 7.90 4.31
CA PRO A 915 46.86 8.69 5.24
C PRO A 915 47.79 9.73 4.60
N HIS A 916 48.32 9.50 3.39
CA HIS A 916 49.16 10.46 2.67
C HIS A 916 48.45 11.78 2.29
N LEU A 917 47.11 11.81 2.31
CA LEU A 917 46.31 13.04 2.12
C LEU A 917 46.20 13.88 3.41
N ALA A 918 46.86 13.46 4.49
CA ALA A 918 47.07 14.23 5.72
C ALA A 918 48.57 14.44 5.97
N MET A 919 48.94 15.67 6.32
CA MET A 919 50.31 16.05 6.64
C MET A 919 50.81 15.28 7.88
N ASN A 920 51.97 14.64 7.76
CA ASN A 920 52.66 14.04 8.89
C ASN A 920 53.59 15.08 9.53
N PHE A 921 53.66 15.12 10.85
CA PHE A 921 54.50 16.05 11.59
C PHE A 921 55.65 15.31 12.27
N ARG A 922 56.80 15.97 12.34
CA ARG A 922 57.98 15.50 13.08
C ARG A 922 58.44 16.62 14.00
N ILE A 923 58.16 16.50 15.29
CA ILE A 923 58.48 17.53 16.29
C ILE A 923 59.93 17.36 16.73
N VAL A 924 60.71 18.44 16.74
CA VAL A 924 62.14 18.43 17.09
C VAL A 924 62.51 19.47 18.15
N ASP A 925 63.52 19.19 18.95
CA ASP A 925 64.13 20.15 19.88
C ASP A 925 65.13 21.11 19.20
N GLU A 926 65.76 21.98 19.99
CA GLU A 926 66.76 22.97 19.55
C GLU A 926 68.06 22.34 19.00
N HIS A 927 68.23 21.02 19.17
CA HIS A 927 69.36 20.24 18.65
C HIS A 927 68.94 19.32 17.48
N GLY A 928 67.69 19.42 17.01
CA GLY A 928 67.15 18.60 15.92
C GLY A 928 66.78 17.17 16.32
N ARG A 929 66.82 16.82 17.61
CA ARG A 929 66.39 15.52 18.12
C ARG A 929 64.86 15.45 18.08
N GLN A 930 64.34 14.33 17.57
CA GLN A 930 62.90 14.11 17.48
C GLN A 930 62.28 13.86 18.87
N LEU A 931 61.23 14.60 19.18
CA LEU A 931 60.45 14.50 20.43
C LEU A 931 59.10 13.81 20.22
N GLY A 932 58.53 13.87 19.01
CA GLY A 932 57.28 13.19 18.64
C GLY A 932 57.05 13.17 17.13
N THR A 933 56.14 12.31 16.65
CA THR A 933 55.75 12.28 15.24
C THR A 933 54.35 11.67 15.05
N GLY A 934 53.62 12.12 14.04
CA GLY A 934 52.27 11.66 13.72
C GLY A 934 51.49 12.65 12.86
N ARG A 935 50.34 12.23 12.34
CA ARG A 935 49.48 13.07 11.46
C ARG A 935 48.42 13.88 12.22
N ASN A 936 48.14 13.53 13.48
CA ASN A 936 47.20 14.28 14.33
C ASN A 936 47.96 15.39 15.08
N LEU A 937 47.83 16.62 14.60
CA LEU A 937 48.50 17.78 15.19
C LEU A 937 47.93 18.15 16.58
N ALA A 938 46.64 17.94 16.82
CA ALA A 938 46.02 18.18 18.12
C ALA A 938 46.57 17.24 19.22
N VAL A 939 46.80 15.96 18.89
CA VAL A 939 47.46 15.00 19.80
C VAL A 939 48.89 15.43 20.10
N LEU A 940 49.67 15.80 19.09
CA LEU A 940 51.04 16.29 19.31
C LEU A 940 51.07 17.58 20.14
N LYS A 941 50.11 18.50 19.96
CA LYS A 941 49.93 19.67 20.81
C LYS A 941 49.52 19.31 22.24
N ALA A 942 48.71 18.27 22.44
CA ALA A 942 48.35 17.81 23.79
C ALA A 942 49.55 17.19 24.53
N GLU A 943 50.31 16.32 23.87
CA GLU A 943 51.47 15.63 24.44
C GLU A 943 52.68 16.55 24.68
N LEU A 944 53.00 17.41 23.69
CA LEU A 944 54.23 18.21 23.69
C LEU A 944 53.97 19.72 23.89
N GLY A 945 52.72 20.18 23.90
CA GLY A 945 52.39 21.61 23.99
C GLY A 945 52.84 22.30 25.29
N GLY A 946 52.93 21.55 26.39
CA GLY A 946 53.54 22.01 27.64
C GLY A 946 55.05 22.25 27.49
N GLN A 947 55.77 21.31 26.89
CA GLN A 947 57.20 21.45 26.59
C GLN A 947 57.45 22.57 25.56
N ALA A 948 56.58 22.71 24.55
CA ALA A 948 56.58 23.80 23.58
C ALA A 948 56.42 25.18 24.24
N ARG A 949 55.55 25.30 25.25
CA ARG A 949 55.37 26.54 26.01
C ARG A 949 56.63 26.91 26.79
N SER A 950 57.27 25.94 27.44
CA SER A 950 58.55 26.15 28.16
C SER A 950 59.71 26.47 27.20
N ALA A 951 59.85 25.76 26.08
CA ALA A 951 60.87 26.01 25.07
C ALA A 951 60.70 27.41 24.45
N PHE A 952 59.47 27.80 24.09
CA PHE A 952 59.18 29.15 23.59
C PHE A 952 59.53 30.24 24.63
N GLN A 953 59.29 30.00 25.92
CA GLN A 953 59.67 30.93 26.98
C GLN A 953 61.20 31.04 27.16
N ALA A 954 61.95 29.93 27.07
CA ALA A 954 63.41 29.94 27.11
C ALA A 954 64.01 30.71 25.91
N LEU A 955 63.51 30.44 24.70
CA LEU A 955 63.96 31.09 23.46
C LEU A 955 63.55 32.57 23.40
N ALA A 956 62.45 32.96 24.05
CA ALA A 956 62.07 34.36 24.26
C ALA A 956 62.99 35.08 25.26
N ALA A 957 63.32 34.44 26.40
CA ALA A 957 64.26 34.99 27.38
C ALA A 957 65.66 35.23 26.78
N LEU A 958 66.10 34.36 25.87
CA LEU A 958 67.36 34.50 25.12
C LEU A 958 67.37 35.64 24.07
N LYS A 959 66.24 36.33 23.82
CA LYS A 959 66.11 37.34 22.75
C LYS A 959 65.86 38.78 23.22
N VAL A 960 65.82 39.07 24.52
CA VAL A 960 65.65 40.44 25.06
C VAL A 960 66.99 41.21 25.05
N GLY A 961 67.63 41.30 23.87
CA GLY A 961 69.06 41.62 23.77
C GLY A 961 69.55 42.42 22.55
N ALA A 962 68.67 43.01 21.72
CA ALA A 962 69.08 43.99 20.70
C ALA A 962 67.89 44.84 20.20
N ALA A 963 68.12 46.14 19.97
CA ALA A 963 67.22 47.03 19.24
C ALA A 963 68.00 48.15 18.52
N PRO A 964 67.79 48.32 17.21
CA PRO A 964 67.61 49.66 16.62
C PRO A 964 66.60 49.66 15.43
N ALA A 965 66.25 50.76 14.75
CA ALA A 965 65.92 52.13 15.17
C ALA A 965 65.45 52.97 13.94
N ALA A 966 64.36 53.76 14.07
CA ALA A 966 63.94 54.86 13.17
C ALA A 966 63.55 54.47 11.69
N PRO A 967 63.01 55.38 10.83
CA PRO A 967 62.63 56.79 11.04
C PRO A 967 61.17 57.20 10.63
N MET A 968 60.87 58.51 10.73
CA MET A 968 59.69 59.23 10.20
C MET A 968 59.78 59.38 8.66
N GLY A 969 58.81 59.89 7.86
CA GLY A 969 57.49 60.54 8.05
C GLY A 969 56.95 60.96 6.65
N VAL A 970 55.69 61.42 6.46
CA VAL A 970 55.26 62.85 6.35
C VAL A 970 53.74 62.88 5.96
N ALA A 971 53.01 63.94 6.33
CA ALA A 971 51.56 64.19 6.06
C ALA A 971 51.37 65.62 5.45
N PRO A 972 50.23 66.38 5.51
CA PRO A 972 48.83 66.18 5.98
C PRO A 972 47.82 66.21 4.79
N ALA A 973 46.53 66.57 4.79
CA ALA A 973 45.49 67.09 5.73
C ALA A 973 44.08 66.61 5.20
N ALA A 974 42.86 67.02 5.58
CA ALA A 974 42.20 67.92 6.56
C ALA A 974 40.74 67.37 6.76
N ALA A 975 39.69 67.95 7.38
CA ALA A 975 39.35 69.10 8.25
C ALA A 975 37.99 68.72 8.95
N LYS A 976 37.79 68.87 10.27
CA LYS A 976 37.26 70.02 11.05
C LYS A 976 35.80 70.50 10.74
N PRO A 977 35.01 70.98 11.74
CA PRO A 977 34.87 70.52 13.16
C PRO A 977 33.49 70.72 13.87
N ALA A 978 33.34 70.18 15.11
CA ALA A 978 32.62 70.75 16.30
C ALA A 978 31.05 70.82 16.38
N PRO A 979 30.41 71.03 17.57
CA PRO A 979 30.84 70.81 18.99
C PRO A 979 29.78 70.30 20.06
N GLY A 980 30.16 69.33 20.93
CA GLY A 980 29.79 69.18 22.39
C GLY A 980 28.31 69.00 22.87
N PRO A 981 28.03 68.85 24.20
CA PRO A 981 28.91 68.52 25.36
C PRO A 981 28.33 67.53 26.45
N ALA A 982 29.21 67.01 27.36
CA ALA A 982 28.95 66.37 28.68
C ALA A 982 28.12 65.05 28.76
N ALA A 983 28.11 64.20 29.83
CA ALA A 983 28.74 64.18 31.17
C ALA A 983 29.24 62.74 31.56
N ALA A 984 29.49 62.39 32.85
CA ALA A 984 30.33 61.23 33.24
C ALA A 984 29.89 60.33 34.44
N ALA A 985 30.43 59.09 34.45
CA ALA A 985 30.59 58.13 35.57
C ALA A 985 29.30 57.49 36.20
N PRO A 986 29.39 56.39 37.01
CA PRO A 986 30.55 55.57 37.43
C PRO A 986 30.43 54.06 37.11
N ALA A 987 31.34 53.23 37.63
CA ALA A 987 31.27 51.76 37.57
C ALA A 987 31.01 51.13 38.96
N PRO A 988 30.24 50.03 39.05
CA PRO A 988 30.36 49.11 40.18
C PRO A 988 30.27 47.61 39.85
N ALA A 989 30.99 46.82 40.65
CA ALA A 989 30.73 45.41 41.00
C ALA A 989 30.77 44.31 39.91
N ALA A 990 30.92 43.06 40.36
CA ALA A 990 30.89 41.88 39.51
C ALA A 990 29.45 41.59 39.06
N LYS A 991 29.22 41.52 37.75
CA LYS A 991 27.96 41.03 37.19
C LYS A 991 27.86 39.51 37.35
N ALA A 992 26.67 39.04 37.74
CA ALA A 992 26.26 37.66 37.56
C ALA A 992 26.13 37.34 36.06
N SER A 993 25.99 36.05 35.73
CA SER A 993 25.57 35.58 34.42
C SER A 993 24.31 36.32 33.96
N GLU A 994 24.35 36.88 32.75
CA GLU A 994 23.21 37.63 32.21
C GLU A 994 22.12 36.66 31.77
N LYS A 995 20.89 36.92 32.25
CA LYS A 995 19.74 36.01 32.16
C LYS A 995 18.86 36.38 30.97
N TYR A 996 18.70 35.45 30.04
CA TYR A 996 18.00 35.66 28.78
C TYR A 996 16.67 34.90 28.72
N THR A 997 15.63 35.53 28.19
CA THR A 997 14.33 34.89 27.89
C THR A 997 13.95 34.97 26.42
N ALA A 998 14.74 35.70 25.62
CA ALA A 998 14.68 35.85 24.17
C ALA A 998 16.12 35.90 23.63
N TRP A 999 16.30 35.73 22.31
CA TRP A 999 17.61 35.80 21.68
C TRP A 999 18.08 37.25 21.54
N THR A 1000 18.78 37.76 22.57
CA THR A 1000 19.18 39.18 22.67
C THR A 1000 20.68 39.38 22.92
N PHE A 1001 21.48 38.33 22.80
CA PHE A 1001 22.91 38.28 23.17
C PHE A 1001 23.88 38.31 21.97
N GLY A 1002 23.37 38.56 20.75
CA GLY A 1002 24.16 38.52 19.52
C GLY A 1002 24.28 37.11 18.94
N GLU A 1003 25.30 36.87 18.13
CA GLU A 1003 25.65 35.55 17.59
C GLU A 1003 26.45 34.74 18.63
N LEU A 1004 26.20 33.44 18.74
CA LEU A 1004 26.98 32.53 19.58
C LEU A 1004 28.13 31.92 18.76
N PRO A 1005 29.40 32.34 18.97
CA PRO A 1005 30.53 31.77 18.25
C PRO A 1005 30.84 30.35 18.74
N GLU A 1006 31.54 29.55 17.92
CA GLU A 1006 31.95 28.19 18.31
C GLU A 1006 32.90 28.16 19.52
N LEU A 1007 33.65 29.25 19.74
CA LEU A 1007 34.58 29.43 20.86
C LEU A 1007 34.47 30.84 21.45
N LEU A 1008 34.61 30.96 22.77
CA LEU A 1008 34.60 32.21 23.52
C LEU A 1008 35.83 32.31 24.43
N GLU A 1009 36.50 33.47 24.44
CA GLU A 1009 37.55 33.79 25.43
C GLU A 1009 36.94 34.34 26.72
N LEU A 1010 37.19 33.69 27.85
CA LEU A 1010 36.95 34.24 29.19
C LEU A 1010 38.26 34.68 29.86
N ARG A 1011 38.30 35.95 30.28
CA ARG A 1011 39.38 36.49 31.11
C ARG A 1011 38.95 36.51 32.57
N LYS A 1012 39.58 35.67 33.40
CA LYS A 1012 39.30 35.58 34.85
C LYS A 1012 40.64 35.53 35.60
N GLY A 1013 40.83 36.42 36.58
CA GLY A 1013 42.03 36.44 37.42
C GLY A 1013 43.37 36.70 36.70
N GLY A 1014 43.36 37.27 35.48
CA GLY A 1014 44.57 37.54 34.70
C GLY A 1014 45.02 36.42 33.76
N GLN A 1015 44.28 35.32 33.66
CA GLN A 1015 44.47 34.28 32.64
C GLN A 1015 43.35 34.35 31.58
N SER A 1016 43.65 33.97 30.34
CA SER A 1016 42.66 33.75 29.28
C SER A 1016 42.39 32.25 29.17
N LEU A 1017 41.11 31.88 29.19
CA LEU A 1017 40.62 30.53 28.94
C LEU A 1017 39.72 30.57 27.71
N VAL A 1018 40.02 29.73 26.71
CA VAL A 1018 39.18 29.54 25.52
C VAL A 1018 38.32 28.31 25.77
N GLY A 1019 37.02 28.39 25.47
CA GLY A 1019 36.12 27.24 25.55
C GLY A 1019 34.85 27.44 24.73
N PHE A 1020 33.98 26.44 24.76
CA PHE A 1020 32.77 26.35 23.95
C PHE A 1020 31.57 26.98 24.68
N PRO A 1021 30.93 28.04 24.16
CA PRO A 1021 29.81 28.68 24.83
C PRO A 1021 28.50 27.89 24.62
N ALA A 1022 27.82 27.59 25.72
CA ALA A 1022 26.58 26.84 25.75
C ALA A 1022 25.47 27.65 26.42
N LEU A 1023 24.27 27.60 25.82
CA LEU A 1023 23.05 28.05 26.51
C LEU A 1023 22.69 27.04 27.59
N ILE A 1024 22.49 27.51 28.82
CA ILE A 1024 22.18 26.70 29.99
C ILE A 1024 20.72 26.88 30.38
N ASP A 1025 20.05 25.78 30.70
CA ASP A 1025 18.68 25.80 31.23
C ASP A 1025 18.67 26.33 32.67
N GLY A 1026 18.27 27.59 32.84
CA GLY A 1026 18.05 28.25 34.14
C GLY A 1026 16.61 28.14 34.66
N HIS A 1027 15.82 27.19 34.15
CA HIS A 1027 14.39 26.95 34.42
C HIS A 1027 13.39 28.03 33.95
N ASP A 1028 13.55 29.29 34.35
CA ASP A 1028 12.68 30.41 33.92
C ASP A 1028 13.35 31.37 32.92
N HIS A 1029 14.65 31.19 32.70
CA HIS A 1029 15.54 31.91 31.77
C HIS A 1029 16.60 30.93 31.21
N VAL A 1030 17.51 31.43 30.39
CA VAL A 1030 18.78 30.76 30.04
C VAL A 1030 19.96 31.66 30.35
N GLU A 1031 21.11 31.06 30.62
CA GLU A 1031 22.39 31.76 30.80
C GLU A 1031 23.39 31.26 29.76
N ILE A 1032 24.49 32.01 29.54
CA ILE A 1032 25.61 31.56 28.70
C ILE A 1032 26.76 31.18 29.63
N GLU A 1033 27.10 29.89 29.68
CA GLU A 1033 28.32 29.39 30.32
C GLU A 1033 29.30 28.89 29.25
N VAL A 1034 30.58 28.75 29.61
CA VAL A 1034 31.65 28.31 28.69
C VAL A 1034 32.31 27.07 29.27
N PHE A 1035 32.43 26.03 28.44
CA PHE A 1035 32.94 24.71 28.82
C PHE A 1035 34.28 24.44 28.14
N ASP A 1036 35.13 23.66 28.80
CA ASP A 1036 36.37 23.10 28.26
C ASP A 1036 36.11 21.89 27.34
N GLU A 1037 35.09 21.08 27.62
CA GLU A 1037 34.68 19.95 26.79
C GLU A 1037 33.57 20.29 25.76
N PRO A 1038 33.79 20.07 24.44
CA PRO A 1038 32.80 20.41 23.41
C PRO A 1038 31.56 19.52 23.41
N GLU A 1039 31.68 18.24 23.78
CA GLU A 1039 30.53 17.32 23.87
C GLU A 1039 29.60 17.72 25.02
N LEU A 1040 30.19 18.10 26.17
CA LEU A 1040 29.46 18.64 27.31
C LEU A 1040 28.80 19.98 26.94
N ALA A 1041 29.51 20.87 26.25
CA ALA A 1041 28.97 22.12 25.74
C ALA A 1041 27.76 21.90 24.83
N ALA A 1042 27.87 21.02 23.82
CA ALA A 1042 26.79 20.73 22.88
C ALA A 1042 25.56 20.10 23.57
N ALA A 1043 25.77 19.17 24.49
CA ALA A 1043 24.70 18.55 25.27
C ALA A 1043 23.97 19.58 26.15
N LYS A 1044 24.70 20.48 26.80
CA LYS A 1044 24.16 21.59 27.60
C LYS A 1044 23.41 22.60 26.73
N HIS A 1045 24.04 23.03 25.63
CA HIS A 1045 23.51 24.01 24.67
C HIS A 1045 22.17 23.58 24.09
N ARG A 1046 21.96 22.29 23.78
CA ARG A 1046 20.64 21.75 23.39
C ARG A 1046 19.57 21.99 24.47
N GLY A 1047 19.92 21.77 25.74
CA GLY A 1047 19.03 22.00 26.88
C GLY A 1047 18.64 23.47 27.00
N GLY A 1048 19.60 24.39 26.90
CA GLY A 1048 19.33 25.83 26.88
C GLY A 1048 18.52 26.28 25.68
N LEU A 1049 18.83 25.81 24.46
CA LEU A 1049 18.01 26.09 23.27
C LEU A 1049 16.56 25.64 23.47
N ARG A 1050 16.34 24.44 24.01
CA ARG A 1050 14.99 23.94 24.32
C ARG A 1050 14.26 24.85 25.30
N ARG A 1051 14.94 25.30 26.36
CA ARG A 1051 14.40 26.28 27.32
C ARG A 1051 14.05 27.60 26.63
N LEU A 1052 14.97 28.15 25.83
CA LEU A 1052 14.78 29.43 25.13
C LEU A 1052 13.60 29.37 24.15
N VAL A 1053 13.46 28.27 23.40
CA VAL A 1053 12.25 27.99 22.59
C VAL A 1053 11.00 27.95 23.47
N ALA A 1054 11.00 27.15 24.55
CA ALA A 1054 9.84 27.00 25.42
C ALA A 1054 9.38 28.33 26.05
N LEU A 1055 10.31 29.22 26.37
CA LEU A 1055 10.04 30.58 26.85
C LEU A 1055 9.35 31.46 25.79
N GLN A 1056 9.64 31.25 24.51
CA GLN A 1056 9.05 31.97 23.37
C GLN A 1056 7.70 31.40 22.88
N ILE A 1057 7.32 30.18 23.29
CA ILE A 1057 6.08 29.52 22.88
C ILE A 1057 5.17 29.11 24.07
N ARG A 1058 5.32 29.78 25.22
CA ARG A 1058 4.64 29.47 26.50
C ARG A 1058 3.15 29.11 26.36
N ASP A 1059 2.37 29.84 25.58
CA ASP A 1059 0.93 29.58 25.47
C ASP A 1059 0.59 28.39 24.56
N ALA A 1060 1.41 28.13 23.53
CA ALA A 1060 1.31 26.90 22.74
C ALA A 1060 1.65 25.65 23.58
N LEU A 1061 2.61 25.77 24.51
CA LEU A 1061 2.94 24.69 25.45
C LEU A 1061 1.83 24.46 26.49
N LYS A 1062 1.29 25.52 27.12
CA LYS A 1062 0.13 25.40 28.03
C LYS A 1062 -1.10 24.78 27.35
N TYR A 1063 -1.28 25.03 26.04
CA TYR A 1063 -2.30 24.36 25.24
C TYR A 1063 -1.93 22.88 25.02
N LEU A 1064 -0.68 22.59 24.64
CA LEU A 1064 -0.19 21.25 24.37
C LEU A 1064 -0.34 20.32 25.59
N GLU A 1065 0.13 20.76 26.76
CA GLU A 1065 0.09 20.02 28.03
C GLU A 1065 -1.33 19.59 28.43
N LYS A 1066 -2.34 20.41 28.10
CA LYS A 1066 -3.76 20.14 28.38
C LYS A 1066 -4.43 19.26 27.32
N ASN A 1067 -3.84 19.10 26.14
CA ASN A 1067 -4.45 18.46 24.97
C ASN A 1067 -3.68 17.22 24.48
N ILE A 1068 -2.78 16.64 25.28
CA ILE A 1068 -2.12 15.38 24.94
C ILE A 1068 -3.16 14.24 24.97
N PRO A 1069 -3.40 13.53 23.84
CA PRO A 1069 -4.41 12.48 23.77
C PRO A 1069 -4.04 11.28 24.65
N ASP A 1070 -5.06 10.64 25.23
CA ASP A 1070 -4.96 9.43 26.07
C ASP A 1070 -4.01 9.53 27.29
N LEU A 1071 -3.53 10.72 27.68
CA LEU A 1071 -2.51 10.89 28.73
C LEU A 1071 -2.87 10.21 30.06
N GLN A 1072 -4.12 10.28 30.52
CA GLN A 1072 -4.58 9.59 31.73
C GLN A 1072 -4.45 8.07 31.63
N LYS A 1073 -4.81 7.50 30.47
CA LYS A 1073 -4.71 6.05 30.19
C LYS A 1073 -3.26 5.59 30.09
N MET A 1074 -2.39 6.41 29.49
CA MET A 1074 -0.96 6.16 29.45
C MET A 1074 -0.32 6.22 30.85
N ALA A 1075 -0.72 7.19 31.67
CA ALA A 1075 -0.22 7.35 33.04
C ALA A 1075 -0.53 6.13 33.93
N VAL A 1076 -1.71 5.50 33.80
CA VAL A 1076 -2.04 4.25 34.52
C VAL A 1076 -1.07 3.12 34.13
N ALA A 1077 -0.71 3.00 32.86
CA ALA A 1077 0.25 1.99 32.39
C ALA A 1077 1.71 2.34 32.75
N TYR A 1078 2.04 3.63 32.88
CA TYR A 1078 3.37 4.13 33.24
C TYR A 1078 3.63 4.22 34.76
N MET A 1079 2.59 4.11 35.60
CA MET A 1079 2.69 4.15 37.07
C MET A 1079 3.82 3.30 37.70
N PRO A 1080 4.18 2.10 37.21
CA PRO A 1080 5.31 1.33 37.75
C PRO A 1080 6.71 1.87 37.40
N LEU A 1081 6.79 2.93 36.58
CA LEU A 1081 8.02 3.58 36.13
C LEU A 1081 8.14 5.03 36.62
N GLY A 1082 7.03 5.76 36.72
CA GLY A 1082 7.01 7.17 37.12
C GLY A 1082 5.61 7.77 37.18
N THR A 1083 5.53 9.10 37.26
CA THR A 1083 4.27 9.85 37.41
C THR A 1083 3.64 10.28 36.08
N ALA A 1084 2.37 10.69 36.11
CA ALA A 1084 1.69 11.28 34.95
C ALA A 1084 2.40 12.54 34.43
N GLU A 1085 2.94 13.35 35.35
CA GLU A 1085 3.70 14.57 35.05
C GLU A 1085 5.00 14.24 34.32
N GLU A 1086 5.79 13.29 34.84
CA GLU A 1086 7.06 12.83 34.24
C GLU A 1086 6.87 12.23 32.84
N LEU A 1087 5.70 11.66 32.54
CA LEU A 1087 5.35 11.20 31.19
C LEU A 1087 4.94 12.36 30.28
N ARG A 1088 4.16 13.31 30.79
CA ARG A 1088 3.78 14.53 30.03
C ARG A 1088 5.03 15.32 29.64
N GLU A 1089 5.93 15.54 30.59
CA GLU A 1089 7.21 16.22 30.38
C GLU A 1089 8.02 15.54 29.27
N GLN A 1090 8.18 14.23 29.30
CA GLN A 1090 8.90 13.49 28.24
C GLN A 1090 8.28 13.64 26.84
N ILE A 1091 6.94 13.62 26.73
CA ILE A 1091 6.25 13.79 25.45
C ILE A 1091 6.46 15.22 24.92
N VAL A 1092 6.41 16.23 25.80
CA VAL A 1092 6.67 17.63 25.45
C VAL A 1092 8.15 17.86 25.12
N GLU A 1093 9.07 17.25 25.87
CA GLU A 1093 10.52 17.31 25.68
C GLU A 1093 10.91 16.80 24.28
N LEU A 1094 10.48 15.59 23.93
CA LEU A 1094 10.73 15.03 22.59
C LEU A 1094 10.00 15.80 21.48
N ALA A 1095 8.82 16.36 21.75
CA ALA A 1095 8.10 17.18 20.78
C ALA A 1095 8.82 18.49 20.49
N LEU A 1096 9.43 19.13 21.51
CA LEU A 1096 10.28 20.31 21.36
C LEU A 1096 11.56 19.97 20.57
N ASP A 1097 12.25 18.88 20.92
CA ASP A 1097 13.46 18.44 20.23
C ASP A 1097 13.18 18.19 18.74
N ARG A 1098 12.11 17.45 18.41
CA ARG A 1098 11.70 17.15 17.02
C ARG A 1098 11.15 18.37 16.26
N ALA A 1099 10.47 19.30 16.92
CA ALA A 1099 9.87 20.46 16.25
C ALA A 1099 10.86 21.61 16.04
N PHE A 1100 11.89 21.77 16.88
CA PHE A 1100 12.77 22.94 16.90
C PHE A 1100 14.29 22.63 16.89
N LEU A 1101 14.75 21.47 17.37
CA LEU A 1101 16.20 21.19 17.55
C LEU A 1101 16.77 20.19 16.53
N ALA A 1102 16.25 20.21 15.30
CA ALA A 1102 16.90 19.58 14.15
C ALA A 1102 18.20 20.32 13.77
N GLU A 1103 19.18 19.60 13.22
CA GLU A 1103 20.42 20.20 12.73
C GLU A 1103 20.25 20.97 11.41
N PRO A 1104 21.04 22.04 11.18
CA PRO A 1104 21.93 22.69 12.14
C PRO A 1104 21.13 23.43 13.24
N LEU A 1105 21.65 23.45 14.47
CA LEU A 1105 21.11 24.31 15.54
C LEU A 1105 21.25 25.81 15.17
N PRO A 1106 20.34 26.69 15.64
CA PRO A 1106 20.44 28.12 15.40
C PRO A 1106 21.58 28.75 16.24
N THR A 1107 22.39 29.59 15.61
CA THR A 1107 23.54 30.31 16.22
C THR A 1107 23.32 31.82 16.33
N ASP A 1108 22.22 32.33 15.75
CA ASP A 1108 21.90 33.76 15.68
C ASP A 1108 20.40 34.04 15.87
N ALA A 1109 20.04 35.31 16.09
CA ALA A 1109 18.67 35.73 16.37
C ALA A 1109 17.68 35.46 15.22
N ALA A 1110 18.12 35.54 13.96
CA ALA A 1110 17.27 35.35 12.78
C ALA A 1110 17.12 33.86 12.41
N SER A 1111 18.16 33.02 12.58
CA SER A 1111 17.98 31.57 12.47
C SER A 1111 17.11 31.02 13.61
N PHE A 1112 17.27 31.53 14.83
CA PHE A 1112 16.42 31.16 15.97
C PHE A 1112 14.96 31.59 15.78
N ALA A 1113 14.69 32.84 15.39
CA ALA A 1113 13.33 33.33 15.17
C ALA A 1113 12.60 32.52 14.09
N ARG A 1114 13.27 32.25 12.95
CA ARG A 1114 12.75 31.40 11.87
C ARG A 1114 12.43 29.98 12.37
N ARG A 1115 13.30 29.40 13.20
CA ARG A 1115 13.09 28.06 13.77
C ARG A 1115 11.87 28.03 14.70
N VAL A 1116 11.66 29.07 15.50
CA VAL A 1116 10.47 29.23 16.37
C VAL A 1116 9.18 29.39 15.57
N GLU A 1117 9.22 30.06 14.42
CA GLU A 1117 8.08 30.19 13.51
C GLU A 1117 7.73 28.87 12.82
N GLU A 1118 8.70 28.25 12.12
CA GLU A 1118 8.54 26.97 11.41
C GLU A 1118 8.06 25.83 12.34
N GLY A 1119 8.62 25.75 13.56
CA GLY A 1119 8.30 24.69 14.50
C GLY A 1119 6.91 24.84 15.14
N ARG A 1120 6.39 26.07 15.28
CA ARG A 1120 5.11 26.35 15.96
C ARG A 1120 3.93 25.68 15.26
N GLY A 1121 3.90 25.67 13.92
CA GLY A 1121 2.84 25.04 13.13
C GLY A 1121 2.80 23.52 13.18
N ARG A 1122 3.92 22.85 13.53
CA ARG A 1122 4.04 21.37 13.55
C ARG A 1122 4.03 20.73 14.93
N LEU A 1123 4.27 21.51 16.00
CA LEU A 1123 4.44 21.01 17.36
C LEU A 1123 3.30 20.10 17.85
N THR A 1124 2.03 20.51 17.71
CA THR A 1124 0.88 19.72 18.18
C THR A 1124 0.72 18.39 17.43
N LEU A 1125 1.02 18.37 16.12
CA LEU A 1125 0.97 17.15 15.33
C LEU A 1125 2.06 16.16 15.74
N ILE A 1126 3.29 16.67 15.99
CA ILE A 1126 4.43 15.87 16.47
C ILE A 1126 4.16 15.31 17.88
N ALA A 1127 3.63 16.11 18.80
CA ALA A 1127 3.27 15.63 20.15
C ALA A 1127 2.19 14.53 20.11
N ASN A 1128 1.20 14.67 19.23
CA ASN A 1128 0.14 13.68 19.04
C ASN A 1128 0.66 12.37 18.38
N GLU A 1129 1.71 12.46 17.54
CA GLU A 1129 2.45 11.31 17.02
C GLU A 1129 3.19 10.58 18.16
N ILE A 1130 3.96 11.33 18.96
CA ILE A 1130 4.72 10.80 20.11
C ILE A 1130 3.81 10.16 21.15
N ALA A 1131 2.71 10.82 21.54
CA ALA A 1131 1.74 10.31 22.50
C ALA A 1131 1.14 8.97 22.03
N ARG A 1132 0.76 8.87 20.75
CA ARG A 1132 0.22 7.64 20.18
C ARG A 1132 1.26 6.51 20.16
N ALA A 1133 2.53 6.82 19.88
CA ALA A 1133 3.63 5.87 19.96
C ALA A 1133 3.85 5.39 21.41
N ALA A 1134 3.99 6.31 22.36
CA ALA A 1134 4.19 6.02 23.79
C ALA A 1134 3.04 5.19 24.37
N GLY A 1135 1.78 5.53 24.08
CA GLY A 1135 0.62 4.77 24.53
C GLY A 1135 0.56 3.35 23.94
N THR A 1136 1.01 3.17 22.70
CA THR A 1136 1.15 1.84 22.09
C THR A 1136 2.25 1.03 22.80
N VAL A 1137 3.41 1.63 23.07
CA VAL A 1137 4.52 0.97 23.79
C VAL A 1137 4.10 0.55 25.20
N LEU A 1138 3.46 1.44 25.95
CA LEU A 1138 3.01 1.18 27.32
C LEU A 1138 1.94 0.09 27.40
N ALA A 1139 1.03 0.01 26.42
CA ALA A 1139 0.03 -1.05 26.35
C ALA A 1139 0.68 -2.43 26.13
N GLU A 1140 1.58 -2.54 25.15
CA GLU A 1140 2.29 -3.81 24.86
C GLU A 1140 3.24 -4.23 25.98
N TRP A 1141 3.84 -3.26 26.69
CA TRP A 1141 4.72 -3.49 27.85
C TRP A 1141 3.94 -3.94 29.09
N SER A 1142 2.81 -3.29 29.39
CA SER A 1142 1.92 -3.71 30.48
C SER A 1142 1.38 -5.13 30.23
N ALA A 1143 1.00 -5.43 28.99
CA ALA A 1143 0.64 -6.79 28.57
C ALA A 1143 1.80 -7.78 28.74
N ALA A 1144 3.03 -7.42 28.38
CA ALA A 1144 4.20 -8.27 28.56
C ALA A 1144 4.52 -8.54 30.03
N GLN A 1145 4.47 -7.52 30.90
CA GLN A 1145 4.66 -7.66 32.34
C GLN A 1145 3.60 -8.56 32.98
N ARG A 1146 2.32 -8.38 32.61
CA ARG A 1146 1.24 -9.26 33.06
C ARG A 1146 1.49 -10.69 32.60
N LYS A 1147 1.79 -10.89 31.32
CA LYS A 1147 2.03 -12.21 30.74
C LYS A 1147 3.19 -12.95 31.41
N LEU A 1148 4.27 -12.24 31.76
CA LEU A 1148 5.40 -12.80 32.52
C LEU A 1148 4.98 -13.32 33.92
N LYS A 1149 4.13 -12.57 34.63
CA LYS A 1149 3.55 -12.99 35.92
C LYS A 1149 2.59 -14.17 35.77
N ASP A 1150 1.78 -14.16 34.70
CA ASP A 1150 0.77 -15.18 34.40
C ASP A 1150 1.38 -16.46 33.80
N SER A 1151 2.60 -16.41 33.23
CA SER A 1151 3.29 -17.58 32.65
C SER A 1151 4.28 -18.26 33.59
N LYS A 1152 4.78 -17.57 34.63
CA LYS A 1152 5.73 -18.08 35.63
C LYS A 1152 6.87 -18.94 35.02
N PRO A 1153 7.67 -18.39 34.08
CA PRO A 1153 8.66 -19.17 33.37
C PRO A 1153 9.84 -19.57 34.27
N ALA A 1154 10.67 -20.50 33.79
CA ALA A 1154 11.89 -20.92 34.47
C ALA A 1154 12.78 -19.71 34.81
N LYS A 1155 13.51 -19.76 35.94
CA LYS A 1155 14.22 -18.61 36.54
C LYS A 1155 15.04 -17.83 35.51
N ASP A 1156 15.93 -18.49 34.77
CA ASP A 1156 16.75 -17.90 33.70
C ASP A 1156 15.92 -17.14 32.65
N THR A 1157 14.82 -17.71 32.18
CA THR A 1157 13.91 -17.08 31.20
C THR A 1157 13.14 -15.92 31.85
N ALA A 1158 12.77 -16.02 33.12
CA ALA A 1158 12.08 -14.96 33.85
C ALA A 1158 12.97 -13.73 34.09
N GLU A 1159 14.21 -13.95 34.54
CA GLU A 1159 15.20 -12.91 34.78
C GLU A 1159 15.64 -12.23 33.48
N ASP A 1160 15.85 -13.01 32.41
CA ASP A 1160 16.19 -12.49 31.07
C ASP A 1160 15.07 -11.63 30.47
N VAL A 1161 13.80 -12.09 30.54
CA VAL A 1161 12.65 -11.31 30.05
C VAL A 1161 12.42 -10.06 30.90
N ALA A 1162 12.58 -10.13 32.23
CA ALA A 1162 12.51 -8.95 33.09
C ALA A 1162 13.60 -7.92 32.75
N ALA A 1163 14.85 -8.36 32.52
CA ALA A 1163 15.96 -7.52 32.11
C ALA A 1163 15.70 -6.89 30.72
N GLN A 1164 15.19 -7.65 29.75
CA GLN A 1164 14.82 -7.13 28.43
C GLN A 1164 13.73 -6.05 28.55
N LEU A 1165 12.65 -6.30 29.31
CA LEU A 1165 11.56 -5.34 29.50
C LEU A 1165 12.03 -4.04 30.16
N GLY A 1166 12.97 -4.12 31.12
CA GLY A 1166 13.57 -2.94 31.75
C GLY A 1166 14.47 -2.11 30.83
N ARG A 1167 15.15 -2.75 29.85
CA ARG A 1167 15.98 -2.06 28.85
C ARG A 1167 15.17 -1.50 27.68
N LEU A 1168 14.05 -2.11 27.33
CA LEU A 1168 13.13 -1.64 26.29
C LEU A 1168 12.28 -0.45 26.77
N VAL A 1169 11.81 -0.47 28.02
CA VAL A 1169 10.93 0.56 28.58
C VAL A 1169 11.35 0.86 30.02
N GLY A 1170 12.40 1.66 30.17
CA GLY A 1170 12.82 2.25 31.46
C GLY A 1170 12.08 3.56 31.78
N LYS A 1171 12.42 4.21 32.90
CA LYS A 1171 11.71 5.42 33.38
C LYS A 1171 11.61 6.53 32.32
N ARG A 1172 12.72 6.90 31.66
CA ARG A 1172 12.72 7.98 30.64
C ARG A 1172 12.65 7.47 29.18
N PHE A 1173 12.01 6.31 28.94
CA PHE A 1173 12.09 5.62 27.65
C PHE A 1173 11.67 6.45 26.43
N VAL A 1174 10.75 7.41 26.56
CA VAL A 1174 10.28 8.22 25.43
C VAL A 1174 11.41 9.11 24.91
N VAL A 1175 12.26 9.65 25.79
CA VAL A 1175 13.35 10.57 25.44
C VAL A 1175 14.72 9.90 25.34
N THR A 1176 14.95 8.80 26.06
CA THR A 1176 16.21 8.03 25.97
C THR A 1176 16.23 7.01 24.82
N THR A 1177 15.12 6.80 24.11
CA THR A 1177 15.06 5.91 22.94
C THR A 1177 15.09 6.75 21.66
N PRO A 1178 16.07 6.55 20.76
CA PRO A 1178 16.06 7.20 19.45
C PRO A 1178 14.74 6.98 18.71
N TRP A 1179 14.17 8.01 18.10
CA TRP A 1179 12.82 7.97 17.50
C TRP A 1179 12.60 6.79 16.53
N THR A 1180 13.61 6.47 15.73
CA THR A 1180 13.62 5.32 14.80
C THR A 1180 13.43 3.98 15.51
N ALA A 1181 14.01 3.82 16.70
CA ALA A 1181 13.87 2.63 17.53
C ALA A 1181 12.59 2.65 18.39
N LEU A 1182 12.09 3.83 18.80
CA LEU A 1182 10.83 3.98 19.53
C LEU A 1182 9.66 3.36 18.75
N ALA A 1183 9.65 3.55 17.42
CA ALA A 1183 8.69 2.93 16.50
C ALA A 1183 8.78 1.39 16.42
N HIS A 1184 9.88 0.78 16.86
CA HIS A 1184 10.09 -0.66 16.87
C HIS A 1184 9.85 -1.32 18.24
N LEU A 1185 9.83 -0.56 19.35
CA LEU A 1185 9.51 -1.09 20.68
C LEU A 1185 8.24 -1.97 20.73
N PRO A 1186 7.10 -1.62 20.08
CA PRO A 1186 5.92 -2.49 20.07
C PRO A 1186 6.15 -3.87 19.43
N ARG A 1187 7.09 -3.99 18.48
CA ARG A 1187 7.49 -5.27 17.87
C ARG A 1187 8.36 -6.08 18.83
N TYR A 1188 9.34 -5.46 19.48
CA TYR A 1188 10.19 -6.16 20.48
C TYR A 1188 9.35 -6.68 21.66
N LEU A 1189 8.38 -5.89 22.12
CA LEU A 1189 7.44 -6.28 23.19
C LEU A 1189 6.52 -7.43 22.74
N LYS A 1190 6.04 -7.45 21.49
CA LYS A 1190 5.34 -8.62 20.92
C LYS A 1190 6.26 -9.84 20.77
N GLY A 1191 7.55 -9.63 20.54
CA GLY A 1191 8.56 -10.67 20.58
C GLY A 1191 8.60 -11.36 21.95
N VAL A 1192 8.55 -10.60 23.04
CA VAL A 1192 8.41 -11.12 24.41
C VAL A 1192 7.09 -11.87 24.58
N HIS A 1193 5.96 -11.35 24.06
CA HIS A 1193 4.67 -12.05 24.15
C HIS A 1193 4.71 -13.43 23.49
N MET A 1194 5.26 -13.52 22.27
CA MET A 1194 5.34 -14.77 21.50
C MET A 1194 6.35 -15.75 22.11
N ARG A 1195 7.46 -15.24 22.68
CA ARG A 1195 8.40 -16.07 23.43
C ARG A 1195 7.74 -16.75 24.62
N LEU A 1196 6.96 -16.02 25.41
CA LEU A 1196 6.27 -16.57 26.59
C LEU A 1196 5.18 -17.59 26.22
N ASP A 1197 4.55 -17.47 25.03
CA ASP A 1197 3.65 -18.52 24.52
C ASP A 1197 4.42 -19.78 24.11
N LYS A 1198 5.48 -19.62 23.30
CA LYS A 1198 6.28 -20.75 22.82
C LYS A 1198 7.00 -21.48 23.95
N TRP A 1199 7.50 -20.76 24.93
CA TRP A 1199 8.13 -21.33 26.14
C TRP A 1199 7.17 -22.29 26.88
N ARG A 1200 5.86 -22.01 26.92
CA ARG A 1200 4.87 -22.93 27.52
C ARG A 1200 4.71 -24.25 26.75
N ALA A 1201 5.03 -24.27 25.46
CA ALA A 1201 4.94 -25.46 24.61
C ALA A 1201 6.28 -26.22 24.50
N ASP A 1202 7.40 -25.50 24.49
CA ASP A 1202 8.76 -26.05 24.35
C ASP A 1202 9.77 -25.24 25.19
N PRO A 1203 9.89 -25.53 26.50
CA PRO A 1203 10.86 -24.86 27.38
C PRO A 1203 12.33 -25.16 27.01
N ALA A 1204 12.60 -26.32 26.42
CA ALA A 1204 13.95 -26.77 26.09
C ALA A 1204 14.55 -25.96 24.92
N ARG A 1205 13.74 -25.67 23.90
CA ARG A 1205 14.12 -24.81 22.78
C ARG A 1205 14.30 -23.35 23.16
N ASP A 1206 13.55 -22.84 24.15
CA ASP A 1206 13.82 -21.52 24.73
C ASP A 1206 15.20 -21.48 25.41
N ALA A 1207 15.52 -22.50 26.22
CA ALA A 1207 16.80 -22.61 26.90
C ALA A 1207 17.98 -22.71 25.90
N GLN A 1208 17.83 -23.49 24.81
CA GLN A 1208 18.83 -23.54 23.73
C GLN A 1208 19.05 -22.17 23.08
N ARG A 1209 17.97 -21.48 22.71
CA ARG A 1209 18.04 -20.14 22.08
C ARG A 1209 18.56 -19.07 23.03
N LEU A 1210 18.30 -19.19 24.32
CA LEU A 1210 18.87 -18.34 25.36
C LEU A 1210 20.39 -18.58 25.52
N ALA A 1211 20.85 -19.82 25.39
CA ALA A 1211 22.28 -20.16 25.40
C ALA A 1211 23.04 -19.60 24.18
N GLU A 1212 22.40 -19.54 23.00
CA GLU A 1212 22.96 -18.87 21.81
C GLU A 1212 23.14 -17.36 22.00
N LEU A 1213 22.23 -16.71 22.73
CA LEU A 1213 22.21 -15.26 22.93
C LEU A 1213 23.10 -14.78 24.08
N ARG A 1214 23.13 -15.53 25.19
CA ARG A 1214 23.77 -15.15 26.46
C ARG A 1214 25.24 -14.67 26.34
N PRO A 1215 26.12 -15.26 25.49
CA PRO A 1215 27.50 -14.78 25.34
C PRO A 1215 27.58 -13.37 24.73
N LEU A 1216 26.74 -13.04 23.76
CA LEU A 1216 26.72 -11.74 23.10
C LEU A 1216 26.18 -10.64 24.02
N GLU A 1217 25.13 -10.95 24.79
CA GLU A 1217 24.58 -10.03 25.77
C GLU A 1217 25.54 -9.78 26.95
N GLN A 1218 26.23 -10.81 27.43
CA GLN A 1218 27.26 -10.64 28.48
C GLN A 1218 28.45 -9.77 28.02
N ARG A 1219 28.86 -9.87 26.75
CA ARG A 1219 29.86 -8.96 26.17
C ARG A 1219 29.39 -7.51 26.18
N TYR A 1220 28.19 -7.25 25.68
CA TYR A 1220 27.56 -5.92 25.70
C TYR A 1220 27.47 -5.33 27.11
N LEU A 1221 26.97 -6.11 28.08
CA LEU A 1221 26.82 -5.65 29.47
C LEU A 1221 28.15 -5.31 30.14
N ARG A 1222 29.25 -6.01 29.81
CA ARG A 1222 30.60 -5.67 30.31
C ARG A 1222 31.11 -4.35 29.74
N ALA A 1223 31.06 -4.18 28.41
CA ALA A 1223 31.50 -2.94 27.77
C ALA A 1223 30.69 -1.72 28.23
N LEU A 1224 29.39 -1.90 28.49
CA LEU A 1224 28.53 -0.85 29.06
C LEU A 1224 28.96 -0.45 30.49
N ALA A 1225 29.35 -1.43 31.32
CA ALA A 1225 29.81 -1.19 32.68
C ALA A 1225 31.22 -0.55 32.73
N GLU A 1226 32.13 -1.00 31.85
CA GLU A 1226 33.50 -0.47 31.72
C GLU A 1226 33.51 1.03 31.38
N ARG A 1227 32.56 1.47 30.53
CA ARG A 1227 32.40 2.87 30.09
C ARG A 1227 31.74 3.81 31.11
N LYS A 1228 31.22 3.29 32.24
CA LYS A 1228 30.65 4.08 33.36
C LYS A 1228 29.61 5.14 32.97
N GLY A 1229 28.90 4.96 31.85
CA GLY A 1229 27.89 5.91 31.35
C GLY A 1229 28.36 6.87 30.25
N GLN A 1230 29.62 6.79 29.79
CA GLN A 1230 30.02 7.44 28.54
C GLN A 1230 29.28 6.81 27.35
N ALA A 1231 28.74 7.65 26.47
CA ALA A 1231 27.98 7.21 25.30
C ALA A 1231 28.88 6.64 24.19
N ASP A 1232 28.38 5.69 23.41
CA ASP A 1232 29.05 5.18 22.22
C ASP A 1232 28.02 4.71 21.19
N ALA A 1233 27.96 5.40 20.05
CA ALA A 1233 26.98 5.12 19.00
C ALA A 1233 27.12 3.72 18.37
N ARG A 1234 28.34 3.14 18.32
CA ARG A 1234 28.56 1.77 17.83
C ARG A 1234 28.01 0.75 18.84
N LEU A 1235 28.17 1.02 20.14
CA LEU A 1235 27.64 0.15 21.21
C LEU A 1235 26.12 0.22 21.30
N ASP A 1236 25.52 1.40 21.06
CA ASP A 1236 24.08 1.57 20.92
C ASP A 1236 23.52 0.89 19.65
N GLU A 1237 24.23 0.92 18.51
CA GLU A 1237 23.85 0.13 17.33
C GLU A 1237 23.85 -1.38 17.63
N PHE A 1238 24.88 -1.87 18.33
CA PHE A 1238 24.96 -3.26 18.78
C PHE A 1238 23.81 -3.65 19.73
N ARG A 1239 23.40 -2.74 20.62
CA ARG A 1239 22.22 -2.91 21.49
C ARG A 1239 20.95 -3.16 20.68
N TRP A 1240 20.76 -2.49 19.55
CA TRP A 1240 19.56 -2.72 18.70
C TRP A 1240 19.69 -4.01 17.87
N LEU A 1241 20.89 -4.36 17.43
CA LEU A 1241 21.16 -5.66 16.80
C LEU A 1241 20.87 -6.85 17.74
N LEU A 1242 21.08 -6.71 19.05
CA LEU A 1242 20.69 -7.73 20.05
C LEU A 1242 19.16 -7.92 20.13
N GLU A 1243 18.37 -6.84 20.06
CA GLU A 1243 16.90 -6.93 20.06
C GLU A 1243 16.36 -7.52 18.74
N GLU A 1244 17.02 -7.26 17.59
CA GLU A 1244 16.73 -7.98 16.35
C GLU A 1244 17.10 -9.47 16.42
N LEU A 1245 18.23 -9.82 17.06
CA LEU A 1245 18.58 -11.22 17.28
C LEU A 1245 17.55 -11.91 18.18
N ARG A 1246 17.05 -11.24 19.23
CA ARG A 1246 15.94 -11.75 20.07
C ARG A 1246 14.68 -12.02 19.23
N ILE A 1247 14.31 -11.15 18.30
CA ILE A 1247 13.23 -11.44 17.34
C ILE A 1247 13.56 -12.66 16.47
N SER A 1248 14.77 -12.74 15.90
CA SER A 1248 15.19 -13.85 15.03
C SER A 1248 15.34 -15.20 15.75
N LEU A 1249 15.49 -15.22 17.07
CA LEU A 1249 15.61 -16.45 17.87
C LEU A 1249 14.26 -16.92 18.43
N PHE A 1250 13.41 -15.99 18.90
CA PHE A 1250 12.19 -16.33 19.64
C PHE A 1250 10.87 -16.01 18.90
N ALA A 1251 10.85 -15.05 17.98
CA ALA A 1251 9.63 -14.50 17.36
C ALA A 1251 9.80 -14.21 15.85
N GLN A 1252 10.35 -15.18 15.12
CA GLN A 1252 10.69 -15.12 13.68
C GLN A 1252 9.55 -14.62 12.78
N GLU A 1253 8.30 -14.89 13.17
CA GLU A 1253 7.07 -14.49 12.48
C GLU A 1253 6.90 -12.97 12.39
N LEU A 1254 7.46 -12.22 13.35
CA LEU A 1254 7.45 -10.75 13.37
C LEU A 1254 8.46 -10.13 12.40
N ARG A 1255 9.44 -10.92 11.94
CA ARG A 1255 10.55 -10.56 11.05
C ARG A 1255 11.48 -9.47 11.58
N THR A 1256 12.69 -9.41 11.03
CA THR A 1256 13.69 -8.35 11.28
C THR A 1256 13.80 -7.44 10.04
N PRO A 1257 14.07 -6.13 10.19
CA PRO A 1257 14.19 -5.20 9.06
C PRO A 1257 15.51 -5.38 8.29
N GLN A 1258 16.50 -6.00 8.92
CA GLN A 1258 17.77 -6.42 8.34
C GLN A 1258 18.07 -7.89 8.72
N PRO A 1259 18.82 -8.67 7.93
CA PRO A 1259 19.11 -10.06 8.26
C PRO A 1259 20.12 -10.13 9.42
N VAL A 1260 19.75 -10.80 10.50
CA VAL A 1260 20.54 -10.88 11.75
C VAL A 1260 20.78 -12.33 12.13
N SER A 1261 21.97 -12.62 12.70
CA SER A 1261 22.34 -13.93 13.24
C SER A 1261 23.50 -13.77 14.22
N VAL A 1262 23.74 -14.79 15.06
CA VAL A 1262 24.86 -14.82 16.02
C VAL A 1262 26.18 -14.44 15.33
N LYS A 1263 26.52 -15.09 14.21
CA LYS A 1263 27.73 -14.82 13.42
C LYS A 1263 27.83 -13.39 12.85
N ARG A 1264 26.71 -12.71 12.64
CA ARG A 1264 26.71 -11.28 12.23
C ARG A 1264 27.00 -10.37 13.42
N LEU A 1265 26.46 -10.67 14.60
CA LEU A 1265 26.80 -9.93 15.83
C LEU A 1265 28.23 -10.22 16.29
N GLU A 1266 28.75 -11.43 16.15
CA GLU A 1266 30.18 -11.73 16.41
C GLU A 1266 31.07 -10.82 15.56
N LYS A 1267 30.83 -10.73 14.24
CA LYS A 1267 31.57 -9.82 13.37
C LYS A 1267 31.40 -8.33 13.76
N ALA A 1268 30.19 -7.91 14.12
CA ALA A 1268 29.95 -6.53 14.59
C ALA A 1268 30.68 -6.24 15.91
N TRP A 1269 30.82 -7.22 16.79
CA TRP A 1269 31.60 -7.12 18.02
C TRP A 1269 33.12 -7.04 17.73
N ASP A 1270 33.62 -7.82 16.78
CA ASP A 1270 35.01 -7.74 16.34
C ASP A 1270 35.34 -6.41 15.64
N GLN A 1271 34.34 -5.70 15.11
CA GLN A 1271 34.43 -4.33 14.57
C GLN A 1271 34.22 -3.24 15.65
N LEU A 1272 33.77 -3.61 16.84
CA LEU A 1272 33.67 -2.76 18.03
C LEU A 1272 34.98 -2.74 18.84
N GLN A 1273 35.84 -3.74 18.64
CA GLN A 1273 37.18 -3.85 19.25
C GLN A 1273 38.32 -3.43 18.30
N ARG A 1274 38.00 -2.70 17.23
CA ARG A 1274 38.90 -2.16 16.21
C ARG A 1274 38.60 -0.69 15.90
#